data_AF-A0A351Z957-F1
#
_entry.id   AF-A0A351Z957-F1
#
_cell.length_a   1.000
_cell.length_b   1.000
_cell.length_c   1.000
_cell.angle_alpha   90.00
_cell.angle_beta   90.00
_cell.angle_gamma   90.00
#
_symmetry.space_group_name_H-M   'P 1'
#
loop_
_entity.id
_entity.type
_entity.pdbx_description
1 polymer ?
#
loop_
_entity_poly.entity_id
_entity_poly.type
_entity_poly.pdbx_seq_one_letter_code
_entity_poly.pdbx_strand_id
1 'polypeptide(L)'
;MRNDGRAPVIEMMLIEFCRKAVFFLRNWQIYVGRDPQCVSGPALIVFPLIPATLFCGLAGILAIRKKVKPVQPGGDLYESFGRAIGKDLASLLEGKIAATEYLGGKSSLEEMERELLDLKGEEVFRRIFFTEEEAQRLKDLSARMSAFLTAEEILLDQKAGCLSTTDLETVNSGLVLIRDLLWGLDHDILDNVQRIVALAGADGVADIDPEALPKYRKLNSLLNCLDRLEVRGRDSAGIQISFVPVDAEAAAETLAGLRAGGFEAELRLRTGEGDLVNGSLTCSPGFNLTFTYKTASIIGELGRNVRELRSRIARDRLFQAFARLPVAFETAFAHTRWASVGSITEENCHPLSNFTLPTAAPSDALQGKHYPAYGTGPWTIHVALNGDIDNYQILREAIEADEELVAPEVTTDTKIIPLQIEKYLLRGCDLTEAFRRAVGGFEGSHAIAMVCSAEPGKAFLALRGSGQSIYIGITPDRYLFSSELYGLVEETRFFVKMDGEKSSHPDQPEATGQIFILDQGAPGGVGGIKALFYDGTPLRLGESEVRKAEITTRDIDRGDYPHYFLKEITEAVHSVRKTLRGKYRIERDRGGENVVFNLGEDIVPERIREALTGGTIRRIVVIGHGTAAVAGSAVADAIESRLKGSGIRVEAKVASELSGFALEKDLHDTLVIPITQSGTTTDTNRAVAMAAERGAGVIAIVNRRQSDITAKADGVFYTSDGRDVEMAVASTKAFYSQIVAGRILALYFALILKTLSGERIAMELRRLEATPALMQRVLGRKEEIRLAVEKTIKHKRYWAVVGSGPNKVAADEIRIKLSELCYKTISSDLIENKKHIDLSAEPLIIVCASGNPEAVTGDVLKDAAIFKAHKSCVVVFADEGERRFDTIADAVIPIPKASMPLPVILNTVAGHLFGYYAACSIDEEAMFLREFKGRLNLVMVEHARMNMNLYESVADGRLRRLVGDFADRFHHRKNQGAFTLTGTRTISDLVLLLKYAAGKLPLDDFRHDFPAAEGAGSPIDLLDATLGHAVDELSRPIDAIRHQAKTVTVGTSRKETPLKGLVFDLLAQLDFSAESLLSTNILDIGRIQRAVAAIRGYTLYAINHLDAEGKPGEDATVVIVSRGGVSAGMRSRAETSGRLMGTKKGIVASGRIYVGQGKSDSAPLMIIPLLGGDDLVRHLLLIHVSFNEALSVDERKEIMGERVNDIRNLIQEYNLPWDDRELGKIAVATLLGEPVEVIAGAIRANIGNRGTEPLFFREK
;
A
#
# COMPACT_ATOMS: atom_id res chain seq x y z
N MET A 1 -33.82 -40.93 44.36
CA MET A 1 -33.52 -41.94 45.40
C MET A 1 -32.65 -43.03 44.79
N ARG A 2 -31.49 -43.30 45.42
CA ARG A 2 -30.63 -44.51 45.39
C ARG A 2 -30.12 -45.08 44.04
N ASN A 3 -28.81 -44.91 43.79
CA ASN A 3 -27.75 -45.93 43.68
C ASN A 3 -28.19 -47.41 43.90
N ASP A 4 -27.68 -48.47 43.27
CA ASP A 4 -26.32 -48.79 42.84
C ASP A 4 -26.36 -49.94 41.83
N GLY A 5 -25.39 -49.97 40.92
CA GLY A 5 -25.06 -51.18 40.16
C GLY A 5 -24.38 -50.96 38.81
N ARG A 6 -23.25 -50.24 38.77
CA ARG A 6 -22.21 -50.32 37.70
C ARG A 6 -21.01 -49.41 38.04
N ALA A 7 -20.16 -49.86 38.96
CA ALA A 7 -18.80 -49.34 39.13
C ALA A 7 -17.85 -50.54 39.19
N PRO A 8 -17.16 -50.85 38.07
CA PRO A 8 -15.70 -51.02 38.21
C PRO A 8 -14.86 -50.50 37.03
N VAL A 9 -15.42 -49.87 35.98
CA VAL A 9 -14.62 -49.47 34.80
C VAL A 9 -14.06 -48.05 34.89
N ILE A 10 -14.85 -47.09 35.38
CA ILE A 10 -14.39 -45.69 35.51
C ILE A 10 -13.36 -45.56 36.62
N GLU A 11 -13.54 -46.26 37.74
CA GLU A 11 -12.56 -46.25 38.84
C GLU A 11 -11.22 -46.83 38.39
N MET A 12 -11.23 -47.88 37.55
CA MET A 12 -9.99 -48.48 37.03
C MET A 12 -9.31 -47.58 35.98
N MET A 13 -10.05 -46.92 35.08
CA MET A 13 -9.48 -45.94 34.14
C MET A 13 -9.00 -44.66 34.81
N LEU A 14 -9.71 -44.17 35.84
CA LEU A 14 -9.31 -42.97 36.58
C LEU A 14 -8.06 -43.28 37.41
N ILE A 15 -7.96 -44.46 38.01
CA ILE A 15 -6.76 -44.91 38.72
C ILE A 15 -5.58 -45.07 37.73
N GLU A 16 -5.81 -45.60 36.53
CA GLU A 16 -4.75 -45.77 35.52
C GLU A 16 -4.33 -44.43 34.88
N PHE A 17 -5.27 -43.52 34.64
CA PHE A 17 -5.00 -42.17 34.17
C PHE A 17 -4.29 -41.34 35.25
N CYS A 18 -4.74 -41.40 36.50
CA CYS A 18 -4.04 -40.77 37.62
C CYS A 18 -2.64 -41.38 37.82
N ARG A 19 -2.47 -42.71 37.63
CA ARG A 19 -1.13 -43.33 37.64
C ARG A 19 -0.24 -42.84 36.50
N LYS A 20 -0.75 -42.70 35.27
CA LYS A 20 0.00 -42.20 34.11
C LYS A 20 0.28 -40.70 34.20
N ALA A 21 -0.66 -39.90 34.69
CA ALA A 21 -0.50 -38.47 34.91
C ALA A 21 0.46 -38.19 36.07
N VAL A 22 0.39 -38.95 37.18
CA VAL A 22 1.37 -38.87 38.26
C VAL A 22 2.74 -39.38 37.80
N PHE A 23 2.81 -40.44 36.97
CA PHE A 23 4.08 -40.88 36.36
C PHE A 23 4.65 -39.82 35.39
N PHE A 24 3.80 -39.15 34.61
CA PHE A 24 4.20 -38.09 33.68
C PHE A 24 4.67 -36.85 34.44
N LEU A 25 3.89 -36.33 35.40
CA LEU A 25 4.25 -35.15 36.20
C LEU A 25 5.44 -35.40 37.15
N ARG A 26 5.64 -36.64 37.60
CA ARG A 26 6.78 -36.99 38.46
C ARG A 26 8.08 -37.19 37.66
N ASN A 27 7.98 -37.48 36.36
CA ASN A 27 9.15 -37.72 35.50
C ASN A 27 9.40 -36.59 34.48
N TRP A 28 8.48 -35.67 34.22
CA TRP A 28 8.63 -34.59 33.23
C TRP A 28 8.52 -33.21 33.85
N GLN A 29 9.53 -32.36 33.64
CA GLN A 29 9.52 -30.97 34.08
C GLN A 29 8.92 -30.05 33.01
N ILE A 30 7.87 -29.29 33.35
CA ILE A 30 7.18 -28.42 32.38
C ILE A 30 7.76 -27.01 32.47
N TYR A 31 8.19 -26.48 31.33
CA TYR A 31 8.70 -25.13 31.18
C TYR A 31 7.88 -24.35 30.15
N VAL A 32 7.82 -23.04 30.32
CA VAL A 32 7.33 -22.10 29.32
C VAL A 32 8.45 -21.09 29.25
N GLY A 33 9.05 -20.84 28.10
CA GLY A 33 10.18 -19.89 28.06
C GLY A 33 11.57 -20.46 27.83
N ARG A 34 11.85 -21.75 28.10
CA ARG A 34 13.23 -22.20 28.37
C ARG A 34 13.96 -22.86 27.20
N ASP A 35 15.26 -22.56 27.13
CA ASP A 35 16.24 -23.20 26.25
C ASP A 35 16.37 -24.71 26.53
N PRO A 36 16.10 -25.59 25.54
CA PRO A 36 16.17 -27.05 25.70
C PRO A 36 17.55 -27.58 26.13
N GLN A 37 18.65 -26.89 25.84
CA GLN A 37 20.00 -27.32 26.24
C GLN A 37 20.27 -27.11 27.72
N CYS A 38 19.54 -26.19 28.35
CA CYS A 38 19.65 -25.86 29.77
C CYS A 38 18.66 -26.65 30.62
N VAL A 39 17.93 -27.61 30.03
CA VAL A 39 16.91 -28.40 30.69
C VAL A 39 17.26 -29.87 30.56
N SER A 40 17.56 -30.52 31.69
CA SER A 40 17.78 -31.96 31.72
C SER A 40 16.44 -32.67 31.60
N GLY A 41 16.34 -33.55 30.60
CA GLY A 41 15.12 -34.30 30.32
C GLY A 41 14.79 -35.33 31.42
N PRO A 42 13.53 -35.77 31.51
CA PRO A 42 12.42 -35.43 30.61
C PRO A 42 11.77 -34.06 30.92
N ALA A 43 11.46 -33.25 29.89
CA ALA A 43 10.85 -31.93 30.05
C ALA A 43 9.94 -31.53 28.88
N LEU A 44 8.90 -30.73 29.14
CA LEU A 44 7.92 -30.27 28.15
C LEU A 44 7.93 -28.73 28.08
N ILE A 45 8.23 -28.13 26.92
CA ILE A 45 8.39 -26.67 26.76
C ILE A 45 7.39 -26.12 25.71
N VAL A 46 6.61 -25.07 26.02
CA VAL A 46 5.44 -24.62 25.20
C VAL A 46 5.43 -23.11 24.89
N PHE A 47 5.06 -22.68 23.66
CA PHE A 47 4.82 -21.26 23.24
C PHE A 47 3.84 -21.06 22.04
N PRO A 48 3.11 -19.91 21.89
CA PRO A 48 2.11 -19.66 20.81
C PRO A 48 2.35 -18.44 19.85
N LEU A 49 1.55 -18.29 18.75
CA LEU A 49 1.74 -17.46 17.52
C LEU A 49 0.41 -16.94 16.86
N ILE A 50 0.34 -15.75 16.18
CA ILE A 50 -0.67 -15.40 15.12
C ILE A 50 -0.18 -14.39 14.00
N PRO A 51 -0.63 -14.49 12.72
CA PRO A 51 -0.25 -13.69 11.51
C PRO A 51 -1.33 -12.76 10.87
N ALA A 52 -0.94 -11.76 10.01
CA ALA A 52 -1.54 -11.36 8.69
C ALA A 52 -1.42 -9.86 8.25
N THR A 53 -0.55 -9.48 7.28
CA THR A 53 -0.64 -8.21 6.47
C THR A 53 0.09 -8.29 5.08
N LEU A 54 -0.13 -7.35 4.11
CA LEU A 54 0.33 -7.34 2.68
C LEU A 54 0.34 -5.94 1.96
N PHE A 55 1.42 -5.55 1.23
CA PHE A 55 1.51 -4.55 0.11
C PHE A 55 2.71 -4.75 -0.88
N CYS A 56 2.64 -4.05 -2.05
CA CYS A 56 3.63 -3.75 -3.15
C CYS A 56 4.33 -4.94 -3.85
N GLY A 57 4.74 -4.82 -5.14
CA GLY A 57 5.06 -5.91 -6.10
C GLY A 57 6.55 -6.15 -6.45
N LEU A 58 7.18 -7.21 -5.93
CA LEU A 58 8.43 -7.85 -6.39
C LEU A 58 8.04 -9.12 -7.16
N ALA A 59 8.77 -9.50 -8.20
CA ALA A 59 8.63 -10.81 -8.85
C ALA A 59 9.99 -11.33 -9.32
N GLY A 60 10.30 -12.59 -9.05
CA GLY A 60 11.55 -13.22 -9.47
C GLY A 60 11.41 -14.72 -9.72
N ILE A 61 12.24 -15.23 -10.62
CA ILE A 61 12.32 -16.64 -10.99
C ILE A 61 13.76 -17.12 -10.78
N LEU A 62 13.89 -18.21 -10.02
CA LEU A 62 15.14 -18.91 -9.77
C LEU A 62 15.00 -20.37 -10.24
N ALA A 63 15.77 -20.78 -11.25
CA ALA A 63 15.61 -22.11 -11.87
C ALA A 63 16.48 -23.19 -11.21
N ILE A 64 15.88 -24.23 -10.63
CA ILE A 64 16.62 -25.25 -9.89
C ILE A 64 17.23 -26.26 -10.86
N ARG A 65 18.56 -26.36 -10.86
CA ARG A 65 19.28 -27.19 -11.81
C ARG A 65 19.47 -28.59 -11.25
N LYS A 66 18.41 -29.39 -11.29
CA LYS A 66 18.55 -30.83 -11.04
C LYS A 66 18.44 -31.59 -12.36
N LYS A 67 19.29 -32.61 -12.53
CA LYS A 67 18.96 -33.81 -13.33
C LYS A 67 17.75 -34.49 -12.66
N VAL A 68 16.58 -33.86 -12.70
CA VAL A 68 15.34 -34.59 -12.43
C VAL A 68 15.26 -35.59 -13.57
N LYS A 69 15.12 -36.89 -13.28
CA LYS A 69 14.67 -37.82 -14.32
C LYS A 69 13.45 -37.15 -14.97
N PRO A 70 13.35 -37.07 -16.31
CA PRO A 70 12.18 -36.46 -16.93
C PRO A 70 10.97 -37.04 -16.24
N VAL A 71 10.24 -36.20 -15.51
CA VAL A 71 8.99 -36.61 -14.89
C VAL A 71 8.12 -36.89 -16.10
N GLN A 72 7.93 -38.18 -16.39
CA GLN A 72 6.89 -38.52 -17.35
C GLN A 72 5.62 -37.92 -16.78
N PRO A 73 4.87 -37.11 -17.57
CA PRO A 73 3.60 -36.57 -17.13
C PRO A 73 2.81 -37.68 -16.46
N GLY A 74 2.27 -37.41 -15.27
CA GLY A 74 1.53 -38.44 -14.52
C GLY A 74 0.29 -38.95 -15.25
N GLY A 75 -0.16 -38.21 -16.28
CA GLY A 75 -1.30 -38.49 -17.14
C GLY A 75 -1.34 -37.57 -18.36
N ASP A 76 -2.48 -37.57 -19.06
CA ASP A 76 -2.72 -36.79 -20.28
C ASP A 76 -4.04 -36.01 -20.13
N LEU A 77 -3.93 -34.68 -20.06
CA LEU A 77 -5.08 -33.78 -19.86
C LEU A 77 -6.20 -34.01 -20.88
N TYR A 78 -5.85 -34.40 -22.12
CA TYR A 78 -6.82 -34.71 -23.15
C TYR A 78 -7.68 -35.93 -22.79
N GLU A 79 -7.03 -37.00 -22.31
CA GLU A 79 -7.71 -38.22 -21.91
C GLU A 79 -8.50 -38.04 -20.63
N SER A 80 -7.91 -37.37 -19.64
CA SER A 80 -8.52 -37.09 -18.34
C SER A 80 -9.77 -36.22 -18.48
N PHE A 81 -9.72 -35.16 -19.29
CA PHE A 81 -10.91 -34.38 -19.64
C PHE A 81 -11.96 -35.23 -20.36
N GLY A 82 -11.53 -36.08 -21.30
CA GLY A 82 -12.42 -37.01 -22.00
C GLY A 82 -13.17 -37.97 -21.07
N ARG A 83 -12.52 -38.45 -20.00
CA ARG A 83 -13.16 -39.28 -18.96
C ARG A 83 -14.11 -38.46 -18.09
N ALA A 84 -13.71 -37.26 -17.68
CA ALA A 84 -14.48 -36.40 -16.78
C ALA A 84 -15.84 -36.03 -17.36
N ILE A 85 -15.89 -35.61 -18.64
CA ILE A 85 -17.14 -35.19 -19.28
C ILE A 85 -18.15 -36.33 -19.52
N GLY A 86 -17.75 -37.59 -19.30
CA GLY A 86 -18.69 -38.73 -19.29
C GLY A 86 -19.69 -38.69 -18.12
N LYS A 87 -19.46 -37.83 -17.12
CA LYS A 87 -20.34 -37.60 -15.96
C LYS A 87 -20.77 -36.13 -15.92
N ASP A 88 -21.59 -35.72 -16.88
CA ASP A 88 -22.05 -34.35 -17.11
C ASP A 88 -23.30 -33.96 -16.28
N LEU A 89 -23.75 -32.70 -16.42
CA LEU A 89 -24.87 -32.17 -15.66
C LEU A 89 -26.19 -32.79 -16.11
N ALA A 90 -26.32 -33.16 -17.39
CA ALA A 90 -27.49 -33.88 -17.89
C ALA A 90 -27.66 -35.23 -17.16
N SER A 91 -26.59 -35.99 -17.01
CA SER A 91 -26.58 -37.26 -16.27
C SER A 91 -26.94 -37.09 -14.80
N LEU A 92 -26.48 -36.00 -14.17
CA LEU A 92 -26.83 -35.66 -12.78
C LEU A 92 -28.33 -35.34 -12.65
N LEU A 93 -28.86 -34.52 -13.55
CA LEU A 93 -30.28 -34.11 -13.55
C LEU A 93 -31.22 -35.28 -13.85
N GLU A 94 -30.77 -36.27 -14.63
CA GLU A 94 -31.49 -37.52 -14.88
C GLU A 94 -31.37 -38.55 -13.73
N GLY A 95 -30.59 -38.24 -12.69
CA GLY A 95 -30.37 -39.12 -11.54
C GLY A 95 -29.49 -40.35 -11.85
N LYS A 96 -28.73 -40.33 -12.94
CA LYS A 96 -27.81 -41.42 -13.34
C LYS A 96 -26.52 -41.43 -12.52
N ILE A 97 -26.13 -40.30 -11.94
CA ILE A 97 -24.94 -40.11 -11.11
C ILE A 97 -25.28 -39.27 -9.88
N ALA A 98 -24.50 -39.40 -8.81
CA ALA A 98 -24.57 -38.46 -7.69
C ALA A 98 -23.80 -37.16 -7.99
N ALA A 99 -24.13 -36.05 -7.31
CA ALA A 99 -23.44 -34.77 -7.53
C ALA A 99 -21.95 -34.84 -7.20
N THR A 100 -21.56 -35.65 -6.22
CA THR A 100 -20.16 -35.91 -5.86
C THR A 100 -19.36 -36.62 -6.96
N GLU A 101 -20.04 -37.22 -7.93
CA GLU A 101 -19.43 -37.88 -9.09
C GLU A 101 -19.41 -37.00 -10.35
N TYR A 102 -20.03 -35.82 -10.30
CA TYR A 102 -20.01 -34.86 -11.40
C TYR A 102 -18.57 -34.56 -11.85
N LEU A 103 -18.32 -34.59 -13.15
CA LEU A 103 -16.98 -34.49 -13.77
C LEU A 103 -15.96 -35.53 -13.25
N GLY A 104 -16.43 -36.71 -12.85
CA GLY A 104 -15.58 -37.76 -12.26
C GLY A 104 -15.28 -37.53 -10.78
N GLY A 105 -15.82 -36.48 -10.17
CA GLY A 105 -15.62 -36.12 -8.78
C GLY A 105 -14.27 -35.45 -8.50
N LYS A 106 -14.04 -35.14 -7.21
CA LYS A 106 -12.89 -34.33 -6.76
C LYS A 106 -11.53 -34.88 -7.20
N SER A 107 -11.33 -36.21 -7.20
CA SER A 107 -10.06 -36.82 -7.59
C SER A 107 -9.73 -36.60 -9.08
N SER A 108 -10.73 -36.69 -9.97
CA SER A 108 -10.54 -36.46 -11.40
C SER A 108 -10.23 -34.99 -11.70
N LEU A 109 -10.86 -34.09 -10.95
CA LEU A 109 -10.61 -32.65 -11.03
C LEU A 109 -9.19 -32.29 -10.56
N GLU A 110 -8.73 -32.86 -9.44
CA GLU A 110 -7.35 -32.69 -8.93
C GLU A 110 -6.29 -33.32 -9.84
N GLU A 111 -6.63 -34.40 -10.55
CA GLU A 111 -5.79 -35.01 -11.59
C GLU A 111 -5.58 -34.04 -12.76
N MET A 112 -6.65 -33.48 -13.33
CA MET A 112 -6.54 -32.51 -14.42
C MET A 112 -5.79 -31.23 -14.02
N GLU A 113 -5.95 -30.75 -12.77
CA GLU A 113 -5.14 -29.63 -12.26
C GLU A 113 -3.64 -29.94 -12.24
N ARG A 114 -3.26 -31.15 -11.80
CA ARG A 114 -1.86 -31.58 -11.83
C ARG A 114 -1.34 -31.69 -13.26
N GLU A 115 -2.11 -32.29 -14.17
CA GLU A 115 -1.71 -32.44 -15.57
C GLU A 115 -1.50 -31.09 -16.24
N LEU A 116 -2.35 -30.08 -15.97
CA LEU A 116 -2.14 -28.72 -16.47
C LEU A 116 -0.85 -28.09 -15.90
N LEU A 117 -0.55 -28.31 -14.62
CA LEU A 117 0.71 -27.84 -14.02
C LEU A 117 1.93 -28.55 -14.62
N ASP A 118 1.82 -29.83 -14.95
CA ASP A 118 2.88 -30.59 -15.63
C ASP A 118 3.19 -30.01 -17.03
N LEU A 119 2.18 -29.53 -17.76
CA LEU A 119 2.37 -28.83 -19.04
C LEU A 119 3.19 -27.54 -18.90
N LYS A 120 3.19 -26.92 -17.70
CA LYS A 120 4.01 -25.75 -17.38
C LYS A 120 5.46 -26.12 -17.00
N GLY A 121 5.83 -27.40 -16.93
CA GLY A 121 7.24 -27.78 -16.73
C GLY A 121 8.15 -27.31 -17.87
N GLU A 122 9.46 -27.14 -17.60
CA GLU A 122 10.43 -26.65 -18.59
C GLU A 122 10.52 -27.56 -19.83
N GLU A 123 10.73 -28.86 -19.62
CA GLU A 123 10.88 -29.84 -20.70
C GLU A 123 9.58 -30.10 -21.48
N VAL A 124 8.43 -30.11 -20.79
CA VAL A 124 7.14 -30.34 -21.44
C VAL A 124 6.76 -29.13 -22.31
N PHE A 125 6.92 -27.92 -21.79
CA PHE A 125 6.70 -26.71 -22.57
C PHE A 125 7.67 -26.60 -23.75
N ARG A 126 8.95 -27.01 -23.59
CA ARG A 126 9.91 -27.05 -24.70
C ARG A 126 9.40 -27.92 -25.85
N ARG A 127 8.80 -29.07 -25.56
CA ARG A 127 8.18 -29.92 -26.58
C ARG A 127 6.98 -29.24 -27.24
N ILE A 128 6.08 -28.66 -26.44
CA ILE A 128 4.92 -27.89 -26.94
C ILE A 128 5.38 -26.74 -27.85
N PHE A 129 6.47 -26.07 -27.48
CA PHE A 129 7.00 -24.91 -28.20
C PHE A 129 7.54 -25.30 -29.57
N PHE A 130 8.36 -26.37 -29.65
CA PHE A 130 9.03 -26.78 -30.90
C PHE A 130 8.26 -27.82 -31.73
N THR A 131 7.18 -28.40 -31.22
CA THR A 131 6.41 -29.46 -31.89
C THR A 131 5.00 -28.96 -32.24
N GLU A 132 4.79 -28.64 -33.52
CA GLU A 132 3.52 -28.08 -34.00
C GLU A 132 2.31 -29.01 -33.75
N GLU A 133 2.49 -30.33 -33.91
CA GLU A 133 1.45 -31.33 -33.64
C GLU A 133 0.97 -31.31 -32.18
N GLU A 134 1.89 -31.14 -31.21
CA GLU A 134 1.54 -31.07 -29.79
C GLU A 134 0.79 -29.80 -29.46
N ALA A 135 1.25 -28.65 -29.97
CA ALA A 135 0.56 -27.38 -29.80
C ALA A 135 -0.86 -27.40 -30.42
N GLN A 136 -1.02 -28.02 -31.60
CA GLN A 136 -2.32 -28.14 -32.25
C GLN A 136 -3.25 -29.08 -31.47
N ARG A 137 -2.76 -30.20 -30.95
CA ARG A 137 -3.52 -31.11 -30.10
C ARG A 137 -4.11 -30.40 -28.87
N LEU A 138 -3.35 -29.51 -28.24
CA LEU A 138 -3.80 -28.71 -27.09
C LEU A 138 -4.82 -27.63 -27.49
N LYS A 139 -4.67 -26.99 -28.67
CA LYS A 139 -5.69 -26.07 -29.20
C LYS A 139 -7.02 -26.77 -29.45
N ASP A 140 -6.99 -27.98 -30.00
CA ASP A 140 -8.20 -28.77 -30.22
C ASP A 140 -8.88 -29.15 -28.90
N LEU A 141 -8.09 -29.45 -27.85
CA LEU A 141 -8.60 -29.69 -26.50
C LEU A 141 -9.29 -28.45 -25.93
N SER A 142 -8.65 -27.28 -26.04
CA SER A 142 -9.24 -26.01 -25.62
C SER A 142 -10.61 -25.75 -26.27
N ALA A 143 -10.70 -25.90 -27.59
CA ALA A 143 -11.95 -25.74 -28.32
C ALA A 143 -13.05 -26.70 -27.81
N ARG A 144 -12.68 -27.95 -27.52
CA ARG A 144 -13.59 -28.96 -26.95
C ARG A 144 -14.05 -28.60 -25.54
N MET A 145 -13.15 -28.12 -24.68
CA MET A 145 -13.46 -27.69 -23.31
C MET A 145 -14.40 -26.48 -23.30
N SER A 146 -14.17 -25.50 -24.18
CA SER A 146 -15.00 -24.31 -24.33
C SER A 146 -16.44 -24.64 -24.76
N ALA A 147 -16.58 -25.53 -25.74
CA ALA A 147 -17.90 -26.00 -26.19
C ALA A 147 -18.68 -26.73 -25.08
N PHE A 148 -17.99 -27.58 -24.29
CA PHE A 148 -18.57 -28.28 -23.15
C PHE A 148 -19.04 -27.30 -22.05
N LEU A 149 -18.19 -26.36 -21.65
CA LEU A 149 -18.54 -25.35 -20.64
C LEU A 149 -19.79 -24.56 -21.03
N THR A 150 -19.88 -24.12 -22.29
CA THR A 150 -21.03 -23.37 -22.80
C THR A 150 -22.32 -24.17 -22.68
N ALA A 151 -22.28 -25.47 -23.01
CA ALA A 151 -23.45 -26.35 -22.91
C ALA A 151 -23.90 -26.54 -21.45
N GLU A 152 -22.96 -26.79 -20.54
CA GLU A 152 -23.25 -27.00 -19.12
C GLU A 152 -23.79 -25.73 -18.43
N GLU A 153 -23.26 -24.56 -18.77
CA GLU A 153 -23.74 -23.28 -18.22
C GLU A 153 -25.18 -22.99 -18.64
N ILE A 154 -25.52 -23.21 -19.91
CA ILE A 154 -26.90 -23.05 -20.41
C ILE A 154 -27.84 -24.00 -19.66
N LEU A 155 -27.43 -25.26 -19.45
CA LEU A 155 -28.23 -26.25 -18.75
C LEU A 155 -28.40 -25.90 -17.27
N LEU A 156 -27.32 -25.48 -16.61
CA LEU A 156 -27.35 -25.07 -15.21
C LEU A 156 -28.24 -23.85 -15.00
N ASP A 157 -28.15 -22.83 -15.86
CA ASP A 157 -29.01 -21.64 -15.76
C ASP A 157 -30.50 -22.00 -15.91
N GLN A 158 -30.83 -23.01 -16.72
CA GLN A 158 -32.21 -23.48 -16.90
C GLN A 158 -32.72 -24.37 -15.77
N LYS A 159 -31.83 -25.11 -15.09
CA LYS A 159 -32.19 -26.22 -14.19
C LYS A 159 -31.61 -26.13 -12.77
N ALA A 160 -30.94 -25.03 -12.42
CA ALA A 160 -30.33 -24.81 -11.10
C ALA A 160 -31.30 -25.06 -9.94
N GLY A 161 -32.59 -24.69 -10.11
CA GLY A 161 -33.62 -24.91 -9.09
C GLY A 161 -33.96 -26.38 -8.79
N CYS A 162 -33.55 -27.31 -9.65
CA CYS A 162 -33.76 -28.74 -9.46
C CYS A 162 -32.70 -29.40 -8.57
N LEU A 163 -31.57 -28.73 -8.32
CA LEU A 163 -30.47 -29.26 -7.50
C LEU A 163 -30.63 -28.81 -6.04
N SER A 164 -30.11 -29.64 -5.11
CA SER A 164 -29.90 -29.18 -3.74
C SER A 164 -28.75 -28.15 -3.70
N THR A 165 -28.65 -27.43 -2.60
CA THR A 165 -27.55 -26.53 -2.26
C THR A 165 -26.18 -27.13 -2.51
N THR A 166 -25.95 -28.28 -1.89
CA THR A 166 -24.66 -28.92 -1.80
C THR A 166 -24.29 -29.47 -3.17
N ASP A 167 -25.28 -29.97 -3.89
CA ASP A 167 -25.10 -30.44 -5.27
C ASP A 167 -24.78 -29.28 -6.21
N LEU A 168 -25.48 -28.15 -6.10
CA LEU A 168 -25.25 -26.96 -6.91
C LEU A 168 -23.87 -26.34 -6.65
N GLU A 169 -23.44 -26.27 -5.39
CA GLU A 169 -22.07 -25.84 -5.04
C GLU A 169 -21.02 -26.81 -5.60
N THR A 170 -21.29 -28.12 -5.58
CA THR A 170 -20.41 -29.14 -6.18
C THR A 170 -20.29 -28.95 -7.70
N VAL A 171 -21.42 -28.77 -8.39
CA VAL A 171 -21.46 -28.52 -9.84
C VAL A 171 -20.77 -27.20 -10.19
N ASN A 172 -21.08 -26.12 -9.46
CA ASN A 172 -20.45 -24.82 -9.67
C ASN A 172 -18.93 -24.89 -9.48
N SER A 173 -18.47 -25.57 -8.43
CA SER A 173 -17.05 -25.76 -8.16
C SER A 173 -16.36 -26.52 -9.30
N GLY A 174 -17.00 -27.57 -9.82
CA GLY A 174 -16.52 -28.30 -10.99
C GLY A 174 -16.41 -27.43 -12.24
N LEU A 175 -17.46 -26.68 -12.58
CA LEU A 175 -17.46 -25.78 -13.76
C LEU A 175 -16.44 -24.65 -13.64
N VAL A 176 -16.31 -24.05 -12.45
CA VAL A 176 -15.29 -23.04 -12.18
C VAL A 176 -13.89 -23.62 -12.43
N LEU A 177 -13.64 -24.86 -12.00
CA LEU A 177 -12.35 -25.49 -12.23
C LEU A 177 -12.10 -25.78 -13.72
N ILE A 178 -13.07 -26.32 -14.47
CA ILE A 178 -12.92 -26.52 -15.92
C ILE A 178 -12.63 -25.19 -16.62
N ARG A 179 -13.25 -24.09 -16.18
CA ARG A 179 -12.97 -22.75 -16.70
C ARG A 179 -11.55 -22.28 -16.39
N ASP A 180 -11.06 -22.56 -15.18
CA ASP A 180 -9.67 -22.27 -14.82
C ASP A 180 -8.68 -23.11 -15.62
N LEU A 181 -9.01 -24.38 -15.91
CA LEU A 181 -8.17 -25.26 -16.70
C LEU A 181 -8.10 -24.80 -18.16
N LEU A 182 -9.26 -24.49 -18.76
CA LEU A 182 -9.35 -23.91 -20.11
C LEU A 182 -8.53 -22.62 -20.20
N TRP A 183 -8.71 -21.71 -19.24
CA TRP A 183 -7.96 -20.46 -19.20
C TRP A 183 -6.47 -20.68 -19.10
N GLY A 184 -6.02 -21.55 -18.20
CA GLY A 184 -4.60 -21.85 -18.04
C GLY A 184 -3.99 -22.52 -19.28
N LEU A 185 -4.77 -23.30 -20.02
CA LEU A 185 -4.34 -23.88 -21.29
C LEU A 185 -4.16 -22.81 -22.37
N ASP A 186 -5.16 -21.95 -22.54
CA ASP A 186 -5.14 -20.90 -23.57
C ASP A 186 -4.12 -19.80 -23.27
N HIS A 187 -4.23 -19.19 -22.09
CA HIS A 187 -3.56 -17.93 -21.79
C HIS A 187 -2.23 -18.11 -21.07
N ASP A 188 -2.07 -19.14 -20.21
CA ASP A 188 -0.81 -19.37 -19.49
C ASP A 188 0.16 -20.28 -20.27
N ILE A 189 -0.31 -21.05 -21.26
CA ILE A 189 0.52 -21.99 -22.04
C ILE A 189 0.57 -21.59 -23.52
N LEU A 190 -0.57 -21.64 -24.23
CA LEU A 190 -0.59 -21.50 -25.69
C LEU A 190 -0.25 -20.08 -26.17
N ASP A 191 -0.84 -19.05 -25.56
CA ASP A 191 -0.55 -17.64 -25.87
C ASP A 191 0.93 -17.28 -25.67
N ASN A 192 1.56 -17.91 -24.67
CA ASN A 192 2.95 -17.64 -24.33
C ASN A 192 3.93 -18.08 -25.43
N VAL A 193 3.55 -19.01 -26.31
CA VAL A 193 4.36 -19.38 -27.48
C VAL A 193 4.62 -18.15 -28.36
N GLN A 194 3.56 -17.43 -28.74
CA GLN A 194 3.68 -16.25 -29.60
C GLN A 194 4.32 -15.06 -28.88
N ARG A 195 4.05 -14.89 -27.58
CA ARG A 195 4.69 -13.83 -26.77
C ARG A 195 6.19 -14.03 -26.65
N ILE A 196 6.66 -15.28 -26.54
CA ILE A 196 8.09 -15.61 -26.50
C ILE A 196 8.73 -15.37 -27.88
N VAL A 197 8.07 -15.75 -28.98
CA VAL A 197 8.56 -15.45 -30.34
C VAL A 197 8.76 -13.95 -30.56
N ALA A 198 7.76 -13.16 -30.20
CA ALA A 198 7.83 -11.71 -30.28
C ALA A 198 8.93 -11.12 -29.36
N LEU A 199 9.09 -11.67 -28.14
CA LEU A 199 10.13 -11.22 -27.20
C LEU A 199 11.55 -11.58 -27.67
N ALA A 200 11.71 -12.66 -28.43
CA ALA A 200 12.98 -13.03 -29.04
C ALA A 200 13.34 -12.17 -30.26
N GLY A 201 12.40 -11.37 -30.79
CA GLY A 201 12.58 -10.65 -32.04
C GLY A 201 12.71 -11.58 -33.25
N ALA A 202 12.08 -12.75 -33.17
CA ALA A 202 12.06 -13.80 -34.20
C ALA A 202 10.79 -13.72 -35.06
N ASP A 203 10.86 -14.20 -36.30
CA ASP A 203 9.70 -14.27 -37.20
C ASP A 203 8.84 -15.52 -36.93
N GLY A 204 9.45 -16.59 -36.39
CA GLY A 204 8.76 -17.78 -35.94
C GLY A 204 9.52 -18.61 -34.91
N VAL A 205 8.87 -19.69 -34.45
CA VAL A 205 9.44 -20.66 -33.50
C VAL A 205 10.77 -21.26 -34.00
N ALA A 206 10.88 -21.51 -35.31
CA ALA A 206 12.04 -22.14 -35.93
C ALA A 206 13.34 -21.29 -35.84
N ASP A 207 13.22 -19.98 -35.64
CA ASP A 207 14.36 -19.06 -35.56
C ASP A 207 14.97 -18.98 -34.15
N ILE A 208 14.34 -19.64 -33.17
CA ILE A 208 14.75 -19.59 -31.77
C ILE A 208 15.63 -20.79 -31.45
N ASP A 209 16.85 -20.49 -31.01
CA ASP A 209 17.77 -21.51 -30.53
C ASP A 209 17.19 -22.22 -29.29
N PRO A 210 17.22 -23.56 -29.23
CA PRO A 210 16.71 -24.28 -28.08
C PRO A 210 17.32 -23.89 -26.73
N GLU A 211 18.58 -23.45 -26.70
CA GLU A 211 19.26 -22.97 -25.48
C GLU A 211 18.83 -21.54 -25.09
N ALA A 212 18.24 -20.78 -26.03
CA ALA A 212 17.69 -19.46 -25.77
C ALA A 212 16.27 -19.50 -25.17
N LEU A 213 15.50 -20.57 -25.45
CA LEU A 213 14.11 -20.70 -25.00
C LEU A 213 13.94 -20.54 -23.47
N PRO A 214 14.75 -21.18 -22.59
CA PRO A 214 14.60 -21.02 -21.13
C PRO A 214 14.69 -19.55 -20.67
N LYS A 215 15.58 -18.77 -21.30
CA LYS A 215 15.85 -17.37 -20.96
C LYS A 215 14.69 -16.47 -21.38
N TYR A 216 14.22 -16.62 -22.62
CA TYR A 216 13.05 -15.88 -23.09
C TYR A 216 11.78 -16.27 -22.36
N ARG A 217 11.63 -17.55 -22.00
CA ARG A 217 10.49 -18.01 -21.22
C ARG A 217 10.47 -17.35 -19.84
N LYS A 218 11.58 -17.34 -19.10
CA LYS A 218 11.66 -16.70 -17.78
C LYS A 218 11.39 -15.20 -17.84
N LEU A 219 11.98 -14.51 -18.83
CA LEU A 219 11.69 -13.09 -19.07
C LEU A 219 10.20 -12.87 -19.39
N ASN A 220 9.61 -13.70 -20.25
CA ASN A 220 8.20 -13.61 -20.59
C ASN A 220 7.29 -13.82 -19.38
N SER A 221 7.55 -14.84 -18.56
CA SER A 221 6.80 -15.09 -17.33
C SER A 221 6.94 -13.93 -16.35
N LEU A 222 8.14 -13.38 -16.15
CA LEU A 222 8.34 -12.18 -15.33
C LEU A 222 7.58 -10.97 -15.87
N LEU A 223 7.61 -10.74 -17.19
CA LEU A 223 6.90 -9.63 -17.82
C LEU A 223 5.38 -9.78 -17.71
N ASN A 224 4.84 -11.00 -17.85
CA ASN A 224 3.44 -11.29 -17.57
C ASN A 224 3.10 -11.05 -16.09
N CYS A 225 3.97 -11.47 -15.16
CA CYS A 225 3.79 -11.20 -13.74
C CYS A 225 3.82 -9.69 -13.44
N LEU A 226 4.75 -8.93 -14.02
CA LEU A 226 4.77 -7.47 -13.89
C LEU A 226 3.46 -6.86 -14.37
N ASP A 227 2.91 -7.29 -15.52
CA ASP A 227 1.66 -6.73 -16.06
C ASP A 227 0.49 -6.92 -15.08
N ARG A 228 0.45 -8.06 -14.38
CA ARG A 228 -0.54 -8.36 -13.34
C ARG A 228 -0.27 -7.64 -12.02
N LEU A 229 0.99 -7.33 -11.71
CA LEU A 229 1.39 -6.55 -10.53
C LEU A 229 1.26 -5.03 -10.77
N GLU A 230 1.21 -4.60 -12.04
CA GLU A 230 1.06 -3.22 -12.50
C GLU A 230 -0.37 -2.67 -12.39
N VAL A 231 -1.18 -3.22 -11.49
CA VAL A 231 -2.59 -2.86 -11.26
C VAL A 231 -2.86 -1.39 -10.89
N ARG A 232 -1.83 -0.53 -10.80
CA ARG A 232 -1.93 0.87 -10.37
C ARG A 232 -1.18 1.87 -11.25
N GLY A 233 -0.73 1.49 -12.46
CA GLY A 233 0.03 2.39 -13.33
C GLY A 233 1.33 2.86 -12.65
N ARG A 234 2.25 1.92 -12.45
CA ARG A 234 3.50 2.13 -11.70
C ARG A 234 4.42 3.11 -12.43
N ASP A 235 5.13 3.91 -11.65
CA ASP A 235 5.96 5.00 -12.19
C ASP A 235 7.19 4.48 -12.93
N SER A 236 7.71 3.33 -12.54
CA SER A 236 8.89 2.75 -13.15
C SER A 236 8.93 1.24 -12.93
N ALA A 237 9.60 0.53 -13.84
CA ALA A 237 9.83 -0.90 -13.70
C ALA A 237 11.19 -1.27 -14.26
N GLY A 238 11.83 -2.23 -13.61
CA GLY A 238 13.08 -2.81 -14.08
C GLY A 238 13.03 -4.33 -14.03
N ILE A 239 13.74 -4.94 -14.98
CA ILE A 239 13.90 -6.38 -15.09
C ILE A 239 15.37 -6.69 -15.35
N GLN A 240 15.85 -7.71 -14.67
CA GLN A 240 17.21 -8.18 -14.76
C GLN A 240 17.22 -9.68 -15.03
N ILE A 241 18.13 -10.11 -15.90
CA ILE A 241 18.47 -11.52 -16.09
C ILE A 241 19.98 -11.69 -15.98
N SER A 242 20.39 -12.64 -15.15
CA SER A 242 21.78 -12.98 -14.86
C SER A 242 22.01 -14.45 -15.17
N PHE A 243 23.06 -14.76 -15.93
CA PHE A 243 23.44 -16.13 -16.20
C PHE A 243 24.95 -16.33 -16.23
N VAL A 244 25.35 -17.54 -15.81
CA VAL A 244 26.73 -17.99 -15.82
C VAL A 244 26.86 -19.06 -16.90
N PRO A 245 27.63 -18.84 -17.98
CA PRO A 245 27.89 -19.84 -19.01
C PRO A 245 28.49 -21.12 -18.42
N VAL A 246 28.18 -22.29 -19.01
CA VAL A 246 28.87 -23.54 -18.66
C VAL A 246 30.35 -23.48 -19.06
N ASP A 247 30.63 -22.79 -20.16
CA ASP A 247 31.95 -22.63 -20.74
C ASP A 247 32.30 -21.14 -20.90
N ALA A 248 33.34 -20.72 -20.21
CA ALA A 248 33.89 -19.37 -20.28
C ALA A 248 34.51 -19.06 -21.64
N GLU A 249 35.02 -20.07 -22.35
CA GLU A 249 35.64 -19.92 -23.67
C GLU A 249 34.57 -19.59 -24.73
N ALA A 250 33.47 -20.34 -24.76
CA ALA A 250 32.32 -20.04 -25.63
C ALA A 250 31.74 -18.63 -25.41
N ALA A 251 31.75 -18.14 -24.16
CA ALA A 251 31.34 -16.77 -23.84
C ALA A 251 32.33 -15.72 -24.38
N ALA A 252 33.63 -15.99 -24.28
CA ALA A 252 34.68 -15.15 -24.85
C ALA A 252 34.64 -15.12 -26.39
N GLU A 253 34.35 -16.26 -27.03
CA GLU A 253 34.14 -16.35 -28.48
C GLU A 253 32.93 -15.54 -28.93
N THR A 254 31.82 -15.64 -28.20
CA THR A 254 30.60 -14.84 -28.47
C THR A 254 30.91 -13.35 -28.39
N LEU A 255 31.64 -12.93 -27.36
CA LEU A 255 32.09 -11.55 -27.23
C LEU A 255 32.97 -11.14 -28.41
N ALA A 256 33.97 -11.94 -28.79
CA ALA A 256 34.84 -11.66 -29.92
C ALA A 256 34.06 -11.54 -31.25
N GLY A 257 33.06 -12.41 -31.46
CA GLY A 257 32.16 -12.35 -32.61
C GLY A 257 31.35 -11.06 -32.66
N LEU A 258 30.82 -10.61 -31.51
CA LEU A 258 30.11 -9.33 -31.41
C LEU A 258 31.02 -8.13 -31.71
N ARG A 259 32.27 -8.15 -31.23
CA ARG A 259 33.27 -7.12 -31.55
C ARG A 259 33.54 -7.05 -33.05
N ALA A 260 33.75 -8.20 -33.69
CA ALA A 260 33.95 -8.30 -35.13
C ALA A 260 32.71 -7.85 -35.94
N GLY A 261 31.51 -8.06 -35.38
CA GLY A 261 30.22 -7.65 -35.96
C GLY A 261 29.88 -6.16 -35.79
N GLY A 262 30.79 -5.35 -35.24
CA GLY A 262 30.61 -3.89 -35.11
C GLY A 262 29.93 -3.43 -33.82
N PHE A 263 29.74 -4.30 -32.83
CA PHE A 263 29.08 -3.97 -31.56
C PHE A 263 30.02 -3.43 -30.46
N GLU A 264 31.30 -3.21 -30.76
CA GLU A 264 32.31 -2.79 -29.76
C GLU A 264 31.93 -1.50 -29.04
N ALA A 265 31.40 -0.49 -29.76
CA ALA A 265 30.99 0.77 -29.16
C ALA A 265 29.79 0.61 -28.21
N GLU A 266 28.82 -0.23 -28.57
CA GLU A 266 27.65 -0.53 -27.74
C GLU A 266 28.05 -1.33 -26.50
N LEU A 267 28.90 -2.35 -26.67
CA LEU A 267 29.46 -3.15 -25.57
C LEU A 267 30.16 -2.24 -24.56
N ARG A 268 31.09 -1.39 -25.02
CA ARG A 268 31.83 -0.48 -24.14
C ARG A 268 30.92 0.49 -23.38
N LEU A 269 29.86 0.98 -24.02
CA LEU A 269 28.88 1.86 -23.38
C LEU A 269 28.09 1.11 -22.29
N ARG A 270 27.62 -0.09 -22.61
CA ARG A 270 26.75 -0.88 -21.72
C ARG A 270 27.51 -1.53 -20.57
N THR A 271 28.79 -1.82 -20.74
CA THR A 271 29.70 -2.30 -19.69
C THR A 271 30.45 -1.17 -18.98
N GLY A 272 30.09 0.10 -19.23
CA GLY A 272 30.70 1.24 -18.57
C GLY A 272 30.49 1.21 -17.05
N GLU A 273 31.45 1.76 -16.31
CA GLU A 273 31.31 1.96 -14.86
C GLU A 273 30.17 2.94 -14.57
N GLY A 274 29.29 2.56 -13.65
CA GLY A 274 28.13 3.37 -13.28
C GLY A 274 27.07 2.59 -12.51
N ASP A 275 26.09 3.33 -12.00
CA ASP A 275 24.85 2.76 -11.51
C ASP A 275 24.06 2.07 -12.63
N LEU A 276 23.19 1.12 -12.23
CA LEU A 276 22.37 0.40 -13.20
C LEU A 276 21.37 1.34 -13.86
N VAL A 277 21.42 1.44 -15.17
CA VAL A 277 20.46 2.15 -16.03
C VAL A 277 19.92 1.19 -17.08
N ASN A 278 19.01 1.64 -17.93
CA ASN A 278 18.48 0.81 -18.99
C ASN A 278 19.57 0.40 -19.98
N GLY A 279 19.68 -0.91 -20.21
CA GLY A 279 20.67 -1.48 -21.11
C GLY A 279 22.01 -1.76 -20.43
N SER A 280 22.19 -1.49 -19.14
CA SER A 280 23.43 -1.87 -18.44
C SER A 280 23.71 -3.37 -18.60
N LEU A 281 24.99 -3.68 -18.88
CA LEU A 281 25.54 -5.03 -19.00
C LEU A 281 26.70 -5.17 -18.02
N THR A 282 26.53 -6.00 -17.00
CA THR A 282 27.59 -6.29 -16.03
C THR A 282 28.24 -7.64 -16.33
N CYS A 283 29.57 -7.71 -16.24
CA CYS A 283 30.33 -8.94 -16.38
C CYS A 283 31.28 -9.12 -15.18
N SER A 284 31.03 -10.13 -14.34
CA SER A 284 31.83 -10.44 -13.14
C SER A 284 32.73 -11.68 -13.34
N PRO A 285 33.64 -12.04 -12.40
CA PRO A 285 34.52 -13.21 -12.54
C PRO A 285 33.75 -14.49 -12.84
N GLY A 286 34.30 -15.34 -13.71
CA GLY A 286 33.61 -16.57 -14.17
C GLY A 286 32.53 -16.31 -15.23
N PHE A 287 32.56 -15.16 -15.92
CA PHE A 287 31.58 -14.75 -16.94
C PHE A 287 30.13 -14.73 -16.43
N ASN A 288 29.91 -14.26 -15.20
CA ASN A 288 28.55 -13.94 -14.77
C ASN A 288 28.06 -12.69 -15.52
N LEU A 289 27.20 -12.90 -16.51
CA LEU A 289 26.65 -11.89 -17.38
C LEU A 289 25.28 -11.46 -16.87
N THR A 290 25.08 -10.16 -16.68
CA THR A 290 23.83 -9.60 -16.20
C THR A 290 23.34 -8.50 -17.12
N PHE A 291 22.14 -8.68 -17.67
CA PHE A 291 21.44 -7.69 -18.48
C PHE A 291 20.36 -7.02 -17.64
N THR A 292 20.36 -5.69 -17.62
CA THR A 292 19.37 -4.88 -16.90
C THR A 292 18.61 -3.98 -17.87
N TYR A 293 17.28 -4.04 -17.81
CA TYR A 293 16.37 -3.19 -18.56
C TYR A 293 15.51 -2.41 -17.58
N LYS A 294 15.34 -1.11 -17.81
CA LYS A 294 14.58 -0.23 -16.94
C LYS A 294 13.71 0.70 -17.76
N THR A 295 12.61 1.16 -17.19
CA THR A 295 11.81 2.25 -17.73
C THR A 295 11.21 3.06 -16.60
N ALA A 296 11.06 4.36 -16.81
CA ALA A 296 10.44 5.27 -15.86
C ALA A 296 9.52 6.26 -16.58
N SER A 297 8.48 6.69 -15.87
CA SER A 297 7.51 7.72 -16.21
C SER A 297 7.14 8.45 -14.94
N ILE A 298 7.17 9.77 -14.94
CA ILE A 298 6.59 10.56 -13.84
C ILE A 298 5.11 10.18 -13.64
N ILE A 299 4.41 9.80 -14.71
CA ILE A 299 3.01 9.39 -14.67
C ILE A 299 2.89 8.04 -15.37
N GLY A 300 2.69 6.99 -14.58
CA GLY A 300 2.56 5.62 -15.08
C GLY A 300 1.24 5.39 -15.83
N GLU A 301 1.30 4.57 -16.86
CA GLU A 301 0.14 4.07 -17.61
C GLU A 301 0.14 2.54 -17.52
N LEU A 302 -1.02 1.94 -17.27
CA LEU A 302 -1.17 0.50 -17.14
C LEU A 302 -0.63 -0.26 -18.38
N GLY A 303 0.32 -1.16 -18.12
CA GLY A 303 0.99 -1.98 -19.13
C GLY A 303 2.01 -1.23 -19.98
N ARG A 304 2.22 0.08 -19.80
CA ARG A 304 3.25 0.83 -20.55
C ARG A 304 4.62 0.25 -20.29
N ASN A 305 4.97 0.07 -19.02
CA ASN A 305 6.33 -0.36 -18.67
C ASN A 305 6.62 -1.73 -19.27
N VAL A 306 5.69 -2.68 -19.14
CA VAL A 306 5.82 -4.02 -19.74
C VAL A 306 5.95 -3.96 -21.26
N ARG A 307 5.14 -3.14 -21.95
CA ARG A 307 5.26 -2.93 -23.41
C ARG A 307 6.63 -2.37 -23.79
N GLU A 308 7.13 -1.39 -23.06
CA GLU A 308 8.45 -0.81 -23.30
C GLU A 308 9.58 -1.82 -23.04
N LEU A 309 9.55 -2.54 -21.92
CA LEU A 309 10.55 -3.55 -21.58
C LEU A 309 10.57 -4.68 -22.63
N ARG A 310 9.40 -5.18 -23.05
CA ARG A 310 9.29 -6.16 -24.15
C ARG A 310 9.94 -5.65 -25.43
N SER A 311 9.62 -4.42 -25.82
CA SER A 311 10.18 -3.79 -27.04
C SER A 311 11.70 -3.63 -26.97
N ARG A 312 12.25 -3.24 -25.81
CA ARG A 312 13.70 -3.09 -25.59
C ARG A 312 14.42 -4.45 -25.66
N ILE A 313 13.90 -5.47 -24.97
CA ILE A 313 14.46 -6.83 -24.98
C ILE A 313 14.43 -7.43 -26.39
N ALA A 314 13.31 -7.31 -27.11
CA ALA A 314 13.15 -7.87 -28.44
C ALA A 314 14.11 -7.28 -29.49
N ARG A 315 14.63 -6.07 -29.25
CA ARG A 315 15.56 -5.37 -30.15
C ARG A 315 17.03 -5.50 -29.72
N ASP A 316 17.30 -6.13 -28.58
CA ASP A 316 18.65 -6.21 -28.01
C ASP A 316 19.48 -7.33 -28.68
N ARG A 317 20.33 -6.94 -29.62
CA ARG A 317 21.20 -7.87 -30.35
C ARG A 317 22.29 -8.50 -29.48
N LEU A 318 22.74 -7.81 -28.44
CA LEU A 318 23.72 -8.38 -27.51
C LEU A 318 23.08 -9.51 -26.70
N PHE A 319 21.90 -9.26 -26.13
CA PHE A 319 21.18 -10.29 -25.39
C PHE A 319 20.85 -11.50 -26.27
N GLN A 320 20.37 -11.27 -27.50
CA GLN A 320 20.10 -12.35 -28.46
C GLN A 320 21.30 -13.26 -28.73
N ALA A 321 22.51 -12.69 -28.80
CA ALA A 321 23.74 -13.46 -29.01
C ALA A 321 24.07 -14.31 -27.77
N PHE A 322 24.08 -13.71 -26.58
CA PHE A 322 24.40 -14.42 -25.35
C PHE A 322 23.31 -15.39 -24.88
N ALA A 323 22.04 -15.18 -25.29
CA ALA A 323 20.94 -16.07 -24.94
C ALA A 323 21.14 -17.50 -25.48
N ARG A 324 21.91 -17.67 -26.54
CA ARG A 324 22.20 -18.99 -27.15
C ARG A 324 23.22 -19.81 -26.37
N LEU A 325 23.85 -19.23 -25.36
CA LEU A 325 24.87 -19.94 -24.58
C LEU A 325 24.23 -20.95 -23.62
N PRO A 326 24.79 -22.17 -23.49
CA PRO A 326 24.43 -23.08 -22.42
C PRO A 326 24.91 -22.50 -21.08
N VAL A 327 24.05 -22.55 -20.05
CA VAL A 327 24.30 -21.88 -18.76
C VAL A 327 24.34 -22.85 -17.58
N ALA A 328 25.26 -22.59 -16.66
CA ALA A 328 25.41 -23.27 -15.38
C ALA A 328 24.37 -22.82 -14.35
N PHE A 329 24.07 -21.52 -14.32
CA PHE A 329 23.06 -20.90 -13.46
C PHE A 329 22.33 -19.81 -14.24
N GLU A 330 21.05 -19.62 -13.91
CA GLU A 330 20.24 -18.56 -14.50
C GLU A 330 19.21 -18.01 -13.52
N THR A 331 19.32 -16.74 -13.17
CA THR A 331 18.41 -16.05 -12.26
C THR A 331 17.85 -14.82 -12.95
N ALA A 332 16.54 -14.59 -12.83
CA ALA A 332 15.95 -13.36 -13.30
C ALA A 332 15.01 -12.80 -12.23
N PHE A 333 14.98 -11.49 -12.08
CA PHE A 333 13.99 -10.84 -11.23
C PHE A 333 13.65 -9.45 -11.75
N ALA A 334 12.51 -8.97 -11.31
CA ALA A 334 11.95 -7.71 -11.73
C ALA A 334 11.27 -6.99 -10.57
N HIS A 335 11.11 -5.70 -10.74
CA HIS A 335 10.46 -4.83 -9.78
C HIS A 335 9.64 -3.77 -10.49
N THR A 336 8.49 -3.45 -9.91
CA THR A 336 7.77 -2.22 -10.26
C THR A 336 7.81 -1.28 -9.06
N ARG A 337 8.25 -0.05 -9.28
CA ARG A 337 8.39 0.95 -8.23
C ARG A 337 7.18 1.87 -8.20
N TRP A 338 6.95 2.38 -7.00
CA TRP A 338 6.14 3.55 -6.74
C TRP A 338 6.96 4.39 -5.78
N ALA A 339 7.48 5.51 -6.25
CA ALA A 339 8.43 6.32 -5.50
C ALA A 339 7.80 6.85 -4.20
N SER A 340 8.30 6.35 -3.07
CA SER A 340 8.10 6.91 -1.73
C SER A 340 9.26 7.82 -1.35
N VAL A 341 10.49 7.34 -1.57
CA VAL A 341 11.75 8.07 -1.36
C VAL A 341 12.56 8.08 -2.67
N GLY A 342 12.95 9.28 -3.11
CA GLY A 342 13.76 9.51 -4.31
C GLY A 342 12.96 9.76 -5.58
N SER A 343 13.51 10.55 -6.51
CA SER A 343 12.84 11.00 -7.74
C SER A 343 12.38 9.84 -8.63
N ILE A 344 11.39 10.10 -9.49
CA ILE A 344 10.93 9.15 -10.51
C ILE A 344 11.86 9.25 -11.71
N THR A 345 12.95 8.49 -11.68
CA THR A 345 13.95 8.43 -12.76
C THR A 345 14.41 7.00 -13.00
N GLU A 346 15.16 6.79 -14.08
CA GLU A 346 15.69 5.47 -14.44
C GLU A 346 16.76 4.99 -13.44
N GLU A 347 17.57 5.91 -12.91
CA GLU A 347 18.61 5.68 -11.92
C GLU A 347 18.04 5.20 -10.58
N ASN A 348 16.85 5.71 -10.21
CA ASN A 348 16.13 5.33 -9.00
C ASN A 348 15.22 4.11 -9.20
N CYS A 349 15.04 3.66 -10.44
CA CYS A 349 14.26 2.46 -10.73
C CYS A 349 15.04 1.21 -10.30
N HIS A 350 14.39 0.26 -9.63
CA HIS A 350 15.05 -0.97 -9.19
C HIS A 350 15.17 -1.96 -10.35
N PRO A 351 16.18 -2.85 -10.39
CA PRO A 351 17.19 -3.08 -9.33
C PRO A 351 18.31 -2.05 -9.23
N LEU A 352 18.91 -1.91 -8.04
CA LEU A 352 20.10 -1.07 -7.80
C LEU A 352 21.33 -1.91 -7.45
N SER A 353 22.54 -1.39 -7.73
CA SER A 353 23.82 -2.07 -7.47
C SER A 353 24.61 -1.45 -6.31
N ASN A 354 25.70 -2.10 -5.92
CA ASN A 354 26.75 -1.61 -5.00
C ASN A 354 27.80 -0.68 -5.68
N PHE A 355 27.48 -0.06 -6.81
CA PHE A 355 28.38 0.93 -7.43
C PHE A 355 28.53 2.18 -6.54
N THR A 356 29.73 2.75 -6.45
CA THR A 356 30.02 4.01 -5.74
C THR A 356 30.95 4.87 -6.60
N LEU A 357 30.89 6.18 -6.45
CA LEU A 357 31.76 7.10 -7.19
C LEU A 357 33.20 6.98 -6.68
N PRO A 358 34.20 6.88 -7.57
CA PRO A 358 35.60 6.79 -7.17
C PRO A 358 36.09 8.10 -6.53
N THR A 359 36.77 8.01 -5.39
CA THR A 359 37.36 9.15 -4.66
C THR A 359 38.83 9.42 -5.02
N ALA A 360 39.50 8.51 -5.72
CA ALA A 360 40.89 8.63 -6.16
C ALA A 360 41.04 8.83 -7.69
N ALA A 361 42.20 9.38 -8.12
CA ALA A 361 42.50 9.66 -9.52
C ALA A 361 42.38 8.42 -10.43
N PRO A 362 41.96 8.58 -11.71
CA PRO A 362 41.52 7.50 -12.60
C PRO A 362 42.57 6.44 -12.98
N SER A 363 43.80 6.49 -12.46
CA SER A 363 44.87 5.54 -12.78
C SER A 363 44.88 4.25 -11.95
N ASP A 364 44.13 4.18 -10.84
CA ASP A 364 44.07 2.98 -9.97
C ASP A 364 42.69 2.26 -9.96
N ALA A 365 41.71 2.78 -10.70
CA ALA A 365 40.30 2.34 -10.66
C ALA A 365 40.01 0.93 -11.25
N LEU A 366 41.01 0.25 -11.82
CA LEU A 366 40.86 -1.12 -12.35
C LEU A 366 40.96 -2.22 -11.27
N GLN A 367 41.10 -1.88 -9.99
CA GLN A 367 41.17 -2.88 -8.92
C GLN A 367 39.77 -3.30 -8.46
N GLY A 368 39.36 -4.51 -8.82
CA GLY A 368 38.15 -5.15 -8.28
C GLY A 368 38.14 -5.15 -6.74
N LYS A 369 36.95 -5.26 -6.14
CA LYS A 369 36.79 -5.25 -4.68
C LYS A 369 37.28 -6.57 -4.09
N HIS A 370 38.03 -6.50 -2.99
CA HIS A 370 38.48 -7.69 -2.26
C HIS A 370 37.53 -8.02 -1.11
N TYR A 371 36.75 -9.10 -1.26
CA TYR A 371 35.95 -9.64 -0.17
C TYR A 371 36.72 -10.81 0.45
N PRO A 372 37.12 -10.78 1.74
CA PRO A 372 37.95 -11.83 2.33
C PRO A 372 37.41 -13.26 2.17
N ALA A 373 36.09 -13.43 2.12
CA ALA A 373 35.45 -14.73 1.90
C ALA A 373 35.40 -15.20 0.43
N TYR A 374 35.58 -14.30 -0.54
CA TYR A 374 35.37 -14.58 -1.98
C TYR A 374 36.57 -14.20 -2.88
N GLY A 375 37.54 -13.44 -2.37
CA GLY A 375 38.70 -12.94 -3.11
C GLY A 375 38.45 -11.59 -3.80
N THR A 376 39.39 -11.22 -4.68
CA THR A 376 39.34 -9.95 -5.44
C THR A 376 38.61 -10.13 -6.76
N GLY A 377 37.63 -9.28 -7.05
CA GLY A 377 36.91 -9.28 -8.32
C GLY A 377 35.91 -8.13 -8.45
N PRO A 378 35.39 -7.85 -9.66
CA PRO A 378 34.28 -6.92 -9.88
C PRO A 378 32.95 -7.54 -9.41
N TRP A 379 32.83 -7.72 -8.09
CA TRP A 379 31.65 -8.28 -7.46
C TRP A 379 30.51 -7.28 -7.45
N THR A 380 29.36 -7.70 -7.95
CA THR A 380 28.12 -6.93 -7.90
C THR A 380 27.05 -7.56 -7.01
N ILE A 381 26.32 -6.69 -6.31
CA ILE A 381 25.18 -6.98 -5.45
C ILE A 381 24.00 -6.19 -5.98
N HIS A 382 22.96 -6.86 -6.46
CA HIS A 382 21.79 -6.21 -7.06
C HIS A 382 20.57 -6.43 -6.18
N VAL A 383 19.83 -5.36 -5.87
CA VAL A 383 18.71 -5.41 -4.93
C VAL A 383 17.44 -4.77 -5.49
N ALA A 384 16.30 -5.19 -4.98
CA ALA A 384 15.05 -4.46 -5.06
C ALA A 384 14.35 -4.43 -3.69
N LEU A 385 13.65 -3.33 -3.41
CA LEU A 385 12.94 -3.08 -2.17
C LEU A 385 11.45 -2.81 -2.45
N ASN A 386 10.60 -3.41 -1.63
CA ASN A 386 9.26 -2.92 -1.36
C ASN A 386 9.20 -2.45 0.10
N GLY A 387 8.61 -1.28 0.33
CA GLY A 387 8.64 -0.61 1.63
C GLY A 387 9.73 0.46 1.67
N ASP A 388 10.05 0.92 2.88
CA ASP A 388 10.96 2.02 3.13
C ASP A 388 12.00 1.61 4.18
N ILE A 389 13.23 2.11 4.03
CA ILE A 389 14.27 2.02 5.06
C ILE A 389 14.29 3.34 5.83
N ASP A 390 13.61 3.40 6.98
CA ASP A 390 13.36 4.65 7.71
C ASP A 390 14.66 5.36 8.16
N ASN A 391 15.71 4.58 8.45
CA ASN A 391 17.00 5.08 8.92
C ASN A 391 18.05 5.25 7.79
N TYR A 392 17.64 5.30 6.52
CA TYR A 392 18.57 5.35 5.38
C TYR A 392 19.54 6.54 5.39
N GLN A 393 19.12 7.71 5.90
CA GLN A 393 19.96 8.91 5.93
C GLN A 393 21.19 8.72 6.82
N ILE A 394 20.97 8.19 8.04
CA ILE A 394 22.04 7.89 9.00
C ILE A 394 23.00 6.84 8.40
N LEU A 395 22.44 5.83 7.75
CA LEU A 395 23.24 4.78 7.10
C LEU A 395 24.04 5.31 5.90
N ARG A 396 23.47 6.25 5.13
CA ARG A 396 24.13 6.92 4.00
C ARG A 396 25.30 7.77 4.47
N GLU A 397 25.08 8.64 5.45
CA GLU A 397 26.12 9.49 6.03
C GLU A 397 27.30 8.66 6.54
N ALA A 398 27.03 7.53 7.18
CA ALA A 398 28.07 6.63 7.67
C ALA A 398 28.88 5.94 6.54
N ILE A 399 28.28 5.69 5.37
CA ILE A 399 28.99 5.12 4.20
C ILE A 399 29.80 6.21 3.49
N GLU A 400 29.20 7.37 3.26
CA GLU A 400 29.87 8.49 2.57
C GLU A 400 31.06 9.03 3.39
N ALA A 401 31.02 8.90 4.73
CA ALA A 401 32.16 9.18 5.61
C ALA A 401 33.36 8.22 5.40
N ASP A 402 33.13 7.01 4.91
CA ASP A 402 34.16 6.01 4.57
C ASP A 402 34.67 6.18 3.11
N GLU A 403 34.48 7.37 2.51
CA GLU A 403 34.88 7.72 1.13
C GLU A 403 34.15 6.93 0.02
N GLU A 404 33.01 6.29 0.32
CA GLU A 404 32.15 5.64 -0.66
C GLU A 404 30.98 6.56 -1.07
N LEU A 405 31.21 7.44 -2.04
CA LEU A 405 30.22 8.44 -2.44
C LEU A 405 29.10 7.84 -3.30
N VAL A 406 27.84 8.15 -2.96
CA VAL A 406 26.67 7.79 -3.77
C VAL A 406 26.43 8.87 -4.82
N ALA A 407 26.15 8.46 -6.07
CA ALA A 407 25.87 9.39 -7.16
C ALA A 407 24.67 10.31 -6.82
N PRO A 408 24.75 11.64 -7.06
CA PRO A 408 23.68 12.58 -6.72
C PRO A 408 22.32 12.27 -7.38
N GLU A 409 22.33 11.62 -8.53
CA GLU A 409 21.14 11.22 -9.28
C GLU A 409 20.38 10.08 -8.58
N VAL A 410 21.06 9.29 -7.75
CA VAL A 410 20.49 8.20 -6.96
C VAL A 410 20.07 8.73 -5.58
N THR A 411 18.76 8.93 -5.45
CA THR A 411 18.12 9.58 -4.31
C THR A 411 17.22 8.63 -3.50
N THR A 412 17.03 7.40 -3.95
CA THR A 412 16.26 6.37 -3.22
C THR A 412 17.08 5.73 -2.10
N ASP A 413 16.38 5.47 -1.00
CA ASP A 413 16.82 4.68 0.16
C ASP A 413 17.32 3.27 -0.21
N THR A 414 16.77 2.65 -1.25
CA THR A 414 17.14 1.31 -1.72
C THR A 414 18.64 1.16 -2.02
N LYS A 415 19.31 2.25 -2.42
CA LYS A 415 20.75 2.27 -2.69
C LYS A 415 21.61 1.89 -1.49
N ILE A 416 21.09 2.10 -0.27
CA ILE A 416 21.81 1.82 0.97
C ILE A 416 21.91 0.32 1.24
N ILE A 417 20.96 -0.48 0.77
CA ILE A 417 20.93 -1.92 1.00
C ILE A 417 22.19 -2.64 0.47
N PRO A 418 22.57 -2.53 -0.83
CA PRO A 418 23.72 -3.24 -1.35
C PRO A 418 25.04 -2.76 -0.72
N LEU A 419 25.12 -1.47 -0.34
CA LEU A 419 26.30 -0.90 0.31
C LEU A 419 26.46 -1.38 1.75
N GLN A 420 25.37 -1.51 2.52
CA GLN A 420 25.43 -2.09 3.87
C GLN A 420 25.78 -3.58 3.83
N ILE A 421 25.32 -4.34 2.82
CA ILE A 421 25.74 -5.74 2.63
C ILE A 421 27.24 -5.79 2.33
N GLU A 422 27.70 -4.96 1.40
CA GLU A 422 29.11 -4.88 1.01
C GLU A 422 30.03 -4.54 2.18
N LYS A 423 29.64 -3.58 3.03
CA LYS A 423 30.35 -3.24 4.26
C LYS A 423 30.65 -4.46 5.13
N TYR A 424 29.72 -5.41 5.26
CA TYR A 424 29.95 -6.64 6.03
C TYR A 424 30.77 -7.68 5.27
N LEU A 425 30.66 -7.74 3.93
CA LEU A 425 31.52 -8.58 3.10
C LEU A 425 32.98 -8.14 3.20
N LEU A 426 33.26 -6.83 3.15
CA LEU A 426 34.61 -6.26 3.33
C LEU A 426 35.19 -6.57 4.72
N ARG A 427 34.33 -6.72 5.74
CA ARG A 427 34.70 -7.13 7.10
C ARG A 427 34.90 -8.65 7.25
N GLY A 428 34.81 -9.41 6.16
CA GLY A 428 35.07 -10.85 6.12
C GLY A 428 33.90 -11.74 6.48
N CYS A 429 32.67 -11.22 6.50
CA CYS A 429 31.47 -12.07 6.58
C CYS A 429 31.26 -12.81 5.24
N ASP A 430 30.67 -14.00 5.30
CA ASP A 430 30.08 -14.61 4.10
C ASP A 430 28.80 -13.84 3.70
N LEU A 431 28.27 -14.10 2.51
CA LEU A 431 27.12 -13.39 1.95
C LEU A 431 25.84 -13.61 2.77
N THR A 432 25.66 -14.79 3.36
CA THR A 432 24.49 -15.06 4.22
C THR A 432 24.53 -14.18 5.46
N GLU A 433 25.67 -14.14 6.14
CA GLU A 433 25.87 -13.35 7.36
C GLU A 433 25.91 -11.85 7.08
N ALA A 434 26.52 -11.43 5.97
CA ALA A 434 26.54 -10.05 5.52
C ALA A 434 25.12 -9.54 5.24
N PHE A 435 24.30 -10.33 4.53
CA PHE A 435 22.91 -10.01 4.28
C PHE A 435 22.10 -9.93 5.58
N ARG A 436 22.25 -10.92 6.47
CA ARG A 436 21.57 -10.94 7.77
C ARG A 436 21.88 -9.71 8.62
N ARG A 437 23.16 -9.34 8.72
CA ARG A 437 23.58 -8.17 9.50
C ARG A 437 23.08 -6.85 8.90
N ALA A 438 23.10 -6.74 7.57
CA ALA A 438 22.57 -5.57 6.89
C ALA A 438 21.07 -5.38 7.19
N VAL A 439 20.25 -6.42 6.97
CA VAL A 439 18.79 -6.31 7.20
C VAL A 439 18.42 -6.14 8.67
N GLY A 440 19.22 -6.68 9.60
CA GLY A 440 19.06 -6.44 11.04
C GLY A 440 19.29 -4.98 11.46
N GLY A 441 20.03 -4.19 10.66
CA GLY A 441 20.27 -2.77 10.91
C GLY A 441 19.21 -1.83 10.32
N PHE A 442 18.24 -2.34 9.55
CA PHE A 442 17.23 -1.51 8.90
C PHE A 442 16.01 -1.28 9.79
N GLU A 443 15.60 -0.03 9.90
CA GLU A 443 14.33 0.38 10.50
C GLU A 443 13.24 0.51 9.43
N GLY A 444 11.98 0.36 9.84
CA GLY A 444 10.82 0.37 8.93
C GLY A 444 10.35 -1.02 8.51
N SER A 445 9.30 -1.06 7.68
CA SER A 445 8.75 -2.29 7.10
C SER A 445 9.24 -2.46 5.67
N HIS A 446 9.89 -3.58 5.41
CA HIS A 446 10.56 -3.84 4.14
C HIS A 446 10.44 -5.29 3.71
N ALA A 447 10.34 -5.49 2.39
CA ALA A 447 10.54 -6.74 1.68
C ALA A 447 11.68 -6.54 0.67
N ILE A 448 12.76 -7.28 0.82
CA ILE A 448 14.00 -7.12 0.05
C ILE A 448 14.24 -8.40 -0.76
N ALA A 449 14.57 -8.24 -2.04
CA ALA A 449 15.12 -9.29 -2.87
C ALA A 449 16.53 -8.91 -3.33
N MET A 450 17.49 -9.82 -3.20
CA MET A 450 18.89 -9.60 -3.55
C MET A 450 19.47 -10.79 -4.31
N VAL A 451 20.27 -10.49 -5.34
CA VAL A 451 21.15 -11.44 -6.02
C VAL A 451 22.57 -10.90 -6.02
N CYS A 452 23.56 -11.80 -5.97
CA CYS A 452 24.97 -11.43 -5.89
C CYS A 452 25.82 -12.29 -6.81
N SER A 453 26.75 -11.66 -7.51
CA SER A 453 27.71 -12.35 -8.39
C SER A 453 28.70 -13.25 -7.63
N ALA A 454 28.89 -13.05 -6.32
CA ALA A 454 29.74 -13.87 -5.46
C ALA A 454 29.14 -15.26 -5.15
N GLU A 455 27.80 -15.39 -5.15
CA GLU A 455 27.10 -16.67 -5.02
C GLU A 455 26.05 -16.82 -6.14
N PRO A 456 26.48 -17.06 -7.39
CA PRO A 456 25.57 -17.17 -8.52
C PRO A 456 24.59 -18.32 -8.33
N GLY A 457 23.37 -18.16 -8.85
CA GLY A 457 22.30 -19.16 -8.69
C GLY A 457 21.61 -19.12 -7.32
N LYS A 458 21.86 -18.10 -6.49
CA LYS A 458 21.10 -17.87 -5.25
C LYS A 458 20.32 -16.56 -5.29
N ALA A 459 19.16 -16.56 -4.64
CA ALA A 459 18.38 -15.38 -4.34
C ALA A 459 18.15 -15.27 -2.83
N PHE A 460 18.38 -14.09 -2.28
CA PHE A 460 18.23 -13.79 -0.86
C PHE A 460 16.99 -12.90 -0.68
N LEU A 461 16.07 -13.34 0.16
CA LEU A 461 14.81 -12.67 0.44
C LEU A 461 14.77 -12.29 1.92
N ALA A 462 14.35 -11.08 2.24
CA ALA A 462 14.15 -10.64 3.62
C ALA A 462 12.82 -9.93 3.79
N LEU A 463 12.12 -10.17 4.91
CA LEU A 463 10.83 -9.55 5.22
C LEU A 463 10.79 -9.13 6.69
N ARG A 464 10.44 -7.87 6.95
CA ARG A 464 10.19 -7.34 8.29
C ARG A 464 8.95 -6.45 8.33
N GLY A 465 8.18 -6.60 9.41
CA GLY A 465 6.94 -5.87 9.64
C GLY A 465 5.77 -6.43 8.84
N SER A 466 4.62 -5.82 9.07
CA SER A 466 3.34 -6.26 8.49
C SER A 466 3.06 -5.58 7.15
N GLY A 467 3.64 -4.40 6.92
CA GLY A 467 3.35 -3.58 5.74
C GLY A 467 3.76 -4.20 4.40
N GLN A 468 4.61 -5.23 4.37
CA GLN A 468 5.07 -5.85 3.12
C GLN A 468 4.86 -7.36 3.16
N SER A 469 5.02 -8.03 2.02
CA SER A 469 5.05 -9.50 2.01
C SER A 469 5.97 -10.09 0.97
N ILE A 470 6.30 -11.37 1.15
CA ILE A 470 6.96 -12.21 0.16
C ILE A 470 6.32 -13.61 0.21
N TYR A 471 5.97 -14.11 -0.97
CA TYR A 471 5.52 -15.46 -1.25
C TYR A 471 6.55 -16.18 -2.11
N ILE A 472 6.81 -17.44 -1.79
CA ILE A 472 7.71 -18.31 -2.55
C ILE A 472 6.86 -19.36 -3.24
N GLY A 473 6.73 -19.27 -4.56
CA GLY A 473 6.10 -20.27 -5.41
C GLY A 473 7.01 -21.48 -5.57
N ILE A 474 6.43 -22.67 -5.46
CA ILE A 474 7.15 -23.95 -5.54
C ILE A 474 6.69 -24.69 -6.80
N THR A 475 7.66 -25.11 -7.60
CA THR A 475 7.47 -26.01 -8.75
C THR A 475 8.53 -27.12 -8.70
N PRO A 476 8.38 -28.20 -9.49
CA PRO A 476 9.37 -29.28 -9.53
C PRO A 476 10.78 -28.85 -10.01
N ASP A 477 10.86 -27.81 -10.85
CA ASP A 477 12.07 -27.41 -11.58
C ASP A 477 12.54 -25.96 -11.28
N ARG A 478 11.77 -25.15 -10.55
CA ARG A 478 12.12 -23.77 -10.18
C ARG A 478 11.49 -23.28 -8.88
N TYR A 479 12.10 -22.28 -8.27
CA TYR A 479 11.44 -21.40 -7.30
C TYR A 479 11.01 -20.11 -7.99
N LEU A 480 9.86 -19.62 -7.58
CA LEU A 480 9.40 -18.28 -7.88
C LEU A 480 9.30 -17.52 -6.58
N PHE A 481 9.51 -16.22 -6.61
CA PHE A 481 9.15 -15.37 -5.48
C PHE A 481 8.40 -14.17 -5.98
N SER A 482 7.39 -13.76 -5.23
CA SER A 482 6.69 -12.52 -5.50
C SER A 482 6.11 -11.99 -4.21
N SER A 483 5.97 -10.68 -4.10
CA SER A 483 5.30 -10.07 -2.95
C SER A 483 3.78 -10.14 -3.01
N GLU A 484 3.21 -10.66 -4.10
CA GLU A 484 1.79 -10.99 -4.24
C GLU A 484 1.61 -12.34 -4.93
N LEU A 485 0.52 -13.04 -4.61
CA LEU A 485 0.21 -14.34 -5.24
C LEU A 485 0.01 -14.20 -6.76
N TYR A 486 -0.40 -13.03 -7.24
CA TYR A 486 -0.61 -12.74 -8.66
C TYR A 486 0.67 -12.92 -9.49
N GLY A 487 1.83 -12.68 -8.89
CA GLY A 487 3.13 -12.90 -9.52
C GLY A 487 3.58 -14.38 -9.52
N LEU A 488 2.76 -15.29 -9.00
CA LEU A 488 3.05 -16.73 -8.92
C LEU A 488 2.06 -17.59 -9.71
N VAL A 489 0.76 -17.24 -9.70
CA VAL A 489 -0.35 -18.11 -10.13
C VAL A 489 -0.35 -18.52 -11.61
N GLU A 490 0.37 -17.80 -12.48
CA GLU A 490 0.62 -18.26 -13.85
C GLU A 490 1.48 -19.51 -13.88
N GLU A 491 2.44 -19.66 -12.98
CA GLU A 491 3.43 -20.73 -13.00
C GLU A 491 3.12 -21.81 -11.97
N THR A 492 2.62 -21.43 -10.79
CA THR A 492 2.23 -22.37 -9.74
C THR A 492 1.19 -21.79 -8.79
N ARG A 493 0.30 -22.66 -8.31
CA ARG A 493 -0.64 -22.34 -7.24
C ARG A 493 -0.08 -22.69 -5.85
N PHE A 494 1.05 -23.37 -5.77
CA PHE A 494 1.63 -23.82 -4.50
C PHE A 494 2.69 -22.85 -4.01
N PHE A 495 2.54 -22.38 -2.78
CA PHE A 495 3.44 -21.37 -2.23
C PHE A 495 3.69 -21.51 -0.73
N VAL A 496 4.79 -20.92 -0.27
CA VAL A 496 5.08 -20.65 1.15
C VAL A 496 5.04 -19.13 1.37
N LYS A 497 4.40 -18.67 2.45
CA LYS A 497 4.34 -17.24 2.80
C LYS A 497 5.37 -16.92 3.89
N MET A 498 6.18 -15.87 3.70
CA MET A 498 7.03 -15.31 4.76
C MET A 498 6.19 -14.52 5.77
N ASP A 499 6.62 -14.51 7.02
CA ASP A 499 5.97 -13.79 8.12
C ASP A 499 6.95 -12.79 8.75
N GLY A 500 6.79 -11.51 8.38
CA GLY A 500 7.66 -10.42 8.79
C GLY A 500 7.44 -9.93 10.22
N GLU A 501 6.36 -10.35 10.89
CA GLU A 501 6.07 -10.00 12.29
C GLU A 501 6.46 -11.12 13.26
N LYS A 502 6.71 -12.32 12.75
CA LYS A 502 7.19 -13.43 13.56
C LYS A 502 8.58 -13.12 14.08
N SER A 503 8.69 -13.09 15.41
CA SER A 503 9.97 -13.06 16.11
C SER A 503 10.39 -14.49 16.50
N SER A 504 11.70 -14.73 16.56
CA SER A 504 12.26 -15.91 17.23
C SER A 504 11.96 -15.90 18.74
N HIS A 505 11.74 -14.70 19.31
CA HIS A 505 11.48 -14.45 20.72
C HIS A 505 10.31 -13.47 20.89
N PRO A 506 9.15 -13.89 21.45
CA PRO A 506 7.97 -13.03 21.61
C PRO A 506 8.21 -11.73 22.40
N ASP A 507 9.19 -11.74 23.30
CA ASP A 507 9.53 -10.61 24.17
C ASP A 507 10.64 -9.69 23.60
N GLN A 508 11.21 -10.01 22.44
CA GLN A 508 12.28 -9.22 21.78
C GLN A 508 11.83 -8.78 20.38
N PRO A 509 11.19 -7.59 20.27
CA PRO A 509 10.76 -7.03 18.99
C PRO A 509 11.92 -6.82 18.01
N GLU A 510 13.15 -6.63 18.51
CA GLU A 510 14.38 -6.51 17.72
C GLU A 510 14.77 -7.79 16.97
N ALA A 511 14.31 -8.97 17.38
CA ALA A 511 14.54 -10.25 16.71
C ALA A 511 13.50 -10.58 15.63
N THR A 512 12.63 -9.62 15.30
CA THR A 512 11.55 -9.76 14.33
C THR A 512 12.06 -9.65 12.89
N GLY A 513 11.63 -10.56 12.02
CA GLY A 513 11.94 -10.57 10.59
C GLY A 513 12.49 -11.91 10.13
N GLN A 514 12.25 -12.25 8.87
CA GLN A 514 12.64 -13.53 8.28
C GLN A 514 13.51 -13.34 7.05
N ILE A 515 14.48 -14.25 6.86
CA ILE A 515 15.34 -14.35 5.68
C ILE A 515 15.17 -15.74 5.07
N PHE A 516 14.85 -15.79 3.78
CA PHE A 516 14.77 -17.02 3.00
C PHE A 516 15.82 -16.98 1.88
N ILE A 517 16.59 -18.05 1.75
CA ILE A 517 17.62 -18.19 0.71
C ILE A 517 17.17 -19.32 -0.22
N LEU A 518 16.97 -18.96 -1.48
CA LEU A 518 16.62 -19.86 -2.56
C LEU A 518 17.89 -20.20 -3.34
N ASP A 519 18.14 -21.49 -3.56
CA ASP A 519 19.37 -21.99 -4.17
C ASP A 519 19.07 -22.97 -5.31
N GLN A 520 19.60 -22.70 -6.50
CA GLN A 520 19.44 -23.57 -7.67
C GLN A 520 20.13 -24.92 -7.52
N GLY A 521 21.15 -25.02 -6.65
CA GLY A 521 21.83 -26.26 -6.31
C GLY A 521 21.08 -27.11 -5.28
N ALA A 522 20.02 -26.59 -4.66
CA ALA A 522 19.21 -27.33 -3.70
C ALA A 522 18.31 -28.39 -4.37
N PRO A 523 17.85 -29.42 -3.65
CA PRO A 523 17.08 -30.52 -4.24
C PRO A 523 15.66 -30.15 -4.73
N GLY A 524 15.20 -28.91 -4.54
CA GLY A 524 13.82 -28.44 -4.80
C GLY A 524 12.87 -28.61 -3.61
N GLY A 525 11.63 -28.14 -3.78
CA GLY A 525 10.57 -28.22 -2.75
C GLY A 525 10.82 -27.35 -1.52
N VAL A 526 10.02 -27.49 -0.46
CA VAL A 526 10.20 -26.66 0.75
C VAL A 526 11.54 -26.95 1.45
N GLY A 527 11.98 -28.20 1.46
CA GLY A 527 13.23 -28.61 2.11
C GLY A 527 14.50 -28.06 1.47
N GLY A 528 14.42 -27.53 0.25
CA GLY A 528 15.53 -26.84 -0.42
C GLY A 528 15.68 -25.37 -0.02
N ILE A 529 14.73 -24.79 0.73
CA ILE A 529 14.75 -23.40 1.16
C ILE A 529 15.48 -23.31 2.51
N LYS A 530 16.55 -22.52 2.58
CA LYS A 530 17.20 -22.18 3.85
C LYS A 530 16.51 -20.96 4.45
N ALA A 531 15.94 -21.10 5.65
CA ALA A 531 15.24 -20.01 6.33
C ALA A 531 15.81 -19.73 7.73
N LEU A 532 15.84 -18.45 8.11
CA LEU A 532 16.29 -17.98 9.42
C LEU A 532 15.61 -16.67 9.80
N PHE A 533 15.65 -16.32 11.08
CA PHE A 533 15.27 -15.01 11.59
C PHE A 533 16.43 -14.01 11.49
N TYR A 534 16.16 -12.71 11.64
CA TYR A 534 17.17 -11.65 11.56
C TYR A 534 18.25 -11.78 12.65
N ASP A 535 17.93 -12.38 13.79
CA ASP A 535 18.89 -12.70 14.86
C ASP A 535 19.83 -13.87 14.54
N GLY A 536 19.57 -14.61 13.45
CA GLY A 536 20.33 -15.79 13.03
C GLY A 536 19.70 -17.13 13.42
N THR A 537 18.59 -17.11 14.17
CA THR A 537 17.90 -18.33 14.60
C THR A 537 17.35 -19.08 13.38
N PRO A 538 17.68 -20.36 13.16
CA PRO A 538 17.15 -21.11 12.03
C PRO A 538 15.63 -21.31 12.10
N LEU A 539 14.94 -21.11 10.97
CA LEU A 539 13.52 -21.41 10.80
C LEU A 539 13.38 -22.70 10.01
N ARG A 540 12.71 -23.71 10.59
CA ARG A 540 12.40 -24.96 9.88
C ARG A 540 11.10 -24.80 9.10
N LEU A 541 11.14 -25.16 7.82
CA LEU A 541 9.98 -25.21 6.93
C LEU A 541 9.67 -26.68 6.60
N GLY A 542 8.39 -27.04 6.56
CA GLY A 542 7.90 -28.36 6.16
C GLY A 542 6.76 -28.29 5.15
N GLU A 543 6.20 -29.45 4.80
CA GLU A 543 5.08 -29.53 3.84
C GLU A 543 3.79 -28.86 4.37
N SER A 544 3.64 -28.72 5.69
CA SER A 544 2.52 -28.01 6.33
C SER A 544 2.47 -26.52 6.02
N GLU A 545 3.60 -25.92 5.65
CA GLU A 545 3.74 -24.52 5.31
C GLU A 545 3.33 -24.24 3.86
N VAL A 546 3.21 -25.28 3.02
CA VAL A 546 2.77 -25.16 1.63
C VAL A 546 1.27 -24.93 1.59
N ARG A 547 0.87 -23.85 0.92
CA ARG A 547 -0.53 -23.49 0.70
C ARG A 547 -0.85 -23.53 -0.79
N LYS A 548 -2.12 -23.79 -1.12
CA LYS A 548 -2.66 -23.69 -2.48
C LYS A 548 -3.42 -22.38 -2.63
N ALA A 549 -3.04 -21.57 -3.62
CA ALA A 549 -3.78 -20.38 -4.01
C ALA A 549 -5.11 -20.77 -4.67
N GLU A 550 -6.21 -20.18 -4.20
CA GLU A 550 -7.54 -20.34 -4.81
C GLU A 550 -7.78 -19.39 -5.98
N ILE A 551 -6.94 -18.37 -6.13
CA ILE A 551 -7.00 -17.41 -7.23
C ILE A 551 -6.18 -17.89 -8.43
N THR A 552 -6.61 -17.51 -9.63
CA THR A 552 -5.97 -17.85 -10.91
C THR A 552 -5.72 -16.60 -11.75
N THR A 553 -4.95 -16.72 -12.83
CA THR A 553 -4.73 -15.62 -13.79
C THR A 553 -6.04 -15.10 -14.41
N ARG A 554 -7.06 -15.96 -14.55
CA ARG A 554 -8.41 -15.60 -15.02
C ARG A 554 -9.10 -14.57 -14.14
N ASP A 555 -8.89 -14.65 -12.83
CA ASP A 555 -9.62 -13.84 -11.85
C ASP A 555 -9.11 -12.39 -11.78
N ILE A 556 -7.89 -12.14 -12.28
CA ILE A 556 -7.19 -10.85 -12.22
C ILE A 556 -6.91 -10.24 -13.60
N ASP A 557 -7.41 -10.86 -14.66
CA ASP A 557 -7.23 -10.37 -16.02
C ASP A 557 -8.03 -9.07 -16.27
N ARG A 558 -7.43 -8.12 -17.00
CA ARG A 558 -8.10 -6.86 -17.40
C ARG A 558 -8.92 -7.02 -18.68
N GLY A 559 -8.64 -8.02 -19.50
CA GLY A 559 -9.16 -8.14 -20.86
C GLY A 559 -8.88 -6.88 -21.69
N ASP A 560 -9.78 -6.57 -22.62
CA ASP A 560 -9.66 -5.43 -23.54
C ASP A 560 -10.07 -4.08 -22.94
N TYR A 561 -10.32 -4.02 -21.63
CA TYR A 561 -10.75 -2.78 -20.99
C TYR A 561 -9.55 -1.83 -20.79
N PRO A 562 -9.73 -0.52 -21.02
CA PRO A 562 -8.67 0.46 -20.74
C PRO A 562 -8.38 0.55 -19.23
N HIS A 563 -9.42 0.33 -18.41
CA HIS A 563 -9.37 0.44 -16.95
C HIS A 563 -10.12 -0.72 -16.28
N TYR A 564 -9.55 -1.29 -15.21
CA TYR A 564 -10.23 -2.26 -14.34
C TYR A 564 -11.56 -1.70 -13.79
N PHE A 565 -11.61 -0.41 -13.45
CA PHE A 565 -12.84 0.22 -12.93
C PHE A 565 -14.02 0.08 -13.89
N LEU A 566 -13.81 0.31 -15.20
CA LEU A 566 -14.85 0.14 -16.21
C LEU A 566 -15.21 -1.33 -16.44
N LYS A 567 -14.20 -2.21 -16.43
CA LYS A 567 -14.41 -3.67 -16.48
C LYS A 567 -15.33 -4.11 -15.34
N GLU A 568 -15.00 -3.74 -14.12
CA GLU A 568 -15.70 -4.20 -12.91
C GLU A 568 -17.13 -3.64 -12.81
N ILE A 569 -17.38 -2.40 -13.25
CA ILE A 569 -18.76 -1.88 -13.42
C ILE A 569 -19.55 -2.76 -14.40
N THR A 570 -18.91 -3.17 -15.50
CA THR A 570 -19.56 -3.98 -16.53
C THR A 570 -19.80 -5.42 -16.03
N GLU A 571 -18.82 -6.00 -15.35
CA GLU A 571 -18.88 -7.35 -14.76
C GLU A 571 -19.83 -7.45 -13.56
N ALA A 572 -20.16 -6.32 -12.91
CA ALA A 572 -21.07 -6.29 -11.76
C ALA A 572 -22.43 -6.97 -12.03
N VAL A 573 -22.91 -6.95 -13.27
CA VAL A 573 -24.13 -7.66 -13.68
C VAL A 573 -24.00 -9.16 -13.42
N HIS A 574 -22.85 -9.73 -13.77
CA HIS A 574 -22.55 -11.13 -13.57
C HIS A 574 -22.30 -11.44 -12.08
N SER A 575 -21.58 -10.57 -11.36
CA SER A 575 -21.36 -10.72 -9.91
C SER A 575 -22.67 -10.74 -9.12
N VAL A 576 -23.62 -9.86 -9.45
CA VAL A 576 -24.97 -9.85 -8.84
C VAL A 576 -25.73 -11.13 -9.17
N ARG A 577 -25.68 -11.59 -10.44
CA ARG A 577 -26.32 -12.86 -10.84
C ARG A 577 -25.76 -14.05 -10.05
N LYS A 578 -24.43 -14.14 -9.90
CA LYS A 578 -23.77 -15.18 -9.10
C LYS A 578 -24.18 -15.12 -7.63
N THR A 579 -24.31 -13.92 -7.07
CA THR A 579 -24.76 -13.72 -5.68
C THR A 579 -26.17 -14.25 -5.42
N LEU A 580 -27.07 -14.16 -6.42
CA LEU A 580 -28.43 -14.70 -6.35
C LEU A 580 -28.48 -16.21 -6.56
N ARG A 581 -27.60 -16.74 -7.42
CA ARG A 581 -27.65 -18.11 -7.92
C ARG A 581 -27.63 -19.11 -6.77
N GLY A 582 -28.65 -19.97 -6.75
CA GLY A 582 -28.74 -21.07 -5.80
C GLY A 582 -29.18 -20.69 -4.39
N LYS A 583 -29.39 -19.42 -4.04
CA LYS A 583 -29.68 -19.02 -2.64
C LYS A 583 -31.12 -19.22 -2.20
N TYR A 584 -32.03 -19.56 -3.12
CA TYR A 584 -33.42 -19.88 -2.81
C TYR A 584 -34.10 -20.62 -3.97
N ARG A 585 -35.27 -21.21 -3.68
CA ARG A 585 -36.20 -21.76 -4.65
C ARG A 585 -37.62 -21.28 -4.35
N ILE A 586 -38.37 -20.95 -5.40
CA ILE A 586 -39.79 -20.64 -5.30
C ILE A 586 -40.57 -21.89 -5.76
N GLU A 587 -41.34 -22.47 -4.85
CA GLU A 587 -42.18 -23.62 -5.09
C GLU A 587 -43.65 -23.19 -5.21
N ARG A 588 -44.41 -23.91 -6.05
CA ARG A 588 -45.86 -23.70 -6.20
C ARG A 588 -46.59 -24.94 -5.70
N ASP A 589 -47.46 -24.77 -4.71
CA ASP A 589 -48.36 -25.82 -4.25
C ASP A 589 -49.83 -25.38 -4.32
N ARG A 590 -50.76 -26.22 -3.83
CA ARG A 590 -52.21 -25.93 -3.83
C ARG A 590 -52.61 -24.80 -2.85
N GLY A 591 -51.73 -24.39 -1.94
CA GLY A 591 -51.93 -23.36 -0.92
C GLY A 591 -51.22 -22.03 -1.20
N GLY A 592 -50.43 -21.90 -2.27
CA GLY A 592 -49.82 -20.64 -2.70
C GLY A 592 -48.38 -20.82 -3.18
N GLU A 593 -47.64 -19.71 -3.25
CA GLU A 593 -46.20 -19.73 -3.52
C GLU A 593 -45.42 -19.83 -2.20
N ASN A 594 -44.59 -20.86 -2.07
CA ASN A 594 -43.71 -21.06 -0.94
C ASN A 594 -42.26 -20.80 -1.34
N VAL A 595 -41.45 -20.30 -0.40
CA VAL A 595 -40.03 -20.00 -0.64
C VAL A 595 -39.19 -20.86 0.29
N VAL A 596 -38.26 -21.61 -0.31
CA VAL A 596 -37.24 -22.35 0.42
C VAL A 596 -35.92 -21.61 0.24
N PHE A 597 -35.39 -21.05 1.32
CA PHE A 597 -34.06 -20.48 1.29
C PHE A 597 -33.00 -21.56 1.37
N ASN A 598 -31.89 -21.26 0.73
CA ASN A 598 -30.69 -22.04 0.76
C ASN A 598 -29.55 -21.20 1.34
N LEU A 599 -29.60 -21.01 2.66
CA LEU A 599 -28.57 -20.33 3.45
C LEU A 599 -28.19 -21.29 4.58
N GLY A 600 -27.25 -22.20 4.30
CA GLY A 600 -26.85 -23.29 5.21
C GLY A 600 -26.12 -22.80 6.47
N GLU A 601 -25.61 -23.75 7.26
CA GLU A 601 -24.81 -23.49 8.48
C GLU A 601 -23.59 -22.60 8.23
N ASP A 602 -23.05 -22.64 7.02
CA ASP A 602 -21.92 -21.83 6.58
C ASP A 602 -22.26 -20.34 6.47
N ILE A 603 -23.52 -19.99 6.22
CA ILE A 603 -23.99 -18.60 6.11
C ILE A 603 -24.72 -18.16 7.37
N VAL A 604 -25.70 -18.94 7.83
CA VAL A 604 -26.47 -18.66 9.05
C VAL A 604 -26.45 -19.89 9.95
N PRO A 605 -25.50 -19.98 10.89
CA PRO A 605 -25.39 -21.09 11.83
C PRO A 605 -26.66 -21.32 12.66
N GLU A 606 -26.95 -22.58 13.01
CA GLU A 606 -28.12 -22.96 13.80
C GLU A 606 -28.23 -22.13 15.08
N ARG A 607 -27.11 -21.95 15.79
CA ARG A 607 -27.03 -21.15 17.02
C ARG A 607 -27.59 -19.73 16.84
N ILE A 608 -27.28 -19.08 15.72
CA ILE A 608 -27.76 -17.72 15.43
C ILE A 608 -29.24 -17.76 15.03
N ARG A 609 -29.65 -18.76 14.24
CA ARG A 609 -31.06 -18.96 13.85
C ARG A 609 -31.95 -19.18 15.07
N GLU A 610 -31.54 -20.02 16.00
CA GLU A 610 -32.23 -20.27 17.28
C GLU A 610 -32.25 -19.02 18.15
N ALA A 611 -31.14 -18.28 18.25
CA ALA A 611 -31.08 -17.05 19.03
C ALA A 611 -31.99 -15.94 18.48
N LEU A 612 -32.14 -15.83 17.15
CA LEU A 612 -33.09 -14.92 16.50
C LEU A 612 -34.55 -15.34 16.76
N THR A 613 -34.88 -16.60 16.49
CA THR A 613 -36.26 -17.11 16.62
C THR A 613 -36.73 -17.25 18.07
N GLY A 614 -35.80 -17.52 19.00
CA GLY A 614 -36.03 -17.59 20.45
C GLY A 614 -36.05 -16.24 21.17
N GLY A 615 -35.74 -15.14 20.48
CA GLY A 615 -35.80 -13.78 21.04
C GLY A 615 -34.62 -13.39 21.95
N THR A 616 -33.51 -14.15 21.89
CA THR A 616 -32.25 -13.80 22.55
C THR A 616 -31.60 -12.62 21.86
N ILE A 617 -31.51 -12.65 20.53
CA ILE A 617 -31.01 -11.53 19.73
C ILE A 617 -32.11 -10.47 19.61
N ARG A 618 -31.83 -9.27 20.12
CA ARG A 618 -32.75 -8.11 20.09
C ARG A 618 -32.18 -6.94 19.32
N ARG A 619 -30.92 -7.02 18.91
CA ARG A 619 -30.21 -5.97 18.19
C ARG A 619 -29.41 -6.54 17.03
N ILE A 620 -29.49 -5.89 15.87
CA ILE A 620 -28.64 -6.15 14.70
C ILE A 620 -27.87 -4.88 14.36
N VAL A 621 -26.54 -4.96 14.33
CA VAL A 621 -25.67 -3.83 13.97
C VAL A 621 -24.91 -4.17 12.70
N VAL A 622 -25.20 -3.45 11.62
CA VAL A 622 -24.48 -3.59 10.35
C VAL A 622 -23.31 -2.63 10.34
N ILE A 623 -22.10 -3.13 10.07
CA ILE A 623 -20.89 -2.30 10.09
C ILE A 623 -20.08 -2.40 8.81
N GLY A 624 -19.32 -1.35 8.51
CA GLY A 624 -18.41 -1.29 7.38
C GLY A 624 -17.53 -0.04 7.42
N HIS A 625 -16.77 0.19 6.36
CA HIS A 625 -15.98 1.42 6.17
C HIS A 625 -16.07 1.90 4.71
N GLY A 626 -16.08 3.21 4.49
CA GLY A 626 -16.20 3.79 3.14
C GLY A 626 -17.45 3.30 2.39
N THR A 627 -17.28 2.87 1.13
CA THR A 627 -18.36 2.27 0.30
C THR A 627 -19.07 1.11 1.01
N ALA A 628 -18.37 0.28 1.79
CA ALA A 628 -19.00 -0.83 2.53
C ALA A 628 -19.87 -0.34 3.70
N ALA A 629 -19.57 0.82 4.30
CA ALA A 629 -20.45 1.44 5.30
C ALA A 629 -21.74 1.95 4.65
N VAL A 630 -21.66 2.54 3.46
CA VAL A 630 -22.82 3.00 2.69
C VAL A 630 -23.70 1.81 2.26
N ALA A 631 -23.09 0.72 1.78
CA ALA A 631 -23.80 -0.55 1.56
C ALA A 631 -24.44 -1.06 2.86
N GLY A 632 -23.71 -0.95 3.98
CA GLY A 632 -24.19 -1.31 5.32
C GLY A 632 -25.47 -0.56 5.71
N SER A 633 -25.56 0.74 5.45
CA SER A 633 -26.79 1.51 5.66
C SER A 633 -27.96 0.99 4.82
N ALA A 634 -27.71 0.63 3.55
CA ALA A 634 -28.74 0.05 2.68
C ALA A 634 -29.22 -1.33 3.15
N VAL A 635 -28.31 -2.13 3.70
CA VAL A 635 -28.61 -3.46 4.27
C VAL A 635 -29.34 -3.33 5.60
N ALA A 636 -28.96 -2.39 6.47
CA ALA A 636 -29.68 -2.13 7.72
C ALA A 636 -31.14 -1.70 7.44
N ASP A 637 -31.35 -0.75 6.53
CA ASP A 637 -32.71 -0.35 6.09
C ASP A 637 -33.50 -1.53 5.50
N ALA A 638 -32.81 -2.40 4.76
CA ALA A 638 -33.41 -3.63 4.24
C ALA A 638 -33.93 -4.55 5.34
N ILE A 639 -33.10 -4.81 6.35
CA ILE A 639 -33.45 -5.70 7.46
C ILE A 639 -34.52 -5.04 8.31
N GLU A 640 -34.34 -3.77 8.71
CA GLU A 640 -35.30 -3.03 9.54
C GLU A 640 -36.71 -3.03 8.93
N SER A 641 -36.83 -2.69 7.64
CA SER A 641 -38.11 -2.61 6.95
C SER A 641 -38.84 -3.95 6.82
N ARG A 642 -38.11 -5.08 6.86
CA ARG A 642 -38.66 -6.45 6.77
C ARG A 642 -38.89 -7.09 8.12
N LEU A 643 -38.24 -6.60 9.17
CA LEU A 643 -38.38 -7.10 10.53
C LEU A 643 -39.32 -6.26 11.41
N LYS A 644 -40.06 -5.30 10.84
CA LYS A 644 -41.07 -4.53 11.58
C LYS A 644 -42.02 -5.47 12.34
N GLY A 645 -42.17 -5.21 13.64
CA GLY A 645 -43.01 -6.00 14.54
C GLY A 645 -42.31 -7.19 15.21
N SER A 646 -41.05 -7.51 14.89
CA SER A 646 -40.29 -8.58 15.56
C SER A 646 -39.73 -8.19 16.94
N GLY A 647 -39.68 -6.88 17.24
CA GLY A 647 -39.03 -6.36 18.44
C GLY A 647 -37.50 -6.20 18.33
N ILE A 648 -36.90 -6.57 17.20
CA ILE A 648 -35.47 -6.43 16.94
C ILE A 648 -35.15 -5.01 16.45
N ARG A 649 -34.18 -4.36 17.09
CA ARG A 649 -33.64 -3.07 16.65
C ARG A 649 -32.54 -3.30 15.62
N VAL A 650 -32.53 -2.52 14.55
CA VAL A 650 -31.54 -2.62 13.48
C VAL A 650 -30.92 -1.26 13.26
N GLU A 651 -29.61 -1.20 13.17
CA GLU A 651 -28.89 0.04 12.89
C GLU A 651 -27.64 -0.22 12.02
N ALA A 652 -27.17 0.84 11.34
CA ALA A 652 -25.89 0.84 10.66
C ALA A 652 -24.91 1.76 11.38
N LYS A 653 -23.65 1.35 11.49
CA LYS A 653 -22.58 2.15 12.10
C LYS A 653 -21.27 1.99 11.35
N VAL A 654 -20.47 3.05 11.28
CA VAL A 654 -19.09 2.91 10.81
C VAL A 654 -18.32 2.04 11.81
N ALA A 655 -17.49 1.11 11.33
CA ALA A 655 -16.82 0.14 12.22
C ALA A 655 -15.96 0.80 13.31
N SER A 656 -15.22 1.86 12.97
CA SER A 656 -14.43 2.64 13.92
C SER A 656 -15.32 3.28 14.99
N GLU A 657 -16.47 3.82 14.60
CA GLU A 657 -17.46 4.43 15.50
C GLU A 657 -18.16 3.42 16.43
N LEU A 658 -18.32 2.18 15.99
CA LEU A 658 -18.72 1.10 16.88
C LEU A 658 -17.61 0.85 17.90
N SER A 659 -16.40 0.56 17.42
CA SER A 659 -15.27 0.17 18.27
C SER A 659 -14.81 1.22 19.28
N GLY A 660 -14.85 2.49 18.89
CA GLY A 660 -14.38 3.61 19.72
C GLY A 660 -15.40 4.12 20.73
N PHE A 661 -16.70 4.03 20.43
CA PHE A 661 -17.72 4.79 21.19
C PHE A 661 -19.01 4.05 21.53
N ALA A 662 -19.32 2.92 20.87
CA ALA A 662 -20.64 2.29 20.99
C ALA A 662 -20.62 0.78 21.31
N LEU A 663 -19.46 0.23 21.69
CA LEU A 663 -19.37 -1.14 22.19
C LEU A 663 -19.75 -1.20 23.67
N GLU A 664 -20.82 -1.96 23.97
CA GLU A 664 -21.23 -2.28 25.33
C GLU A 664 -20.38 -3.41 25.91
N LYS A 665 -20.41 -3.61 27.23
CA LYS A 665 -19.61 -4.66 27.90
C LYS A 665 -20.10 -6.08 27.60
N ASP A 666 -21.40 -6.23 27.37
CA ASP A 666 -22.07 -7.49 27.08
C ASP A 666 -22.84 -7.32 25.77
N LEU A 667 -22.63 -8.22 24.81
CA LEU A 667 -23.25 -8.20 23.48
C LEU A 667 -23.91 -9.54 23.11
N HIS A 668 -24.24 -10.40 24.08
CA HIS A 668 -24.90 -11.69 23.80
C HIS A 668 -26.27 -11.56 23.13
N ASP A 669 -26.94 -10.41 23.25
CA ASP A 669 -28.22 -10.10 22.60
C ASP A 669 -28.07 -9.44 21.22
N THR A 670 -26.84 -9.34 20.72
CA THR A 670 -26.49 -8.57 19.53
C THR A 670 -25.90 -9.44 18.43
N LEU A 671 -26.42 -9.26 17.21
CA LEU A 671 -25.83 -9.79 15.97
C LEU A 671 -25.11 -8.66 15.22
N VAL A 672 -23.82 -8.84 14.97
CA VAL A 672 -23.00 -7.93 14.16
C VAL A 672 -22.88 -8.48 12.74
N ILE A 673 -23.19 -7.64 11.75
CA ILE A 673 -23.06 -7.97 10.33
C ILE A 673 -21.98 -7.09 9.70
N PRO A 674 -20.70 -7.52 9.68
CA PRO A 674 -19.66 -6.78 8.99
C PRO A 674 -19.76 -6.95 7.47
N ILE A 675 -19.78 -5.83 6.75
CA ILE A 675 -19.66 -5.75 5.30
C ILE A 675 -18.24 -5.31 4.94
N THR A 676 -17.58 -6.09 4.09
CA THR A 676 -16.21 -5.78 3.64
C THR A 676 -15.93 -6.44 2.29
N GLN A 677 -15.29 -5.71 1.37
CA GLN A 677 -14.89 -6.28 0.08
C GLN A 677 -13.67 -7.20 0.24
N SER A 678 -12.62 -6.71 0.90
CA SER A 678 -11.34 -7.42 1.02
C SER A 678 -11.31 -8.45 2.13
N GLY A 679 -12.15 -8.28 3.16
CA GLY A 679 -12.11 -9.06 4.39
C GLY A 679 -10.90 -8.79 5.30
N THR A 680 -10.04 -7.83 4.95
CA THR A 680 -8.80 -7.47 5.66
C THR A 680 -8.83 -6.06 6.24
N THR A 681 -9.94 -5.31 6.10
CA THR A 681 -10.05 -3.93 6.61
C THR A 681 -9.79 -3.90 8.12
N THR A 682 -8.71 -3.25 8.55
CA THR A 682 -8.20 -3.31 9.94
C THR A 682 -9.23 -2.86 10.96
N ASP A 683 -9.86 -1.69 10.76
CA ASP A 683 -10.86 -1.17 11.70
C ASP A 683 -12.11 -2.06 11.79
N THR A 684 -12.57 -2.63 10.67
CA THR A 684 -13.69 -3.58 10.66
C THR A 684 -13.33 -4.86 11.40
N ASN A 685 -12.17 -5.44 11.11
CA ASN A 685 -11.67 -6.64 11.76
C ASN A 685 -11.47 -6.44 13.27
N ARG A 686 -10.98 -5.27 13.69
CA ARG A 686 -10.83 -4.90 15.10
C ARG A 686 -12.19 -4.78 15.78
N ALA A 687 -13.14 -4.07 15.17
CA ALA A 687 -14.48 -3.91 15.71
C ALA A 687 -15.19 -5.27 15.90
N VAL A 688 -15.02 -6.20 14.95
CA VAL A 688 -15.59 -7.55 15.01
C VAL A 688 -14.94 -8.39 16.10
N ALA A 689 -13.61 -8.40 16.20
CA ALA A 689 -12.90 -9.11 17.26
C ALA A 689 -13.38 -8.64 18.65
N MET A 690 -13.43 -7.32 18.86
CA MET A 690 -13.90 -6.73 20.12
C MET A 690 -15.38 -7.03 20.40
N ALA A 691 -16.22 -7.17 19.38
CA ALA A 691 -17.63 -7.51 19.57
C ALA A 691 -17.83 -9.00 19.89
N ALA A 692 -17.11 -9.89 19.18
CA ALA A 692 -17.13 -11.33 19.39
C ALA A 692 -16.60 -11.71 20.78
N GLU A 693 -15.52 -11.07 21.25
CA GLU A 693 -14.98 -11.23 22.61
C GLU A 693 -16.02 -10.90 23.71
N ARG A 694 -17.02 -10.07 23.39
CA ARG A 694 -18.11 -9.69 24.30
C ARG A 694 -19.40 -10.47 24.09
N GLY A 695 -19.36 -11.54 23.30
CA GLY A 695 -20.47 -12.49 23.13
C GLY A 695 -21.38 -12.24 21.92
N ALA A 696 -21.08 -11.24 21.07
CA ALA A 696 -21.89 -10.98 19.87
C ALA A 696 -21.85 -12.16 18.89
N GLY A 697 -22.99 -12.45 18.24
CA GLY A 697 -23.00 -13.30 17.04
C GLY A 697 -22.50 -12.52 15.83
N VAL A 698 -21.83 -13.19 14.88
CA VAL A 698 -21.22 -12.53 13.72
C VAL A 698 -21.58 -13.24 12.41
N ILE A 699 -22.25 -12.55 11.49
CA ILE A 699 -22.45 -13.00 10.10
C ILE A 699 -21.80 -12.02 9.14
N ALA A 700 -20.70 -12.40 8.49
CA ALA A 700 -19.97 -11.52 7.57
C ALA A 700 -20.54 -11.57 6.14
N ILE A 701 -20.65 -10.42 5.47
CA ILE A 701 -20.85 -10.34 4.03
C ILE A 701 -19.53 -9.92 3.40
N VAL A 702 -18.91 -10.81 2.61
CA VAL A 702 -17.54 -10.61 2.10
C VAL A 702 -17.35 -11.14 0.70
N ASN A 703 -16.53 -10.45 -0.10
CA ASN A 703 -16.27 -10.85 -1.48
C ASN A 703 -15.04 -11.76 -1.65
N ARG A 704 -14.09 -11.73 -0.71
CA ARG A 704 -12.83 -12.48 -0.79
C ARG A 704 -12.83 -13.70 0.14
N ARG A 705 -12.68 -14.90 -0.44
CA ARG A 705 -12.38 -16.13 0.30
C ARG A 705 -11.03 -16.04 1.02
N GLN A 706 -10.87 -16.84 2.08
CA GLN A 706 -9.63 -16.93 2.86
C GLN A 706 -9.14 -15.58 3.41
N SER A 707 -10.05 -14.65 3.71
CA SER A 707 -9.75 -13.34 4.29
C SER A 707 -9.93 -13.35 5.81
N ASP A 708 -9.26 -12.44 6.53
CA ASP A 708 -9.21 -12.44 8.00
C ASP A 708 -10.59 -12.44 8.66
N ILE A 709 -11.55 -11.72 8.07
CA ILE A 709 -12.92 -11.64 8.59
C ILE A 709 -13.62 -13.01 8.57
N THR A 710 -13.30 -13.87 7.60
CA THR A 710 -13.96 -15.18 7.43
C THR A 710 -13.60 -16.15 8.54
N ALA A 711 -12.42 -16.00 9.16
CA ALA A 711 -12.00 -16.78 10.30
C ALA A 711 -12.59 -16.28 11.64
N LYS A 712 -13.11 -15.04 11.66
CA LYS A 712 -13.66 -14.38 12.86
C LYS A 712 -15.19 -14.39 12.91
N ALA A 713 -15.85 -14.73 11.81
CA ALA A 713 -17.30 -14.77 11.71
C ALA A 713 -17.84 -16.15 12.08
N ASP A 714 -19.01 -16.21 12.70
CA ASP A 714 -19.72 -17.47 12.92
C ASP A 714 -20.31 -17.99 11.59
N GLY A 715 -20.77 -17.08 10.72
CA GLY A 715 -21.30 -17.39 9.38
C GLY A 715 -20.80 -16.39 8.33
N VAL A 716 -20.69 -16.84 7.08
CA VAL A 716 -20.10 -16.06 5.97
C VAL A 716 -20.98 -16.13 4.74
N PHE A 717 -21.53 -14.99 4.33
CA PHE A 717 -22.18 -14.81 3.04
C PHE A 717 -21.15 -14.29 2.02
N TYR A 718 -20.65 -15.18 1.15
CA TYR A 718 -19.82 -14.77 0.03
C TYR A 718 -20.64 -14.07 -1.06
N THR A 719 -20.22 -12.87 -1.47
CA THR A 719 -20.75 -12.25 -2.70
C THR A 719 -20.12 -12.88 -3.93
N SER A 720 -20.85 -12.89 -5.04
CA SER A 720 -20.46 -13.60 -6.27
C SER A 720 -20.16 -15.08 -5.97
N ASP A 721 -18.95 -15.55 -6.25
CA ASP A 721 -18.43 -16.88 -5.87
C ASP A 721 -17.29 -16.79 -4.84
N GLY A 722 -16.99 -15.60 -4.31
CA GLY A 722 -15.88 -15.37 -3.38
C GLY A 722 -14.48 -15.28 -4.04
N ARG A 723 -14.38 -15.44 -5.36
CA ARG A 723 -13.15 -15.38 -6.18
C ARG A 723 -13.11 -14.15 -7.11
N ASP A 724 -14.21 -13.41 -7.18
CA ASP A 724 -14.41 -12.28 -8.08
C ASP A 724 -13.68 -11.01 -7.60
N VAL A 725 -12.35 -10.98 -7.70
CA VAL A 725 -11.48 -9.93 -7.15
C VAL A 725 -11.75 -8.57 -7.82
N GLU A 726 -11.87 -7.51 -7.01
CA GLU A 726 -11.77 -6.12 -7.49
C GLU A 726 -10.32 -5.68 -7.44
N MET A 727 -9.79 -5.32 -8.61
CA MET A 727 -8.44 -4.81 -8.82
C MET A 727 -8.42 -3.28 -8.76
N ALA A 728 -9.49 -2.62 -9.22
CA ALA A 728 -9.63 -1.18 -9.07
C ALA A 728 -9.73 -0.80 -7.59
N VAL A 729 -9.05 0.27 -7.20
CA VAL A 729 -9.05 0.73 -5.79
C VAL A 729 -10.44 1.22 -5.37
N ALA A 730 -11.14 1.89 -6.29
CA ALA A 730 -12.50 2.34 -6.08
C ALA A 730 -13.48 1.16 -6.28
N SER A 731 -14.13 0.73 -5.20
CA SER A 731 -15.04 -0.44 -5.25
C SER A 731 -16.28 -0.21 -6.11
N THR A 732 -16.73 -1.24 -6.84
CA THR A 732 -17.85 -1.22 -7.79
C THR A 732 -18.76 -2.45 -7.63
N LYS A 733 -18.44 -3.59 -8.26
CA LYS A 733 -19.20 -4.86 -8.24
C LYS A 733 -19.51 -5.37 -6.82
N ALA A 734 -18.61 -5.16 -5.87
CA ALA A 734 -18.79 -5.55 -4.48
C ALA A 734 -19.92 -4.77 -3.81
N PHE A 735 -20.06 -3.46 -4.05
CA PHE A 735 -21.14 -2.64 -3.48
C PHE A 735 -22.53 -3.20 -3.84
N TYR A 736 -22.77 -3.47 -5.13
CA TYR A 736 -24.06 -3.98 -5.59
C TYR A 736 -24.34 -5.37 -5.03
N SER A 737 -23.34 -6.24 -5.07
CA SER A 737 -23.47 -7.62 -4.61
C SER A 737 -23.68 -7.70 -3.09
N GLN A 738 -23.05 -6.81 -2.31
CA GLN A 738 -23.24 -6.70 -0.86
C GLN A 738 -24.67 -6.28 -0.50
N ILE A 739 -25.25 -5.31 -1.23
CA ILE A 739 -26.66 -4.93 -1.04
C ILE A 739 -27.59 -6.10 -1.37
N VAL A 740 -27.33 -6.83 -2.46
CA VAL A 740 -28.14 -7.99 -2.86
C VAL A 740 -28.05 -9.11 -1.83
N ALA A 741 -26.85 -9.45 -1.35
CA ALA A 741 -26.65 -10.43 -0.28
C ALA A 741 -27.40 -10.03 1.00
N GLY A 742 -27.29 -8.77 1.43
CA GLY A 742 -28.02 -8.26 2.59
C GLY A 742 -29.55 -8.30 2.43
N ARG A 743 -30.07 -8.11 1.20
CA ARG A 743 -31.50 -8.24 0.90
C ARG A 743 -31.97 -9.70 0.97
N ILE A 744 -31.15 -10.65 0.52
CA ILE A 744 -31.43 -12.08 0.69
C ILE A 744 -31.49 -12.45 2.17
N LEU A 745 -30.52 -12.00 2.97
CA LEU A 745 -30.53 -12.18 4.43
C LEU A 745 -31.77 -11.56 5.09
N ALA A 746 -32.14 -10.34 4.70
CA ALA A 746 -33.34 -9.68 5.23
C ALA A 746 -34.63 -10.48 4.97
N LEU A 747 -34.77 -11.06 3.76
CA LEU A 747 -35.92 -11.88 3.41
C LEU A 747 -35.92 -13.24 4.12
N TYR A 748 -34.74 -13.82 4.32
CA TYR A 748 -34.60 -15.04 5.12
C TYR A 748 -34.97 -14.81 6.59
N PHE A 749 -34.46 -13.72 7.20
CA PHE A 749 -34.82 -13.35 8.57
C PHE A 749 -36.33 -13.08 8.70
N ALA A 750 -36.95 -12.44 7.70
CA ALA A 750 -38.39 -12.23 7.68
C ALA A 750 -39.20 -13.54 7.59
N LEU A 751 -38.68 -14.54 6.87
CA LEU A 751 -39.30 -15.87 6.80
C LEU A 751 -39.27 -16.57 8.16
N ILE A 752 -38.09 -16.67 8.79
CA ILE A 752 -37.93 -17.42 10.05
C ILE A 752 -38.62 -16.71 11.23
N LEU A 753 -38.69 -15.38 11.21
CA LEU A 753 -39.40 -14.57 12.21
C LEU A 753 -40.89 -14.37 11.87
N LYS A 754 -41.36 -14.89 10.72
CA LYS A 754 -42.74 -14.79 10.24
C LYS A 754 -43.29 -13.36 10.17
N THR A 755 -42.44 -12.39 9.85
CA THR A 755 -42.85 -10.99 9.68
C THR A 755 -43.42 -10.72 8.29
N LEU A 756 -43.17 -11.60 7.32
CA LEU A 756 -43.74 -11.56 5.97
C LEU A 756 -44.30 -12.93 5.55
N SER A 757 -45.28 -12.92 4.63
CA SER A 757 -45.81 -14.14 4.02
C SER A 757 -44.88 -14.68 2.93
N GLY A 758 -44.93 -15.99 2.67
CA GLY A 758 -44.19 -16.66 1.59
C GLY A 758 -44.44 -16.03 0.22
N GLU A 759 -45.68 -15.68 -0.10
CA GLU A 759 -46.03 -14.99 -1.36
C GLU A 759 -45.36 -13.62 -1.49
N ARG A 760 -45.32 -12.84 -0.40
CA ARG A 760 -44.66 -11.53 -0.42
C ARG A 760 -43.16 -11.69 -0.61
N ILE A 761 -42.55 -12.67 0.03
CA ILE A 761 -41.13 -12.99 -0.12
C ILE A 761 -40.84 -13.43 -1.56
N ALA A 762 -41.64 -14.33 -2.15
CA ALA A 762 -41.50 -14.77 -3.54
C ALA A 762 -41.58 -13.59 -4.53
N MET A 763 -42.51 -12.66 -4.29
CA MET A 763 -42.65 -11.46 -5.12
C MET A 763 -41.43 -10.53 -5.01
N GLU A 764 -40.84 -10.35 -3.82
CA GLU A 764 -39.63 -9.54 -3.64
C GLU A 764 -38.39 -10.21 -4.25
N LEU A 765 -38.28 -11.54 -4.16
CA LEU A 765 -37.19 -12.30 -4.78
C LEU A 765 -37.20 -12.18 -6.32
N ARG A 766 -38.37 -12.31 -6.96
CA ARG A 766 -38.48 -12.08 -8.43
C ARG A 766 -38.07 -10.68 -8.86
N ARG A 767 -38.29 -9.68 -8.01
CA ARG A 767 -37.80 -8.33 -8.28
C ARG A 767 -36.27 -8.31 -8.24
N LEU A 768 -35.65 -8.94 -7.24
CA LEU A 768 -34.20 -9.08 -7.19
C LEU A 768 -33.63 -9.84 -8.40
N GLU A 769 -34.30 -10.89 -8.89
CA GLU A 769 -33.90 -11.63 -10.12
C GLU A 769 -33.87 -10.73 -11.36
N ALA A 770 -34.68 -9.68 -11.41
CA ALA A 770 -34.67 -8.73 -12.52
C ALA A 770 -33.49 -7.73 -12.47
N THR A 771 -32.79 -7.62 -11.33
CA THR A 771 -31.73 -6.61 -11.13
C THR A 771 -30.60 -6.70 -12.17
N PRO A 772 -30.01 -7.88 -12.47
CA PRO A 772 -28.99 -7.98 -13.51
C PRO A 772 -29.45 -7.46 -14.88
N ALA A 773 -30.66 -7.79 -15.31
CA ALA A 773 -31.20 -7.35 -16.59
C ALA A 773 -31.40 -5.81 -16.63
N LEU A 774 -31.85 -5.22 -15.53
CA LEU A 774 -32.01 -3.77 -15.41
C LEU A 774 -30.66 -3.04 -15.36
N MET A 775 -29.67 -3.59 -14.65
CA MET A 775 -28.30 -3.06 -14.67
C MET A 775 -27.72 -3.06 -16.09
N GLN A 776 -27.89 -4.16 -16.83
CA GLN A 776 -27.44 -4.26 -18.23
C GLN A 776 -28.05 -3.15 -19.11
N ARG A 777 -29.30 -2.77 -18.87
CA ARG A 777 -29.96 -1.68 -19.60
C ARG A 777 -29.35 -0.31 -19.28
N VAL A 778 -28.91 -0.08 -18.04
CA VAL A 778 -28.17 1.14 -17.67
C VAL A 778 -26.80 1.14 -18.35
N LEU A 779 -26.07 0.03 -18.32
CA LEU A 779 -24.77 -0.11 -18.99
C LEU A 779 -24.88 0.11 -20.52
N GLY A 780 -25.98 -0.31 -21.13
CA GLY A 780 -26.28 -0.06 -22.54
C GLY A 780 -26.38 1.42 -22.91
N ARG A 781 -26.51 2.32 -21.93
CA ARG A 781 -26.57 3.78 -22.10
C ARG A 781 -25.28 4.52 -21.78
N LYS A 782 -24.15 3.81 -21.71
CA LYS A 782 -22.84 4.40 -21.39
C LYS A 782 -22.48 5.62 -22.24
N GLU A 783 -22.83 5.63 -23.53
CA GLU A 783 -22.57 6.76 -24.43
C GLU A 783 -23.45 7.99 -24.11
N GLU A 784 -24.73 7.79 -23.75
CA GLU A 784 -25.61 8.88 -23.32
C GLU A 784 -25.06 9.53 -22.04
N ILE A 785 -24.56 8.70 -21.10
CA ILE A 785 -23.94 9.16 -19.85
C ILE A 785 -22.64 9.93 -20.15
N ARG A 786 -21.77 9.41 -21.03
CA ARG A 786 -20.53 10.10 -21.44
C ARG A 786 -20.82 11.48 -22.05
N LEU A 787 -21.80 11.58 -22.95
CA LEU A 787 -22.20 12.85 -23.56
C LEU A 787 -22.78 13.83 -22.52
N ALA A 788 -23.56 13.34 -21.56
CA ALA A 788 -24.06 14.16 -20.46
C ALA A 788 -22.91 14.72 -19.61
N VAL A 789 -21.89 13.90 -19.31
CA VAL A 789 -20.68 14.33 -18.59
C VAL A 789 -19.94 15.42 -19.35
N GLU A 790 -19.62 15.19 -20.63
CA GLU A 790 -18.87 16.14 -21.46
C GLU A 790 -19.54 17.51 -21.55
N LYS A 791 -20.87 17.52 -21.57
CA LYS A 791 -21.68 18.74 -21.60
C LYS A 791 -21.74 19.47 -20.26
N THR A 792 -21.57 18.80 -19.13
CA THR A 792 -21.95 19.36 -17.81
C THR A 792 -20.78 19.64 -16.88
N ILE A 793 -19.74 18.80 -16.87
CA ILE A 793 -18.68 18.89 -15.84
C ILE A 793 -17.74 20.09 -16.03
N LYS A 794 -17.57 20.54 -17.29
CA LYS A 794 -16.58 21.58 -17.66
C LYS A 794 -17.00 22.99 -17.23
N HIS A 795 -18.26 23.16 -16.82
CA HIS A 795 -18.80 24.48 -16.52
C HIS A 795 -18.78 24.85 -15.04
N LYS A 796 -18.56 23.87 -14.14
CA LYS A 796 -18.76 24.07 -12.70
C LYS A 796 -17.58 23.56 -11.87
N ARG A 797 -17.07 24.44 -10.99
CA ARG A 797 -15.98 24.12 -10.06
C ARG A 797 -16.44 23.22 -8.92
N TYR A 798 -17.58 23.54 -8.29
CA TYR A 798 -18.13 22.81 -7.14
C TYR A 798 -19.20 21.81 -7.59
N TRP A 799 -19.17 20.61 -7.02
CA TRP A 799 -20.10 19.54 -7.38
C TRP A 799 -20.82 19.01 -6.12
N ALA A 800 -22.04 18.51 -6.31
CA ALA A 800 -22.85 17.90 -5.27
C ALA A 800 -23.68 16.74 -5.83
N VAL A 801 -24.02 15.79 -4.95
CA VAL A 801 -24.93 14.68 -5.28
C VAL A 801 -26.05 14.64 -4.26
N VAL A 802 -27.29 14.63 -4.73
CA VAL A 802 -28.47 14.67 -3.86
C VAL A 802 -29.39 13.49 -4.09
N GLY A 803 -29.97 12.98 -3.00
CA GLY A 803 -30.93 11.88 -3.01
C GLY A 803 -31.71 11.87 -1.70
N SER A 804 -32.99 11.48 -1.77
CA SER A 804 -33.88 11.43 -0.60
C SER A 804 -34.40 10.01 -0.36
N GLY A 805 -34.73 9.69 0.90
CA GLY A 805 -35.12 8.33 1.29
C GLY A 805 -34.02 7.30 0.96
N PRO A 806 -34.37 6.11 0.42
CA PRO A 806 -33.37 5.09 0.04
C PRO A 806 -32.33 5.59 -0.97
N ASN A 807 -32.68 6.54 -1.84
CA ASN A 807 -31.75 7.11 -2.82
C ASN A 807 -30.64 7.97 -2.19
N LYS A 808 -30.73 8.30 -0.89
CA LYS A 808 -29.60 8.92 -0.18
C LYS A 808 -28.37 8.02 -0.16
N VAL A 809 -28.56 6.69 -0.06
CA VAL A 809 -27.49 5.70 -0.19
C VAL A 809 -26.79 5.82 -1.54
N ALA A 810 -27.56 5.92 -2.62
CA ALA A 810 -27.00 6.09 -3.95
C ALA A 810 -26.21 7.40 -4.05
N ALA A 811 -26.75 8.50 -3.54
CA ALA A 811 -26.08 9.80 -3.53
C ALA A 811 -24.75 9.77 -2.74
N ASP A 812 -24.72 9.11 -1.58
CA ASP A 812 -23.52 8.98 -0.76
C ASP A 812 -22.42 8.17 -1.46
N GLU A 813 -22.79 7.07 -2.10
CA GLU A 813 -21.84 6.23 -2.83
C GLU A 813 -21.32 6.91 -4.10
N ILE A 814 -22.20 7.56 -4.88
CA ILE A 814 -21.80 8.31 -6.07
C ILE A 814 -20.85 9.45 -5.69
N ARG A 815 -21.13 10.15 -4.58
CA ARG A 815 -20.22 11.16 -4.02
C ARG A 815 -18.85 10.55 -3.69
N ILE A 816 -18.80 9.38 -3.05
CA ILE A 816 -17.51 8.70 -2.78
C ILE A 816 -16.76 8.43 -4.07
N LYS A 817 -17.41 7.83 -5.08
CA LYS A 817 -16.73 7.51 -6.35
C LYS A 817 -16.24 8.75 -7.08
N LEU A 818 -17.06 9.81 -7.14
CA LEU A 818 -16.63 11.05 -7.78
C LEU A 818 -15.46 11.70 -7.03
N SER A 819 -15.43 11.65 -5.70
CA SER A 819 -14.29 12.15 -4.93
C SER A 819 -13.04 11.29 -5.13
N GLU A 820 -13.18 9.97 -5.19
CA GLU A 820 -12.08 9.03 -5.45
C GLU A 820 -11.51 9.17 -6.87
N LEU A 821 -12.37 9.33 -7.87
CA LEU A 821 -11.96 9.33 -9.27
C LEU A 821 -11.58 10.71 -9.78
N CYS A 822 -12.25 11.77 -9.32
CA CYS A 822 -12.07 13.13 -9.84
C CYS A 822 -11.23 14.05 -8.94
N TYR A 823 -10.85 13.59 -7.74
CA TYR A 823 -10.09 14.34 -6.72
C TYR A 823 -10.73 15.68 -6.36
N LYS A 824 -12.04 15.64 -6.14
CA LYS A 824 -12.81 16.83 -5.72
C LYS A 824 -13.50 16.55 -4.40
N THR A 825 -13.58 17.59 -3.57
CA THR A 825 -14.50 17.62 -2.45
C THR A 825 -15.90 17.78 -3.00
N ILE A 826 -16.76 16.81 -2.73
CA ILE A 826 -18.14 16.75 -3.25
C ILE A 826 -19.06 16.56 -2.06
N SER A 827 -20.09 17.40 -1.95
CA SER A 827 -21.11 17.27 -0.91
C SER A 827 -22.15 16.21 -1.30
N SER A 828 -22.70 15.51 -0.30
CA SER A 828 -23.91 14.71 -0.48
C SER A 828 -24.97 15.11 0.53
N ASP A 829 -26.13 15.52 0.01
CA ASP A 829 -27.21 16.10 0.80
C ASP A 829 -28.55 15.39 0.50
N LEU A 830 -29.52 15.58 1.39
CA LEU A 830 -30.93 15.36 1.04
C LEU A 830 -31.34 16.42 0.02
N ILE A 831 -32.20 16.07 -0.95
CA ILE A 831 -32.57 16.94 -2.07
C ILE A 831 -33.11 18.27 -1.54
N GLU A 832 -34.05 18.21 -0.60
CA GLU A 832 -34.76 19.35 -0.06
C GLU A 832 -33.84 20.27 0.76
N ASN A 833 -32.78 19.71 1.37
CA ASN A 833 -31.84 20.46 2.20
C ASN A 833 -30.86 21.28 1.36
N LYS A 834 -30.64 20.95 0.08
CA LYS A 834 -29.59 21.57 -0.72
C LYS A 834 -29.72 23.10 -0.82
N LYS A 835 -30.96 23.60 -0.90
CA LYS A 835 -31.27 25.03 -0.92
C LYS A 835 -30.93 25.77 0.37
N HIS A 836 -30.70 25.05 1.48
CA HIS A 836 -30.40 25.61 2.80
C HIS A 836 -28.91 25.56 3.17
N ILE A 837 -28.06 24.94 2.34
CA ILE A 837 -26.65 24.67 2.68
C ILE A 837 -25.71 25.53 1.85
N ASP A 838 -25.54 25.21 0.56
CA ASP A 838 -24.46 25.75 -0.29
C ASP A 838 -24.90 25.96 -1.75
N LEU A 839 -26.20 26.11 -2.02
CA LEU A 839 -26.70 26.37 -3.38
C LEU A 839 -26.10 27.64 -4.00
N SER A 840 -25.66 28.59 -3.17
CA SER A 840 -24.95 29.81 -3.57
C SER A 840 -23.58 29.56 -4.22
N ALA A 841 -23.00 28.36 -4.06
CA ALA A 841 -21.78 27.96 -4.77
C ALA A 841 -22.02 27.66 -6.27
N GLU A 842 -23.28 27.75 -6.73
CA GLU A 842 -23.73 27.45 -8.08
C GLU A 842 -23.22 26.09 -8.62
N PRO A 843 -23.33 24.98 -7.86
CA PRO A 843 -22.63 23.74 -8.19
C PRO A 843 -23.20 23.00 -9.42
N LEU A 844 -22.46 21.99 -9.89
CA LEU A 844 -23.05 20.85 -10.61
C LEU A 844 -23.76 19.95 -9.61
N ILE A 845 -25.05 19.67 -9.81
CA ILE A 845 -25.87 18.87 -8.91
C ILE A 845 -26.37 17.63 -9.67
N ILE A 846 -25.98 16.45 -9.19
CA ILE A 846 -26.51 15.16 -9.65
C ILE A 846 -27.67 14.76 -8.75
N VAL A 847 -28.87 14.62 -9.30
CA VAL A 847 -30.11 14.32 -8.58
C VAL A 847 -30.53 12.87 -8.80
N CYS A 848 -30.50 12.06 -7.75
CA CYS A 848 -30.96 10.66 -7.77
C CYS A 848 -32.48 10.62 -7.57
N ALA A 849 -33.26 10.72 -8.65
CA ALA A 849 -34.73 10.81 -8.60
C ALA A 849 -35.45 9.51 -8.98
N SER A 850 -34.81 8.61 -9.73
CA SER A 850 -35.41 7.35 -10.19
C SER A 850 -35.88 6.49 -9.01
N GLY A 851 -37.08 5.90 -9.13
CA GLY A 851 -37.69 5.08 -8.09
C GLY A 851 -38.47 5.84 -7.02
N ASN A 852 -38.46 7.18 -7.03
CA ASN A 852 -39.25 7.96 -6.09
C ASN A 852 -40.76 7.79 -6.33
N PRO A 853 -41.60 7.74 -5.27
CA PRO A 853 -43.04 7.81 -5.42
C PRO A 853 -43.48 9.09 -6.15
N GLU A 854 -44.59 9.04 -6.89
CA GLU A 854 -45.09 10.17 -7.69
C GLU A 854 -45.20 11.49 -6.91
N ALA A 855 -45.69 11.42 -5.66
CA ALA A 855 -45.78 12.59 -4.79
C ALA A 855 -44.41 13.24 -4.53
N VAL A 856 -43.38 12.42 -4.27
CA VAL A 856 -42.01 12.88 -4.02
C VAL A 856 -41.36 13.40 -5.31
N THR A 857 -41.61 12.75 -6.44
CA THR A 857 -41.13 13.19 -7.76
C THR A 857 -41.61 14.60 -8.09
N GLY A 858 -42.86 14.94 -7.74
CA GLY A 858 -43.41 16.29 -7.87
C GLY A 858 -42.64 17.36 -7.08
N ASP A 859 -42.14 17.03 -5.90
CA ASP A 859 -41.34 17.94 -5.08
C ASP A 859 -39.89 18.03 -5.58
N VAL A 860 -39.30 16.91 -6.00
CA VAL A 860 -37.97 16.89 -6.64
C VAL A 860 -37.94 17.75 -7.91
N LEU A 861 -39.01 17.75 -8.71
CA LEU A 861 -39.14 18.66 -9.86
C LEU A 861 -39.06 20.13 -9.46
N LYS A 862 -39.72 20.52 -8.36
CA LYS A 862 -39.66 21.91 -7.86
C LYS A 862 -38.26 22.26 -7.36
N ASP A 863 -37.62 21.38 -6.59
CA ASP A 863 -36.26 21.64 -6.09
C ASP A 863 -35.24 21.68 -7.23
N ALA A 864 -35.34 20.80 -8.24
CA ALA A 864 -34.50 20.86 -9.44
C ALA A 864 -34.66 22.18 -10.21
N ALA A 865 -35.89 22.69 -10.33
CA ALA A 865 -36.14 24.00 -10.95
C ALA A 865 -35.54 25.15 -10.11
N ILE A 866 -35.59 25.07 -8.78
CA ILE A 866 -34.92 26.03 -7.87
C ILE A 866 -33.41 25.99 -8.10
N PHE A 867 -32.80 24.79 -8.15
CA PHE A 867 -31.38 24.67 -8.40
C PHE A 867 -30.95 25.35 -9.70
N LYS A 868 -31.72 25.11 -10.76
CA LYS A 868 -31.50 25.71 -12.08
C LYS A 868 -31.66 27.23 -12.07
N ALA A 869 -32.67 27.75 -11.38
CA ALA A 869 -32.89 29.19 -11.22
C ALA A 869 -31.73 29.90 -10.50
N HIS A 870 -31.04 29.19 -9.59
CA HIS A 870 -29.83 29.64 -8.91
C HIS A 870 -28.54 29.28 -9.65
N LYS A 871 -28.61 29.19 -10.99
CA LYS A 871 -27.47 28.96 -11.91
C LYS A 871 -26.71 27.65 -11.69
N SER A 872 -27.24 26.69 -10.94
CA SER A 872 -26.61 25.36 -10.84
C SER A 872 -26.72 24.64 -12.18
N CYS A 873 -25.75 23.76 -12.45
CA CYS A 873 -25.88 22.79 -13.54
C CYS A 873 -26.56 21.55 -12.97
N VAL A 874 -27.69 21.12 -13.53
CA VAL A 874 -28.52 20.07 -12.92
C VAL A 874 -28.56 18.84 -13.83
N VAL A 875 -28.10 17.70 -13.33
CA VAL A 875 -28.19 16.40 -13.98
C VAL A 875 -29.14 15.54 -13.18
N VAL A 876 -30.19 15.01 -13.82
CA VAL A 876 -31.21 14.21 -13.12
C VAL A 876 -31.17 12.77 -13.59
N PHE A 877 -31.03 11.84 -12.67
CA PHE A 877 -31.25 10.41 -12.92
C PHE A 877 -32.73 10.13 -12.67
N ALA A 878 -33.51 10.00 -13.74
CA ALA A 878 -34.96 9.90 -13.69
C ALA A 878 -35.45 8.57 -14.28
N ASP A 879 -36.64 8.14 -13.88
CA ASP A 879 -37.27 6.98 -14.49
C ASP A 879 -37.46 7.16 -16.00
N GLU A 880 -37.30 6.09 -16.77
CA GLU A 880 -37.57 6.09 -18.20
C GLU A 880 -38.98 6.61 -18.53
N GLY A 881 -39.02 7.59 -19.44
CA GLY A 881 -40.25 8.25 -19.86
C GLY A 881 -40.69 9.39 -18.94
N GLU A 882 -39.96 9.69 -17.86
CA GLU A 882 -40.19 10.89 -17.06
C GLU A 882 -39.60 12.13 -17.76
N ARG A 883 -40.43 12.79 -18.56
CA ARG A 883 -40.02 13.94 -19.40
C ARG A 883 -40.18 15.30 -18.72
N ARG A 884 -40.76 15.36 -17.51
CA ARG A 884 -40.95 16.64 -16.81
C ARG A 884 -39.63 17.32 -16.43
N PHE A 885 -38.52 16.58 -16.37
CA PHE A 885 -37.18 17.12 -16.11
C PHE A 885 -36.51 17.73 -17.36
N ASP A 886 -36.94 17.40 -18.57
CA ASP A 886 -36.24 17.75 -19.83
C ASP A 886 -36.06 19.26 -20.02
N THR A 887 -36.96 20.08 -19.49
CA THR A 887 -36.94 21.54 -19.61
C THR A 887 -36.28 22.25 -18.43
N ILE A 888 -36.02 21.55 -17.32
CA ILE A 888 -35.49 22.13 -16.07
C ILE A 888 -34.11 21.61 -15.68
N ALA A 889 -33.64 20.53 -16.32
CA ALA A 889 -32.30 19.95 -16.13
C ALA A 889 -31.41 20.21 -17.36
N ASP A 890 -30.10 20.25 -17.15
CA ASP A 890 -29.10 20.34 -18.23
C ASP A 890 -28.90 19.00 -18.96
N ALA A 891 -29.10 17.91 -18.24
CA ALA A 891 -29.15 16.55 -18.75
C ALA A 891 -30.08 15.68 -17.90
N VAL A 892 -30.83 14.79 -18.56
CA VAL A 892 -31.64 13.76 -17.91
C VAL A 892 -31.07 12.42 -18.34
N ILE A 893 -30.67 11.60 -17.36
CA ILE A 893 -30.18 10.25 -17.60
C ILE A 893 -31.33 9.28 -17.28
N PRO A 894 -31.88 8.58 -18.29
CA PRO A 894 -33.01 7.70 -18.09
C PRO A 894 -32.56 6.40 -17.42
N ILE A 895 -33.20 6.04 -16.31
CA ILE A 895 -32.99 4.83 -15.52
C ILE A 895 -34.19 3.89 -15.69
N PRO A 896 -33.98 2.58 -15.91
CA PRO A 896 -35.07 1.62 -16.01
C PRO A 896 -36.02 1.68 -14.80
N LYS A 897 -37.32 1.77 -15.07
CA LYS A 897 -38.35 1.79 -14.03
C LYS A 897 -38.29 0.53 -13.17
N ALA A 898 -38.14 0.72 -11.86
CA ALA A 898 -38.14 -0.35 -10.88
C ALA A 898 -38.72 0.14 -9.54
N SER A 899 -39.33 -0.76 -8.77
CA SER A 899 -39.80 -0.44 -7.42
C SER A 899 -38.62 -0.36 -6.44
N MET A 900 -38.70 0.55 -5.46
CA MET A 900 -37.76 0.58 -4.34
C MET A 900 -37.57 -0.82 -3.72
N PRO A 901 -36.32 -1.23 -3.44
CA PRO A 901 -35.10 -0.42 -3.38
C PRO A 901 -34.16 -0.60 -4.59
N LEU A 902 -34.57 -1.34 -5.63
CA LEU A 902 -33.73 -1.59 -6.83
C LEU A 902 -33.16 -0.32 -7.47
N PRO A 903 -33.90 0.79 -7.56
CA PRO A 903 -33.38 2.06 -8.07
C PRO A 903 -32.13 2.57 -7.34
N VAL A 904 -31.87 2.18 -6.08
CA VAL A 904 -30.61 2.54 -5.40
C VAL A 904 -29.41 1.97 -6.17
N ILE A 905 -29.46 0.70 -6.55
CA ILE A 905 -28.44 0.04 -7.37
C ILE A 905 -28.34 0.71 -8.74
N LEU A 906 -29.48 0.95 -9.41
CA LEU A 906 -29.50 1.47 -10.77
C LEU A 906 -28.98 2.92 -10.86
N ASN A 907 -29.36 3.79 -9.91
CA ASN A 907 -28.82 5.15 -9.79
C ASN A 907 -27.31 5.10 -9.56
N THR A 908 -26.84 4.21 -8.68
CA THR A 908 -25.40 4.06 -8.42
C THR A 908 -24.63 3.58 -9.65
N VAL A 909 -25.13 2.61 -10.43
CA VAL A 909 -24.48 2.17 -11.69
C VAL A 909 -24.33 3.35 -12.65
N ALA A 910 -25.38 4.15 -12.82
CA ALA A 910 -25.32 5.34 -13.67
C ALA A 910 -24.31 6.37 -13.14
N GLY A 911 -24.26 6.58 -11.83
CA GLY A 911 -23.32 7.52 -11.20
C GLY A 911 -21.88 7.03 -11.17
N HIS A 912 -21.63 5.72 -11.10
CA HIS A 912 -20.30 5.12 -11.27
C HIS A 912 -19.77 5.34 -12.69
N LEU A 913 -20.62 5.12 -13.71
CA LEU A 913 -20.28 5.46 -15.11
C LEU A 913 -20.06 6.97 -15.30
N PHE A 914 -20.92 7.80 -14.70
CA PHE A 914 -20.76 9.25 -14.74
C PHE A 914 -19.40 9.66 -14.15
N GLY A 915 -19.03 9.10 -13.00
CA GLY A 915 -17.73 9.36 -12.36
C GLY A 915 -16.54 8.90 -13.19
N TYR A 916 -16.64 7.72 -13.81
CA TYR A 916 -15.61 7.21 -14.72
C TYR A 916 -15.38 8.16 -15.90
N TYR A 917 -16.43 8.53 -16.62
CA TYR A 917 -16.32 9.44 -17.76
C TYR A 917 -15.91 10.84 -17.33
N ALA A 918 -16.32 11.29 -16.14
CA ALA A 918 -15.89 12.57 -15.60
C ALA A 918 -14.38 12.58 -15.34
N ALA A 919 -13.83 11.51 -14.74
CA ALA A 919 -12.40 11.37 -14.56
C ALA A 919 -11.64 11.31 -15.89
N CYS A 920 -12.13 10.55 -16.88
CA CYS A 920 -11.56 10.51 -18.24
C CYS A 920 -11.50 11.91 -18.87
N SER A 921 -12.62 12.63 -18.86
CA SER A 921 -12.69 13.97 -19.45
C SER A 921 -11.78 14.98 -18.75
N ILE A 922 -11.43 14.78 -17.47
CA ILE A 922 -10.47 15.64 -16.76
C ILE A 922 -9.03 15.22 -17.10
N ASP A 923 -8.73 13.91 -17.15
CA ASP A 923 -7.39 13.43 -17.52
C ASP A 923 -7.02 13.81 -18.96
N GLU A 924 -7.99 13.87 -19.88
CA GLU A 924 -7.78 14.36 -21.24
C GLU A 924 -7.22 15.80 -21.28
N GLU A 925 -7.62 16.66 -20.34
CA GLU A 925 -7.04 18.00 -20.21
C GLU A 925 -5.59 17.94 -19.72
N ALA A 926 -5.29 17.02 -18.80
CA ALA A 926 -3.92 16.76 -18.34
C ALA A 926 -3.04 16.24 -19.47
N MET A 927 -3.53 15.28 -20.27
CA MET A 927 -2.80 14.68 -21.39
C MET A 927 -2.29 15.72 -22.38
N PHE A 928 -3.12 16.74 -22.67
CA PHE A 928 -2.73 17.85 -23.53
C PHE A 928 -1.56 18.68 -22.97
N LEU A 929 -1.55 18.94 -21.67
CA LEU A 929 -0.45 19.65 -21.02
C LEU A 929 0.80 18.76 -20.94
N ARG A 930 0.64 17.45 -20.68
CA ARG A 930 1.74 16.46 -20.64
C ARG A 930 2.47 16.34 -21.97
N GLU A 931 1.72 16.24 -23.08
CA GLU A 931 2.30 16.13 -24.43
C GLU A 931 3.22 17.34 -24.72
N PHE A 932 2.78 18.54 -24.36
CA PHE A 932 3.58 19.75 -24.51
C PHE A 932 4.80 19.76 -23.58
N LYS A 933 4.62 19.45 -22.29
CA LYS A 933 5.70 19.39 -21.30
C LYS A 933 6.80 18.41 -21.73
N GLY A 934 6.44 17.23 -22.21
CA GLY A 934 7.40 16.24 -22.72
C GLY A 934 8.22 16.76 -23.90
N ARG A 935 7.57 17.43 -24.86
CA ARG A 935 8.26 18.08 -25.99
C ARG A 935 9.14 19.24 -25.56
N LEU A 936 8.69 20.05 -24.59
CA LEU A 936 9.45 21.16 -24.02
C LEU A 936 10.74 20.65 -23.37
N ASN A 937 10.65 19.59 -22.56
CA ASN A 937 11.79 18.97 -21.90
C ASN A 937 12.83 18.44 -22.87
N LEU A 938 12.41 17.80 -23.97
CA LEU A 938 13.35 17.33 -25.01
C LEU A 938 14.15 18.49 -25.61
N VAL A 939 13.50 19.62 -25.91
CA VAL A 939 14.18 20.82 -26.43
C VAL A 939 15.13 21.42 -25.37
N MET A 940 14.73 21.44 -24.10
CA MET A 940 15.58 21.93 -23.01
C MET A 940 16.82 21.06 -22.79
N VAL A 941 16.71 19.74 -22.92
CA VAL A 941 17.87 18.83 -22.86
C VAL A 941 18.83 19.10 -24.03
N GLU A 942 18.32 19.37 -25.24
CA GLU A 942 19.16 19.78 -26.36
C GLU A 942 19.87 21.12 -26.11
N HIS A 943 19.17 22.11 -25.57
CA HIS A 943 19.75 23.43 -25.25
C HIS A 943 20.84 23.33 -24.17
N ALA A 944 20.63 22.48 -23.16
CA ALA A 944 21.63 22.21 -22.14
C ALA A 944 22.88 21.54 -22.73
N ARG A 945 22.72 20.58 -23.66
CA ARG A 945 23.86 19.97 -24.39
C ARG A 945 24.62 20.98 -25.25
N MET A 946 23.94 22.02 -25.72
CA MET A 946 24.53 23.09 -26.53
C MET A 946 25.06 24.27 -25.68
N ASN A 947 24.99 24.21 -24.35
CA ASN A 947 25.37 25.28 -23.42
C ASN A 947 24.73 26.64 -23.74
N MET A 948 23.49 26.65 -24.22
CA MET A 948 22.78 27.89 -24.55
C MET A 948 22.40 28.67 -23.28
N ASN A 949 22.59 29.99 -23.30
CA ASN A 949 22.12 30.85 -22.21
C ASN A 949 20.61 31.15 -22.31
N LEU A 950 20.03 31.78 -21.28
CA LEU A 950 18.60 32.08 -21.22
C LEU A 950 18.09 32.87 -22.45
N TYR A 951 18.81 33.91 -22.85
CA TYR A 951 18.42 34.75 -23.97
C TYR A 951 18.48 34.00 -25.29
N GLU A 952 19.49 33.15 -25.48
CA GLU A 952 19.63 32.27 -26.64
C GLU A 952 18.54 31.21 -26.68
N SER A 953 18.21 30.60 -25.53
CA SER A 953 17.16 29.59 -25.40
C SER A 953 15.79 30.17 -25.79
N VAL A 954 15.43 31.35 -25.25
CA VAL A 954 14.18 32.05 -25.59
C VAL A 954 14.19 32.61 -27.03
N ALA A 955 15.37 32.83 -27.62
CA ALA A 955 15.52 33.25 -29.01
C ALA A 955 15.45 32.10 -30.03
N ASP A 956 15.57 30.85 -29.59
CA ASP A 956 15.54 29.69 -30.48
C ASP A 956 14.22 29.57 -31.24
N GLY A 957 14.32 29.45 -32.57
CA GLY A 957 13.16 29.40 -33.46
C GLY A 957 12.33 28.13 -33.30
N ARG A 958 12.92 27.02 -32.86
CA ARG A 958 12.21 25.74 -32.64
C ARG A 958 11.38 25.82 -31.35
N LEU A 959 11.96 26.34 -30.27
CA LEU A 959 11.28 26.58 -29.01
C LEU A 959 10.13 27.58 -29.18
N ARG A 960 10.36 28.72 -29.84
CA ARG A 960 9.31 29.73 -30.07
C ARG A 960 8.12 29.18 -30.85
N ARG A 961 8.37 28.38 -31.89
CA ARG A 961 7.30 27.72 -32.66
C ARG A 961 6.56 26.72 -31.80
N LEU A 962 7.27 25.86 -31.06
CA LEU A 962 6.68 24.88 -30.16
C LEU A 962 5.75 25.54 -29.11
N VAL A 963 6.24 26.57 -28.43
CA VAL A 963 5.50 27.32 -27.41
C VAL A 963 4.33 28.09 -28.04
N GLY A 964 4.54 28.72 -29.21
CA GLY A 964 3.52 29.46 -29.93
C GLY A 964 2.33 28.59 -30.37
N ASP A 965 2.61 27.47 -31.03
CA ASP A 965 1.59 26.52 -31.49
C ASP A 965 0.77 25.97 -30.30
N PHE A 966 1.44 25.68 -29.19
CA PHE A 966 0.77 25.23 -27.98
C PHE A 966 -0.07 26.34 -27.35
N ALA A 967 0.46 27.56 -27.23
CA ALA A 967 -0.26 28.69 -26.63
C ALA A 967 -1.57 28.98 -27.37
N ASP A 968 -1.57 28.92 -28.71
CA ASP A 968 -2.79 29.12 -29.51
C ASP A 968 -3.83 28.02 -29.26
N ARG A 969 -3.40 26.75 -29.23
CA ARG A 969 -4.27 25.61 -28.87
C ARG A 969 -4.80 25.71 -27.44
N PHE A 970 -3.94 26.09 -26.49
CA PHE A 970 -4.28 26.27 -25.08
C PHE A 970 -5.33 27.37 -24.91
N HIS A 971 -5.14 28.53 -25.56
CA HIS A 971 -6.11 29.62 -25.52
C HIS A 971 -7.45 29.25 -26.15
N HIS A 972 -7.44 28.53 -27.28
CA HIS A 972 -8.67 28.04 -27.92
C HIS A 972 -9.47 27.14 -26.98
N ARG A 973 -8.81 26.16 -26.35
CA ARG A 973 -9.44 25.24 -25.38
C ARG A 973 -9.96 25.97 -24.14
N LYS A 974 -9.16 26.87 -23.56
CA LYS A 974 -9.56 27.68 -22.41
C LYS A 974 -10.83 28.50 -22.71
N ASN A 975 -10.93 29.08 -23.92
CA ASN A 975 -12.12 29.86 -24.32
C ASN A 975 -13.38 29.00 -24.54
N GLN A 976 -13.22 27.68 -24.69
CA GLN A 976 -14.33 26.71 -24.73
C GLN A 976 -14.68 26.14 -23.35
N GLY A 977 -14.08 26.66 -22.26
CA GLY A 977 -14.33 26.23 -20.89
C GLY A 977 -13.46 25.05 -20.41
N ALA A 978 -12.38 24.71 -21.13
CA ALA A 978 -11.39 23.76 -20.62
C ALA A 978 -10.59 24.36 -19.45
N PHE A 979 -10.02 23.50 -18.60
CA PHE A 979 -9.21 23.87 -17.44
C PHE A 979 -9.96 24.61 -16.33
N THR A 980 -11.31 24.57 -16.35
CA THR A 980 -12.16 25.16 -15.31
C THR A 980 -11.90 24.54 -13.93
N LEU A 981 -11.37 23.32 -13.90
CA LEU A 981 -11.08 22.60 -12.66
C LEU A 981 -9.68 22.88 -12.11
N THR A 982 -8.83 23.54 -12.89
CA THR A 982 -7.48 23.92 -12.47
C THR A 982 -7.54 25.18 -11.58
N GLY A 983 -6.57 25.30 -10.68
CA GLY A 983 -6.37 26.46 -9.83
C GLY A 983 -6.28 27.75 -10.63
N THR A 984 -6.98 28.78 -10.16
CA THR A 984 -7.04 30.09 -10.82
C THR A 984 -5.65 30.69 -11.00
N ARG A 985 -4.78 30.53 -9.99
CA ARG A 985 -3.38 30.95 -10.03
C ARG A 985 -2.59 30.19 -11.10
N THR A 986 -2.65 28.87 -11.08
CA THR A 986 -1.96 28.00 -12.05
C THR A 986 -2.28 28.39 -13.50
N ILE A 987 -3.56 28.65 -13.80
CA ILE A 987 -3.97 29.06 -15.14
C ILE A 987 -3.53 30.49 -15.49
N SER A 988 -3.58 31.45 -14.55
CA SER A 988 -3.06 32.79 -14.83
C SER A 988 -1.56 32.77 -15.09
N ASP A 989 -0.84 31.98 -14.29
CA ASP A 989 0.61 31.85 -14.37
C ASP A 989 0.99 31.20 -15.71
N LEU A 990 0.33 30.11 -16.12
CA LEU A 990 0.54 29.50 -17.45
C LEU A 990 0.30 30.49 -18.60
N VAL A 991 -0.77 31.30 -18.54
CA VAL A 991 -1.06 32.29 -19.59
C VAL A 991 0.06 33.32 -19.72
N LEU A 992 0.61 33.80 -18.60
CA LEU A 992 1.71 34.77 -18.59
C LEU A 992 3.03 34.13 -19.00
N LEU A 993 3.37 32.98 -18.42
CA LEU A 993 4.60 32.25 -18.68
C LEU A 993 4.72 31.81 -20.15
N LEU A 994 3.62 31.40 -20.78
CA LEU A 994 3.61 31.10 -22.22
C LEU A 994 3.96 32.33 -23.08
N LYS A 995 3.56 33.53 -22.66
CA LYS A 995 3.93 34.77 -23.38
C LYS A 995 5.40 35.12 -23.18
N TYR A 996 5.94 34.94 -21.97
CA TYR A 996 7.37 35.11 -21.70
C TYR A 996 8.21 34.10 -22.49
N ALA A 997 7.87 32.81 -22.44
CA ALA A 997 8.58 31.75 -23.16
C ALA A 997 8.47 31.89 -24.69
N ALA A 998 7.38 32.47 -25.20
CA ALA A 998 7.24 32.81 -26.63
C ALA A 998 8.01 34.08 -27.04
N GLY A 999 8.63 34.81 -26.09
CA GLY A 999 9.31 36.08 -26.35
C GLY A 999 8.37 37.24 -26.67
N LYS A 1000 7.09 37.16 -26.26
CA LYS A 1000 6.07 38.21 -26.50
C LYS A 1000 6.06 39.31 -25.43
N LEU A 1001 6.69 39.06 -24.28
CA LEU A 1001 6.80 40.01 -23.16
C LEU A 1001 8.28 40.29 -22.84
N PRO A 1002 8.64 41.50 -22.36
CA PRO A 1002 10.01 41.83 -21.96
C PRO A 1002 10.46 41.03 -20.74
N LEU A 1003 11.61 40.35 -20.80
CA LEU A 1003 12.11 39.54 -19.68
C LEU A 1003 12.39 40.35 -18.40
N ASP A 1004 12.57 41.67 -18.51
CA ASP A 1004 12.78 42.56 -17.36
C ASP A 1004 11.53 42.64 -16.46
N ASP A 1005 10.32 42.46 -17.02
CA ASP A 1005 9.06 42.48 -16.29
C ASP A 1005 8.77 41.16 -15.54
N PHE A 1006 9.47 40.07 -15.91
CA PHE A 1006 9.24 38.73 -15.35
C PHE A 1006 9.39 38.68 -13.83
N ARG A 1007 10.39 39.38 -13.28
CA ARG A 1007 10.65 39.41 -11.83
C ARG A 1007 9.56 40.17 -11.06
N HIS A 1008 8.88 41.10 -11.71
CA HIS A 1008 7.77 41.82 -11.11
C HIS A 1008 6.50 40.96 -11.06
N ASP A 1009 6.21 40.24 -12.15
CA ASP A 1009 5.06 39.35 -12.23
C ASP A 1009 5.21 38.10 -11.35
N PHE A 1010 6.46 37.65 -11.11
CA PHE A 1010 6.78 36.45 -10.34
C PHE A 1010 7.83 36.71 -9.22
N PRO A 1011 7.49 37.47 -8.16
CA PRO A 1011 8.44 37.88 -7.12
C PRO A 1011 8.90 36.74 -6.21
N ALA A 1012 8.11 35.66 -6.08
CA ALA A 1012 8.45 34.47 -5.29
C ALA A 1012 9.34 33.47 -6.06
N ALA A 1013 9.83 33.83 -7.25
CA ALA A 1013 10.67 32.98 -8.08
C ALA A 1013 12.16 33.05 -7.73
N GLU A 1014 12.53 33.49 -6.52
CA GLU A 1014 13.91 33.50 -6.01
C GLU A 1014 14.44 32.05 -5.92
N GLY A 1015 14.93 31.52 -7.05
CA GLY A 1015 15.39 30.15 -7.22
C GLY A 1015 15.05 29.52 -8.58
N ALA A 1016 14.00 30.00 -9.28
CA ALA A 1016 13.68 29.56 -10.64
C ALA A 1016 14.52 30.39 -11.64
N GLY A 1017 15.59 29.78 -12.18
CA GLY A 1017 16.59 30.46 -13.01
C GLY A 1017 16.06 31.09 -14.30
N SER A 1018 14.84 30.72 -14.76
CA SER A 1018 14.23 31.26 -15.98
C SER A 1018 12.70 31.16 -16.05
N PRO A 1019 12.03 31.92 -16.96
CA PRO A 1019 10.61 31.73 -17.26
C PRO A 1019 10.27 30.34 -17.82
N ILE A 1020 11.22 29.65 -18.45
CA ILE A 1020 11.00 28.30 -19.01
C ILE A 1020 10.98 27.27 -17.88
N ASP A 1021 11.86 27.40 -16.89
CA ASP A 1021 11.87 26.52 -15.71
C ASP A 1021 10.59 26.69 -14.89
N LEU A 1022 10.15 27.95 -14.71
CA LEU A 1022 8.90 28.23 -14.01
C LEU A 1022 7.66 27.76 -14.81
N LEU A 1023 7.71 27.85 -16.15
CA LEU A 1023 6.71 27.25 -17.04
C LEU A 1023 6.67 25.73 -16.88
N ASP A 1024 7.80 25.03 -16.87
CA ASP A 1024 7.86 23.59 -16.68
C ASP A 1024 7.29 23.18 -15.31
N ALA A 1025 7.67 23.91 -14.25
CA ALA A 1025 7.18 23.68 -12.90
C ALA A 1025 5.65 23.90 -12.81
N THR A 1026 5.14 24.97 -13.42
CA THR A 1026 3.70 25.30 -13.41
C THR A 1026 2.92 24.33 -14.28
N LEU A 1027 3.47 23.88 -15.41
CA LEU A 1027 2.90 22.78 -16.21
C LEU A 1027 2.85 21.49 -15.40
N GLY A 1028 3.91 21.17 -14.66
CA GLY A 1028 3.95 20.06 -13.72
C GLY A 1028 2.80 20.14 -12.72
N HIS A 1029 2.64 21.29 -12.05
CA HIS A 1029 1.54 21.54 -11.12
C HIS A 1029 0.16 21.42 -11.77
N ALA A 1030 -0.04 21.95 -12.98
CA ALA A 1030 -1.30 21.87 -13.70
C ALA A 1030 -1.65 20.43 -14.13
N VAL A 1031 -0.65 19.69 -14.63
CA VAL A 1031 -0.78 18.26 -14.95
C VAL A 1031 -1.17 17.50 -13.69
N ASP A 1032 -0.51 17.76 -12.58
CA ASP A 1032 -0.78 17.16 -11.29
C ASP A 1032 -2.23 17.38 -10.84
N GLU A 1033 -2.72 18.62 -10.91
CA GLU A 1033 -4.10 18.96 -10.57
C GLU A 1033 -5.15 18.24 -11.43
N LEU A 1034 -4.83 17.94 -12.69
CA LEU A 1034 -5.76 17.37 -13.68
C LEU A 1034 -5.61 15.86 -13.90
N SER A 1035 -4.48 15.27 -13.52
CA SER A 1035 -4.22 13.83 -13.73
C SER A 1035 -5.21 12.97 -12.94
N ARG A 1036 -5.87 12.00 -13.59
CA ARG A 1036 -6.79 11.03 -12.98
C ARG A 1036 -6.34 9.60 -13.29
N PRO A 1037 -5.53 8.98 -12.42
CA PRO A 1037 -5.22 7.56 -12.56
C PRO A 1037 -6.46 6.76 -12.14
N ILE A 1038 -7.34 6.40 -13.08
CA ILE A 1038 -8.68 5.85 -12.78
C ILE A 1038 -8.66 4.56 -11.94
N ASP A 1039 -7.73 3.64 -12.24
CA ASP A 1039 -7.60 2.38 -11.50
C ASP A 1039 -6.79 2.51 -10.21
N ALA A 1040 -6.02 3.60 -10.07
CA ALA A 1040 -5.24 3.89 -8.88
C ALA A 1040 -5.85 5.07 -8.10
N ILE A 1041 -5.24 5.42 -6.96
CA ILE A 1041 -5.56 6.68 -6.26
C ILE A 1041 -4.24 7.39 -6.00
N ARG A 1042 -4.12 8.64 -6.46
CA ARG A 1042 -2.91 9.49 -6.39
C ARG A 1042 -2.29 9.56 -5.00
N HIS A 1043 -3.11 9.57 -3.95
CA HIS A 1043 -2.67 9.49 -2.55
C HIS A 1043 -3.33 8.27 -1.89
N GLN A 1044 -2.61 7.15 -1.81
CA GLN A 1044 -3.13 5.92 -1.23
C GLN A 1044 -3.18 5.91 0.30
N ALA A 1045 -3.74 6.95 0.92
CA ALA A 1045 -4.10 6.88 2.34
C ALA A 1045 -5.15 5.76 2.63
N LYS A 1046 -5.84 5.25 1.60
CA LYS A 1046 -6.85 4.17 1.71
C LYS A 1046 -6.29 2.76 1.79
N THR A 1047 -5.07 2.54 1.31
CA THR A 1047 -4.44 1.22 1.34
C THR A 1047 -3.17 1.23 2.15
N VAL A 1048 -2.44 2.33 2.27
CA VAL A 1048 -1.31 2.38 3.20
C VAL A 1048 -1.88 2.40 4.63
N THR A 1049 -2.01 1.22 5.22
CA THR A 1049 -1.96 1.05 6.67
C THR A 1049 -0.53 1.34 7.11
N VAL A 1050 -0.10 2.60 6.96
CA VAL A 1050 0.65 3.18 8.06
C VAL A 1050 -0.43 3.18 9.11
N GLY A 1051 -0.43 2.17 9.99
CA GLY A 1051 -1.04 2.36 11.27
C GLY A 1051 -0.53 3.73 11.70
N THR A 1052 -1.42 4.68 11.95
CA THR A 1052 -1.02 5.88 12.66
C THR A 1052 -0.63 5.38 14.04
N SER A 1053 0.57 4.79 14.16
CA SER A 1053 1.35 4.89 15.35
C SER A 1053 1.62 6.37 15.44
N ARG A 1054 0.68 7.09 16.06
CA ARG A 1054 1.04 8.30 16.78
C ARG A 1054 2.01 7.83 17.85
N LYS A 1055 3.28 7.67 17.46
CA LYS A 1055 4.38 7.92 18.37
C LYS A 1055 4.45 9.44 18.45
N GLU A 1056 3.54 10.03 19.20
CA GLU A 1056 3.94 11.21 19.93
C GLU A 1056 5.03 10.71 20.87
N THR A 1057 6.28 10.91 20.48
CA THR A 1057 7.41 10.64 21.36
C THR A 1057 7.16 11.52 22.59
N PRO A 1058 6.87 10.97 23.77
CA PRO A 1058 6.57 11.79 24.93
C PRO A 1058 7.80 12.65 25.22
N LEU A 1059 7.60 13.95 25.45
CA LEU A 1059 8.68 14.81 25.95
C LEU A 1059 9.11 14.26 27.31
N LYS A 1060 10.31 13.69 27.37
CA LYS A 1060 10.88 13.02 28.57
C LYS A 1060 12.14 13.76 29.04
N GLY A 1061 12.41 13.67 30.33
CA GLY A 1061 13.62 14.20 30.97
C GLY A 1061 13.30 14.98 32.25
N LEU A 1062 14.30 15.20 33.10
CA LEU A 1062 14.12 15.68 34.48
C LEU A 1062 13.24 16.93 34.62
N VAL A 1063 13.33 17.85 33.67
CA VAL A 1063 12.55 19.10 33.69
C VAL A 1063 11.10 18.86 33.23
N PHE A 1064 10.89 18.06 32.17
CA PHE A 1064 9.55 17.68 31.71
C PHE A 1064 8.82 16.79 32.71
N ASP A 1065 9.54 15.89 33.38
CA ASP A 1065 9.01 15.03 34.43
C ASP A 1065 8.55 15.88 35.64
N LEU A 1066 9.30 16.92 36.01
CA LEU A 1066 8.89 17.87 37.06
C LEU A 1066 7.67 18.70 36.64
N LEU A 1067 7.60 19.14 35.38
CA LEU A 1067 6.42 19.86 34.88
C LEU A 1067 5.16 18.99 34.95
N ALA A 1068 5.27 17.72 34.52
CA ALA A 1068 4.18 16.75 34.62
C ALA A 1068 3.77 16.48 36.07
N GLN A 1069 4.73 16.40 37.01
CA GLN A 1069 4.44 16.28 38.45
C GLN A 1069 3.72 17.50 39.05
N LEU A 1070 3.84 18.66 38.41
CA LEU A 1070 3.18 19.91 38.82
C LEU A 1070 1.90 20.20 38.01
N ASP A 1071 1.37 19.18 37.31
CA ASP A 1071 0.18 19.25 36.46
C ASP A 1071 0.29 20.24 35.27
N PHE A 1072 1.51 20.46 34.76
CA PHE A 1072 1.75 21.21 33.53
C PHE A 1072 2.15 20.30 32.37
N SER A 1073 1.54 20.51 31.19
CA SER A 1073 1.85 19.78 29.96
C SER A 1073 2.75 20.61 29.04
N ALA A 1074 3.14 20.04 27.89
CA ALA A 1074 3.88 20.76 26.85
C ALA A 1074 3.13 21.98 26.32
N GLU A 1075 1.80 21.96 26.34
CA GLU A 1075 0.92 23.08 25.93
C GLU A 1075 1.03 24.27 26.89
N SER A 1076 1.52 24.05 28.11
CA SER A 1076 1.80 25.11 29.09
C SER A 1076 3.10 25.85 28.80
N LEU A 1077 3.80 25.56 27.70
CA LEU A 1077 5.06 26.16 27.30
C LEU A 1077 4.95 26.80 25.91
N LEU A 1078 5.69 27.89 25.69
CA LEU A 1078 5.94 28.38 24.34
C LEU A 1078 6.75 27.35 23.54
N SER A 1079 6.46 27.20 22.24
CA SER A 1079 7.14 26.23 21.37
C SER A 1079 8.66 26.38 21.35
N THR A 1080 9.17 27.61 21.44
CA THR A 1080 10.61 27.91 21.57
C THR A 1080 11.20 27.40 22.89
N ASN A 1081 10.44 27.48 23.98
CA ASN A 1081 10.87 27.03 25.30
C ASN A 1081 10.91 25.50 25.39
N ILE A 1082 10.08 24.78 24.63
CA ILE A 1082 10.13 23.30 24.57
C ILE A 1082 11.47 22.83 24.00
N LEU A 1083 11.93 23.46 22.91
CA LEU A 1083 13.23 23.16 22.29
C LEU A 1083 14.39 23.52 23.21
N ASP A 1084 14.32 24.69 23.86
CA ASP A 1084 15.33 25.13 24.83
C ASP A 1084 15.41 24.21 26.05
N ILE A 1085 14.28 23.76 26.61
CA ILE A 1085 14.27 22.78 27.72
C ILE A 1085 14.85 21.46 27.25
N GLY A 1086 14.45 20.95 26.08
CA GLY A 1086 14.96 19.70 25.52
C GLY A 1086 16.48 19.68 25.38
N ARG A 1087 17.05 20.82 25.01
CA ARG A 1087 18.50 21.04 24.89
C ARG A 1087 19.18 21.21 26.26
N ILE A 1088 18.68 22.12 27.10
CA ILE A 1088 19.31 22.49 28.39
C ILE A 1088 19.21 21.38 29.43
N GLN A 1089 18.13 20.59 29.45
CA GLN A 1089 17.93 19.55 30.46
C GLN A 1089 19.00 18.44 30.42
N ARG A 1090 19.67 18.24 29.27
CA ARG A 1090 20.81 17.32 29.15
C ARG A 1090 22.00 17.72 30.04
N ALA A 1091 22.13 19.03 30.31
CA ALA A 1091 23.13 19.55 31.24
C ALA A 1091 22.70 19.43 32.71
N VAL A 1092 21.45 19.11 33.00
CA VAL A 1092 20.95 19.00 34.38
C VAL A 1092 21.21 17.59 34.91
N ALA A 1093 22.12 17.46 35.87
CA ALA A 1093 22.41 16.17 36.52
C ALA A 1093 21.32 15.78 37.53
N ALA A 1094 20.75 16.75 38.24
CA ALA A 1094 19.65 16.55 39.19
C ALA A 1094 18.91 17.85 39.51
N ILE A 1095 17.63 17.73 39.85
CA ILE A 1095 16.81 18.81 40.41
C ILE A 1095 16.81 18.68 41.94
N ARG A 1096 17.26 19.73 42.64
CA ARG A 1096 17.40 19.74 44.11
C ARG A 1096 16.17 20.32 44.82
N GLY A 1097 15.39 21.14 44.12
CA GLY A 1097 14.16 21.73 44.65
C GLY A 1097 13.55 22.72 43.66
N TYR A 1098 12.32 23.15 43.93
CA TYR A 1098 11.62 24.09 43.08
C TYR A 1098 10.72 25.03 43.89
N THR A 1099 10.41 26.18 43.32
CA THR A 1099 9.33 27.07 43.76
C THR A 1099 8.49 27.45 42.55
N LEU A 1100 7.20 27.15 42.61
CA LEU A 1100 6.21 27.60 41.64
C LEU A 1100 5.58 28.91 42.11
N TYR A 1101 5.53 29.90 41.24
CA TYR A 1101 4.93 31.19 41.50
C TYR A 1101 3.75 31.46 40.56
N ALA A 1102 2.70 32.11 41.06
CA ALA A 1102 1.63 32.70 40.27
C ALA A 1102 1.88 34.20 40.07
N ILE A 1103 1.54 34.72 38.90
CA ILE A 1103 1.73 36.11 38.49
C ILE A 1103 0.38 36.79 38.28
N ASN A 1104 0.19 37.93 38.92
CA ASN A 1104 -1.05 38.71 38.85
C ASN A 1104 -0.79 40.16 38.38
N HIS A 1105 -1.85 40.82 37.91
CA HIS A 1105 -1.83 42.20 37.40
C HIS A 1105 -0.89 42.40 36.19
N LEU A 1106 -1.08 41.57 35.16
CA LEU A 1106 -0.50 41.75 33.82
C LEU A 1106 -1.44 42.62 32.96
N ASP A 1107 -0.88 43.33 31.98
CA ASP A 1107 -1.67 44.08 30.99
C ASP A 1107 -2.36 43.17 29.96
N ALA A 1108 -3.12 43.75 29.02
CA ALA A 1108 -3.88 43.02 28.01
C ALA A 1108 -2.97 42.24 27.03
N GLU A 1109 -1.71 42.64 26.91
CA GLU A 1109 -0.67 42.00 26.12
C GLU A 1109 0.17 41.00 26.93
N GLY A 1110 -0.18 40.74 28.20
CA GLY A 1110 0.49 39.79 29.08
C GLY A 1110 1.82 40.26 29.67
N LYS A 1111 2.13 41.55 29.58
CA LYS A 1111 3.37 42.13 30.10
C LYS A 1111 3.20 42.68 31.54
N PRO A 1112 4.24 42.62 32.38
CA PRO A 1112 4.14 43.04 33.78
C PRO A 1112 4.30 44.55 33.97
N GLY A 1113 3.25 45.21 34.49
CA GLY A 1113 3.22 46.62 34.88
C GLY A 1113 4.01 46.97 36.15
N GLU A 1114 3.88 48.21 36.63
CA GLU A 1114 4.46 48.67 37.91
C GLU A 1114 3.82 47.98 39.13
N ASP A 1115 2.57 47.56 39.01
CA ASP A 1115 1.70 46.96 40.02
C ASP A 1115 1.67 45.41 39.96
N ALA A 1116 2.38 44.79 39.02
CA ALA A 1116 2.47 43.33 38.88
C ALA A 1116 2.94 42.66 40.18
N THR A 1117 2.24 41.61 40.62
CA THR A 1117 2.55 40.86 41.85
C THR A 1117 2.90 39.41 41.60
N VAL A 1118 3.64 38.81 42.54
CA VAL A 1118 4.09 37.42 42.52
C VAL A 1118 3.77 36.73 43.85
N VAL A 1119 3.12 35.57 43.78
CA VAL A 1119 2.71 34.78 44.95
C VAL A 1119 3.25 33.36 44.80
N ILE A 1120 3.69 32.75 45.89
CA ILE A 1120 4.15 31.35 45.88
C ILE A 1120 2.92 30.43 45.86
N VAL A 1121 2.87 29.52 44.90
CA VAL A 1121 1.83 28.49 44.77
C VAL A 1121 2.27 27.21 45.48
N SER A 1122 3.48 26.73 45.20
CA SER A 1122 4.00 25.51 45.80
C SER A 1122 5.53 25.51 45.84
N ARG A 1123 6.10 24.68 46.74
CA ARG A 1123 7.54 24.52 46.95
C ARG A 1123 7.85 23.07 47.23
N GLY A 1124 8.99 22.59 46.72
CA GLY A 1124 9.49 21.25 46.98
C GLY A 1124 11.01 21.17 47.03
N GLY A 1125 11.55 20.10 47.63
CA GLY A 1125 12.98 19.90 47.81
C GLY A 1125 13.64 20.97 48.69
N VAL A 1126 14.87 21.38 48.33
CA VAL A 1126 15.64 22.37 49.11
C VAL A 1126 14.94 23.72 49.29
N SER A 1127 14.01 24.07 48.38
CA SER A 1127 13.28 25.35 48.43
C SER A 1127 12.23 25.42 49.55
N ALA A 1128 11.82 24.29 50.13
CA ALA A 1128 10.84 24.27 51.23
C ALA A 1128 11.36 24.96 52.51
N GLY A 1129 12.67 24.96 52.74
CA GLY A 1129 13.32 25.62 53.87
C GLY A 1129 13.88 27.02 53.58
N MET A 1130 13.75 27.53 52.35
CA MET A 1130 14.35 28.79 51.91
C MET A 1130 13.39 29.98 52.08
N ARG A 1131 13.82 31.04 52.79
CA ARG A 1131 13.07 32.30 52.87
C ARG A 1131 13.00 32.97 51.51
N SER A 1132 11.80 33.28 51.02
CA SER A 1132 11.61 33.98 49.75
C SER A 1132 11.12 35.40 49.97
N ARG A 1133 11.66 36.35 49.19
CA ARG A 1133 11.21 37.75 49.23
C ARG A 1133 9.73 37.91 48.89
N ALA A 1134 9.15 36.99 48.11
CA ALA A 1134 7.70 36.99 47.83
C ALA A 1134 6.84 36.78 49.09
N GLU A 1135 7.42 36.34 50.21
CA GLU A 1135 6.75 36.19 51.51
C GLU A 1135 6.68 37.51 52.29
N THR A 1136 7.53 38.50 51.97
CA THR A 1136 7.58 39.81 52.64
C THR A 1136 7.18 40.98 51.73
N SER A 1137 7.41 40.87 50.42
CA SER A 1137 6.98 41.84 49.41
C SER A 1137 6.46 41.10 48.18
N GLY A 1138 5.16 41.21 47.92
CA GLY A 1138 4.50 40.54 46.79
C GLY A 1138 4.75 41.21 45.44
N ARG A 1139 5.60 42.25 45.32
CA ARG A 1139 5.82 42.96 44.05
C ARG A 1139 6.75 42.18 43.12
N LEU A 1140 6.36 42.01 41.86
CA LEU A 1140 7.17 41.35 40.83
C LEU A 1140 8.27 42.31 40.35
N MET A 1141 9.53 42.03 40.67
CA MET A 1141 10.67 42.89 40.32
C MET A 1141 11.90 42.08 39.89
N GLY A 1142 12.85 42.74 39.22
CA GLY A 1142 14.15 42.16 38.83
C GLY A 1142 14.04 41.10 37.74
N THR A 1143 14.90 40.06 37.79
CA THR A 1143 15.01 39.00 36.76
C THR A 1143 13.67 38.30 36.48
N LYS A 1144 12.86 38.07 37.51
CA LYS A 1144 11.52 37.46 37.36
C LYS A 1144 10.57 38.33 36.53
N LYS A 1145 10.62 39.65 36.70
CA LYS A 1145 9.84 40.59 35.88
C LYS A 1145 10.28 40.56 34.41
N GLY A 1146 11.59 40.48 34.16
CA GLY A 1146 12.14 40.36 32.80
C GLY A 1146 11.78 39.05 32.09
N ILE A 1147 11.72 37.93 32.83
CA ILE A 1147 11.32 36.63 32.28
C ILE A 1147 9.85 36.63 31.88
N VAL A 1148 8.96 37.16 32.71
CA VAL A 1148 7.53 37.29 32.37
C VAL A 1148 7.34 38.19 31.14
N ALA A 1149 8.07 39.30 31.05
CA ALA A 1149 7.98 40.23 29.91
C ALA A 1149 8.52 39.66 28.59
N SER A 1150 9.51 38.78 28.64
CA SER A 1150 10.18 38.22 27.45
C SER A 1150 9.68 36.83 27.06
N GLY A 1151 9.05 36.10 27.99
CA GLY A 1151 8.63 34.71 27.78
C GLY A 1151 9.78 33.71 27.65
N ARG A 1152 11.04 34.13 27.83
CA ARG A 1152 12.23 33.28 27.63
C ARG A 1152 12.69 32.62 28.92
N ILE A 1153 13.22 31.41 28.81
CA ILE A 1153 13.83 30.69 29.93
C ILE A 1153 15.10 31.41 30.38
N TYR A 1154 15.30 31.44 31.69
CA TYR A 1154 16.55 31.90 32.29
C TYR A 1154 17.31 30.73 32.92
N VAL A 1155 18.60 30.65 32.64
CA VAL A 1155 19.54 29.72 33.28
C VAL A 1155 20.68 30.55 33.86
N GLY A 1156 21.04 30.34 35.12
CA GLY A 1156 22.12 31.11 35.74
C GLY A 1156 22.27 30.87 37.23
N GLN A 1157 22.94 31.79 37.92
CA GLN A 1157 23.16 31.71 39.37
C GLN A 1157 22.29 32.73 40.14
N GLY A 1158 21.82 32.34 41.33
CA GLY A 1158 21.06 33.22 42.20
C GLY A 1158 21.90 34.39 42.72
N LYS A 1159 21.40 35.63 42.59
CA LYS A 1159 22.15 36.85 42.99
C LYS A 1159 22.43 36.97 44.50
N SER A 1160 21.76 36.18 45.33
CA SER A 1160 21.90 36.22 46.80
C SER A 1160 22.65 35.04 47.40
N ASP A 1161 22.68 33.90 46.71
CA ASP A 1161 23.19 32.62 47.22
C ASP A 1161 24.13 31.91 46.24
N SER A 1162 24.35 32.48 45.04
CA SER A 1162 25.16 31.91 43.95
C SER A 1162 24.76 30.48 43.54
N ALA A 1163 23.56 30.03 43.92
CA ALA A 1163 23.09 28.68 43.64
C ALA A 1163 22.68 28.56 42.15
N PRO A 1164 23.05 27.48 41.44
CA PRO A 1164 22.62 27.27 40.07
C PRO A 1164 21.10 27.05 39.99
N LEU A 1165 20.44 27.79 39.11
CA LEU A 1165 19.00 27.76 38.97
C LEU A 1165 18.54 27.94 37.52
N MET A 1166 17.35 27.44 37.24
CA MET A 1166 16.63 27.61 35.97
C MET A 1166 15.25 28.20 36.30
N ILE A 1167 14.80 29.20 35.55
CA ILE A 1167 13.46 29.80 35.70
C ILE A 1167 12.72 29.66 34.38
N ILE A 1168 11.57 28.99 34.43
CA ILE A 1168 10.75 28.64 33.28
C ILE A 1168 9.42 29.40 33.37
N PRO A 1169 9.07 30.23 32.37
CA PRO A 1169 7.74 30.82 32.27
C PRO A 1169 6.74 29.79 31.75
N LEU A 1170 5.58 29.69 32.42
CA LEU A 1170 4.50 28.77 32.07
C LEU A 1170 3.22 29.53 31.73
N LEU A 1171 2.55 29.10 30.67
CA LEU A 1171 1.32 29.67 30.16
C LEU A 1171 0.10 29.26 31.01
N GLY A 1172 -0.89 30.15 31.11
CA GLY A 1172 -2.24 29.85 31.59
C GLY A 1172 -3.18 29.49 30.45
N GLY A 1173 -4.46 29.26 30.75
CA GLY A 1173 -5.48 28.90 29.74
C GLY A 1173 -5.84 30.01 28.75
N ASP A 1174 -5.20 31.18 28.85
CA ASP A 1174 -5.34 32.35 27.99
C ASP A 1174 -4.08 32.63 27.14
N ASP A 1175 -3.16 31.66 27.03
CA ASP A 1175 -1.86 31.76 26.33
C ASP A 1175 -0.92 32.86 26.87
N LEU A 1176 -1.17 33.37 28.09
CA LEU A 1176 -0.32 34.35 28.78
C LEU A 1176 0.54 33.69 29.87
N VAL A 1177 1.71 34.24 30.19
CA VAL A 1177 2.61 33.72 31.24
C VAL A 1177 2.01 33.98 32.63
N ARG A 1178 1.23 33.00 33.13
CA ARG A 1178 0.56 33.08 34.44
C ARG A 1178 1.39 32.51 35.59
N HIS A 1179 2.39 31.68 35.29
CA HIS A 1179 3.25 31.09 36.31
C HIS A 1179 4.74 31.19 35.98
N LEU A 1180 5.56 31.19 37.02
CA LEU A 1180 7.02 31.02 36.91
C LEU A 1180 7.43 29.81 37.74
N LEU A 1181 8.10 28.84 37.12
CA LEU A 1181 8.72 27.72 37.81
C LEU A 1181 10.21 27.99 37.98
N LEU A 1182 10.64 28.23 39.22
CA LEU A 1182 12.05 28.32 39.57
C LEU A 1182 12.53 26.96 40.06
N ILE A 1183 13.59 26.43 39.45
CA ILE A 1183 14.16 25.13 39.74
C ILE A 1183 15.62 25.32 40.18
N HIS A 1184 16.00 24.74 41.32
CA HIS A 1184 17.39 24.63 41.73
C HIS A 1184 17.99 23.36 41.13
N VAL A 1185 19.04 23.52 40.33
CA VAL A 1185 19.65 22.43 39.56
C VAL A 1185 21.09 22.19 39.99
N SER A 1186 21.58 20.98 39.79
CA SER A 1186 23.01 20.70 39.70
C SER A 1186 23.35 20.36 38.25
N PHE A 1187 24.32 21.07 37.67
CA PHE A 1187 24.77 20.79 36.32
C PHE A 1187 25.72 19.59 36.28
N ASN A 1188 25.68 18.84 35.17
CA ASN A 1188 26.65 17.80 34.86
C ASN A 1188 27.90 18.47 34.26
N GLU A 1189 28.99 18.55 35.03
CA GLU A 1189 30.24 19.14 34.53
C GLU A 1189 31.04 18.17 33.64
N ALA A 1190 30.67 16.88 33.58
CA ALA A 1190 31.37 15.86 32.80
C ALA A 1190 30.97 15.81 31.30
N LEU A 1191 30.19 16.79 30.81
CA LEU A 1191 29.80 16.87 29.40
C LEU A 1191 31.01 17.01 28.48
N SER A 1192 30.98 16.27 27.37
CA SER A 1192 31.94 16.39 26.27
C SER A 1192 31.88 17.78 25.61
N VAL A 1193 32.89 18.11 24.81
CA VAL A 1193 32.96 19.41 24.12
C VAL A 1193 31.79 19.59 23.14
N ASP A 1194 31.39 18.54 22.43
CA ASP A 1194 30.26 18.62 21.49
C ASP A 1194 28.92 18.72 22.21
N GLU A 1195 28.72 18.03 23.32
CA GLU A 1195 27.54 18.21 24.17
C GLU A 1195 27.48 19.63 24.76
N ARG A 1196 28.62 20.21 25.15
CA ARG A 1196 28.71 21.61 25.61
C ARG A 1196 28.35 22.61 24.49
N LYS A 1197 28.72 22.33 23.25
CA LYS A 1197 28.31 23.13 22.08
C LYS A 1197 26.81 23.02 21.83
N GLU A 1198 26.29 21.80 21.88
CA GLU A 1198 24.87 21.52 21.69
C GLU A 1198 24.02 22.26 22.74
N ILE A 1199 24.38 22.24 24.04
CA ILE A 1199 23.59 22.94 25.07
C ILE A 1199 23.59 24.46 24.93
N MET A 1200 24.65 25.04 24.35
CA MET A 1200 24.82 26.49 24.18
C MET A 1200 24.14 27.04 22.91
N GLY A 1201 23.88 26.20 21.91
CA GLY A 1201 23.21 26.59 20.67
C GLY A 1201 23.95 27.70 19.91
N GLU A 1202 23.20 28.70 19.42
CA GLU A 1202 23.74 29.81 18.61
C GLU A 1202 24.79 30.65 19.36
N ARG A 1203 24.78 30.65 20.70
CA ARG A 1203 25.74 31.41 21.53
C ARG A 1203 27.19 30.99 21.29
N VAL A 1204 27.43 29.76 20.82
CA VAL A 1204 28.78 29.29 20.46
C VAL A 1204 29.34 30.11 19.30
N ASN A 1205 28.51 30.44 18.31
CA ASN A 1205 28.93 31.24 17.16
C ASN A 1205 29.19 32.69 17.58
N ASP A 1206 28.39 33.25 18.49
CA ASP A 1206 28.63 34.59 19.02
C ASP A 1206 29.95 34.69 19.81
N ILE A 1207 30.26 33.69 20.65
CA ILE A 1207 31.53 33.62 21.37
C ILE A 1207 32.69 33.47 20.38
N ARG A 1208 32.55 32.59 19.38
CA ARG A 1208 33.55 32.38 18.33
C ARG A 1208 33.83 33.67 17.58
N ASN A 1209 32.78 34.39 17.17
CA ASN A 1209 32.89 35.68 16.47
C ASN A 1209 33.60 36.73 17.35
N LEU A 1210 33.25 36.84 18.64
CA LEU A 1210 33.93 37.76 19.57
C LEU A 1210 35.41 37.41 19.81
N ILE A 1211 35.75 36.12 19.90
CA ILE A 1211 37.15 35.67 20.04
C ILE A 1211 37.96 35.98 18.77
N GLN A 1212 37.35 35.77 17.60
CA GLN A 1212 37.95 36.10 16.31
C GLN A 1212 38.12 37.63 16.12
N GLU A 1213 37.22 38.45 16.67
CA GLU A 1213 37.34 39.91 16.69
C GLU A 1213 38.59 40.39 17.47
N TYR A 1214 39.02 39.63 18.49
CA TYR A 1214 40.29 39.85 19.18
C TYR A 1214 41.53 39.32 18.42
N ASN A 1215 41.37 38.84 17.17
CA ASN A 1215 42.39 38.19 16.36
C ASN A 1215 43.04 36.95 17.03
N LEU A 1216 42.28 36.22 17.85
CA LEU A 1216 42.74 34.98 18.48
C LEU A 1216 42.16 33.74 17.75
N PRO A 1217 42.94 32.65 17.60
CA PRO A 1217 42.43 31.42 16.99
C PRO A 1217 41.40 30.75 17.91
N TRP A 1218 40.27 30.35 17.33
CA TRP A 1218 39.20 29.63 18.04
C TRP A 1218 39.48 28.13 18.09
N ASP A 1219 39.36 27.51 19.27
CA ASP A 1219 39.42 26.07 19.47
C ASP A 1219 38.23 25.65 20.37
N ASP A 1220 37.38 24.76 19.85
CA ASP A 1220 36.19 24.27 20.56
C ASP A 1220 36.56 23.66 21.94
N ARG A 1221 37.79 23.15 22.11
CA ARG A 1221 38.28 22.59 23.39
C ARG A 1221 38.34 23.60 24.53
N GLU A 1222 38.36 24.91 24.25
CA GLU A 1222 38.35 25.94 25.29
C GLU A 1222 37.00 26.01 26.03
N LEU A 1223 35.90 25.58 25.40
CA LEU A 1223 34.58 25.44 26.05
C LEU A 1223 34.59 24.36 27.14
N GLY A 1224 35.46 23.35 27.01
CA GLY A 1224 35.64 22.30 28.02
C GLY A 1224 36.27 22.78 29.34
N LYS A 1225 36.89 23.97 29.35
CA LYS A 1225 37.60 24.52 30.51
C LYS A 1225 36.76 25.48 31.36
N ILE A 1226 35.56 25.81 30.92
CA ILE A 1226 34.64 26.72 31.60
C ILE A 1226 33.53 25.89 32.25
N ALA A 1227 33.14 26.21 33.47
CA ALA A 1227 32.04 25.50 34.15
C ALA A 1227 30.73 25.65 33.35
N VAL A 1228 29.92 24.60 33.29
CA VAL A 1228 28.64 24.58 32.54
C VAL A 1228 27.69 25.66 33.04
N ALA A 1229 27.68 25.92 34.35
CA ALA A 1229 26.92 27.01 34.95
C ALA A 1229 27.30 28.41 34.39
N THR A 1230 28.58 28.62 34.13
CA THR A 1230 29.11 29.87 33.56
C THR A 1230 28.80 29.96 32.07
N LEU A 1231 28.93 28.85 31.32
CA LEU A 1231 28.61 28.79 29.90
C LEU A 1231 27.13 29.13 29.59
N LEU A 1232 26.22 28.66 30.43
CA LEU A 1232 24.79 28.92 30.25
C LEU A 1232 24.33 30.23 30.90
N GLY A 1233 24.98 30.68 31.97
CA GLY A 1233 24.50 31.77 32.82
C GLY A 1233 25.11 33.16 32.62
N GLU A 1234 26.35 33.26 32.13
CA GLU A 1234 27.05 34.54 31.96
C GLU A 1234 26.88 35.12 30.55
N PRO A 1235 26.95 36.44 30.34
CA PRO A 1235 26.95 37.05 29.00
C PRO A 1235 28.08 36.51 28.11
N VAL A 1236 27.86 36.51 26.80
CA VAL A 1236 28.79 35.98 25.78
C VAL A 1236 30.15 36.70 25.86
N GLU A 1237 30.17 37.99 26.20
CA GLU A 1237 31.36 38.82 26.39
C GLU A 1237 32.19 38.40 27.59
N VAL A 1238 31.55 37.96 28.68
CA VAL A 1238 32.23 37.49 29.90
C VAL A 1238 32.87 36.12 29.63
N ILE A 1239 32.15 35.24 28.92
CA ILE A 1239 32.66 33.93 28.52
C ILE A 1239 33.85 34.10 27.54
N ALA A 1240 33.71 34.95 26.53
CA ALA A 1240 34.80 35.27 25.60
C ALA A 1240 36.00 35.90 26.33
N GLY A 1241 35.77 36.77 27.32
CA GLY A 1241 36.83 37.33 28.17
C GLY A 1241 37.59 36.28 28.97
N ALA A 1242 36.90 35.27 29.52
CA ALA A 1242 37.51 34.15 30.23
C ALA A 1242 38.34 33.25 29.29
N ILE A 1243 37.83 32.96 28.09
CA ILE A 1243 38.57 32.22 27.05
C ILE A 1243 39.82 33.01 26.63
N ARG A 1244 39.69 34.33 26.43
CA ARG A 1244 40.82 35.21 26.09
C ARG A 1244 41.91 35.21 27.17
N ALA A 1245 41.55 35.27 28.46
CA ALA A 1245 42.52 35.20 29.55
C ALA A 1245 43.27 33.86 29.58
N ASN A 1246 42.58 32.75 29.27
CA ASN A 1246 43.19 31.42 29.16
C ASN A 1246 44.12 31.28 27.96
N ILE A 1247 43.78 31.89 26.82
CA ILE A 1247 44.63 31.91 25.62
C ILE A 1247 45.86 32.82 25.83
N GLY A 1248 45.69 33.97 26.49
CA GLY A 1248 46.75 34.94 26.76
C GLY A 1248 47.87 34.42 27.68
N ASN A 1249 47.55 33.51 28.61
CA ASN A 1249 48.55 32.89 29.50
C ASN A 1249 49.46 31.85 28.82
N ARG A 1250 49.20 31.46 27.56
CA ARG A 1250 50.10 30.58 26.78
C ARG A 1250 51.31 31.33 26.17
N GLY A 1251 51.38 32.65 26.32
CA GLY A 1251 52.41 33.50 25.72
C GLY A 1251 53.74 33.62 26.48
N THR A 1252 53.92 32.94 27.62
CA THR A 1252 55.15 33.04 28.44
C THR A 1252 55.60 31.68 28.97
N GLU A 1253 56.14 30.82 28.10
CA GLU A 1253 57.12 29.79 28.50
C GLU A 1253 58.22 29.69 27.42
N PRO A 1254 59.51 29.52 27.79
CA PRO A 1254 60.62 29.62 26.86
C PRO A 1254 60.82 28.34 26.05
N LEU A 1255 61.07 28.51 24.76
CA LEU A 1255 61.55 27.50 23.81
C LEU A 1255 62.75 26.71 24.37
N PHE A 1256 62.57 25.41 24.64
CA PHE A 1256 63.67 24.45 24.73
C PHE A 1256 63.28 23.06 24.18
N PHE A 1257 64.09 22.63 23.20
CA PHE A 1257 64.37 21.29 22.63
C PHE A 1257 63.27 20.38 22.02
N ARG A 1258 63.36 20.25 20.69
CA ARG A 1258 63.47 19.06 19.80
C ARG A 1258 62.79 17.71 20.12
N GLU A 1259 62.29 17.14 19.01
CA GLU A 1259 62.31 15.72 18.58
C GLU A 1259 61.62 14.66 19.46
N LYS A 1260 60.40 14.27 19.08
CA LYS A 1260 60.10 12.96 18.46
C LYS A 1260 58.68 12.91 17.92
#